data_AF-A0A933BE14-F1
#
_entry.id   AF-A0A933BE14-F1
#
_cell.length_a   1.000
_cell.length_b   1.000
_cell.length_c   1.000
_cell.angle_alpha   90.00
_cell.angle_beta   90.00
_cell.angle_gamma   90.00
#
_symmetry.space_group_name_H-M   'P 1'
#
loop_
_entity.id
_entity.type
_entity.pdbx_description
1 polymer ?
#
loop_
_entity_poly.entity_id
_entity_poly.type
_entity_poly.pdbx_seq_one_letter_code
_entity_poly.pdbx_strand_id
1 'polypeptide(L)'
;MLRTRGLVGLLLALGVAVPGPAAELSPTTELPEPFIGHSLLSHGSFLYHVGGLGGGGVASAHKVFFAPIQASGALGDWTEGESLPEGVFFHSGVSANGALYALGGFHFTEGIEISNQVLFSRIGPDGRPGPWSLTQPLPQAVFFLSAAAYGGRIYATGGWDGTALSQGVVSARMREDGSLDPWRAERDLPEGVYTHAAVSDGTLYVLGGAISGGSVIHDSVYAAGIQADGTLSPWALASRLPSPLANHAASVANGRIWVSGGWNGSSPTSSIYEVPASLGVLGEWSVAATLPRPLYFLSQTATARHLYISGGSDNVNPQSGVFYMPLPDPPRPADRLAPRTELAIGEPRFGGAPVFVSSRTEFSLSAVDDRQEIGDGAGDGVAFTLYAVDGTELAAYTAPFKIDSEGARAVRFLSEDRAGNRELERSAFVSVDRTAPVSSLVAGSPQARLVSGELIVSSRTQLAVSADDPVSNGVSSGLDRVIFAVDGGPWSPYSSPFALSGDGSHAILTQGHDRVGNAEAVRSTTLFVDASAPASDIAVSPPPYQPQDGGSPILGQSSDLSLSAQDPVVGGIASGVSQILYSVDGGSRTAAQGPFTLAEGSHQLSFAAVDHVGNQEPENNRSYRVDATAPVSALELGDPVISLFGVSWASPRTPIMISAVDPVSNGVSAGVAGILYSVDGGADQRVGGSFTLPAGRHAVSFGALDNAGNAEERQSVLVTVDSFLSDSLAGIDSITLSGGAQASGVLRTNGQFVANGKSSVEGDVWAMSAVLTGKSSVSGEIHEGQASLPENPLDIAAAQAWAESHHDNSSIPPAYIKEGALVLESDETLTLGAGVYFFSGIKMSGKSSLAVSGQAQAFVTGSIAISGSASINGSGKASDLWIAAMGDFDLSGKGRAALHIYAPSGRLSLSGGGLFAGRAFARAVSLSGHSAQPSTESLPPVRHRGKGRLVVKTRDPESREDKEEGAELNGRKIDVVLSRIEPMAPEVQPDDSSVSGVPGRFDQAGNAGGGASDRPELERQPKTASGSVLANALRFSSSAACGFVGTSGNAVRSADQSAVLIPEGAVSGGAAVTIAPARADQIERSRRQESIEKQNLRAAGPGVEFGPEGMRFQKAVTLELPYDPANLPEGWTEANLAVHYWNPAKGDWETLESSVDTQARVVRAQTEHFSLYQVFAAPQAPSVAAGELAFGEVYAYPNPARRGRNPVIHVEAGSADSVQIRVYDSAGELKHSAELSGPRSAFEYAWDVGGAGSGVYIFVVNASKGGSSIRRSGRFMVIK
;
A
#
# COMPACT_ATOMS: atom_id res chain seq x y z
N MET A 1 -1.14 73.31 -36.40
CA MET A 1 -0.43 74.60 -36.57
C MET A 1 0.76 74.32 -37.49
N LEU A 2 0.66 74.57 -38.80
CA LEU A 2 0.95 75.83 -39.53
C LEU A 2 2.42 76.33 -39.42
N ARG A 3 3.11 76.40 -40.58
CA ARG A 3 4.27 77.27 -40.95
C ARG A 3 5.50 77.25 -40.00
N THR A 4 6.68 76.73 -40.35
CA THR A 4 7.51 77.02 -41.55
C THR A 4 8.67 76.00 -41.71
N ARG A 5 8.90 75.45 -42.92
CA ARG A 5 10.22 74.88 -43.38
C ARG A 5 10.28 74.39 -44.85
N GLY A 6 9.20 74.51 -45.63
CA GLY A 6 9.08 73.95 -46.98
C GLY A 6 9.82 74.67 -48.11
N LEU A 7 11.06 75.14 -47.91
CA LEU A 7 11.84 75.82 -48.96
C LEU A 7 13.31 75.35 -49.12
N VAL A 8 13.78 74.39 -48.29
CA VAL A 8 15.15 73.85 -48.39
C VAL A 8 15.21 72.56 -49.21
N GLY A 9 14.14 71.75 -49.20
CA GLY A 9 14.13 70.42 -49.82
C GLY A 9 14.14 70.38 -51.35
N LEU A 10 13.87 71.49 -52.05
CA LEU A 10 13.76 71.51 -53.51
C LEU A 10 15.09 71.84 -54.23
N LEU A 11 16.13 72.26 -53.50
CA LEU A 11 17.43 72.63 -54.06
C LEU A 11 18.48 71.49 -54.01
N LEU A 12 18.18 70.39 -53.34
CA LEU A 12 19.06 69.20 -53.25
C LEU A 12 18.77 68.14 -54.32
N ALA A 13 17.72 68.31 -55.13
CA ALA A 13 17.35 67.39 -56.22
C ALA A 13 18.07 67.67 -57.55
N LEU A 14 18.89 68.73 -57.61
CA LEU A 14 19.77 69.05 -58.73
C LEU A 14 21.19 69.18 -58.17
N GLY A 15 22.10 68.29 -58.59
CA GLY A 15 23.45 68.14 -58.05
C GLY A 15 24.43 69.26 -58.42
N VAL A 16 24.04 70.52 -58.25
CA VAL A 16 24.91 71.68 -58.46
C VAL A 16 25.78 71.87 -57.22
N ALA A 17 27.00 71.34 -57.26
CA ALA A 17 28.01 71.62 -56.24
C ALA A 17 28.35 73.12 -56.27
N VAL A 18 28.02 73.84 -55.19
CA VAL A 18 28.57 75.18 -54.95
C VAL A 18 30.04 74.99 -54.58
N PRO A 19 31.00 75.60 -55.29
CA PRO A 19 32.41 75.50 -54.92
C PRO A 19 32.63 76.12 -53.54
N GLY A 20 33.30 75.38 -52.67
CA GLY A 20 33.77 75.92 -51.40
C GLY A 20 34.84 77.00 -51.60
N PRO A 21 35.18 77.78 -50.56
CA PRO A 21 36.36 78.64 -50.60
C PRO A 21 37.61 77.79 -50.86
N ALA A 22 38.54 78.30 -51.68
CA ALA A 22 39.81 77.66 -51.96
C ALA A 22 40.58 77.38 -50.65
N ALA A 23 41.30 76.25 -50.61
CA ALA A 23 42.03 75.85 -49.42
C ALA A 23 43.24 76.78 -49.19
N GLU A 24 43.40 77.29 -47.97
CA GLU A 24 44.49 78.21 -47.65
C GLU A 24 45.82 77.46 -47.50
N LEU A 25 46.67 77.60 -48.53
CA LEU A 25 48.00 76.99 -48.58
C LEU A 25 48.94 77.67 -47.56
N SER A 26 49.29 76.93 -46.51
CA SER A 26 50.05 77.43 -45.37
C SER A 26 51.56 77.15 -45.52
N PRO A 27 52.45 78.12 -45.24
CA PRO A 27 53.89 77.86 -45.15
C PRO A 27 54.21 77.01 -43.90
N THR A 28 55.31 76.27 -43.96
CA THR A 28 55.85 75.52 -42.82
C THR A 28 57.38 75.47 -42.88
N THR A 29 58.03 74.71 -42.00
CA THR A 29 59.49 74.68 -41.83
C THR A 29 60.21 74.43 -43.16
N GLU A 30 60.97 75.42 -43.62
CA GLU A 30 61.68 75.39 -44.91
C GLU A 30 62.79 74.34 -44.95
N LEU A 31 63.13 73.86 -46.14
CA LEU A 31 64.27 72.97 -46.37
C LEU A 31 65.59 73.66 -45.94
N PRO A 32 66.59 72.92 -45.40
CA PRO A 32 67.85 73.50 -44.91
C PRO A 32 68.68 74.26 -45.96
N GLU A 33 68.45 74.00 -47.24
CA GLU A 33 68.94 74.78 -48.38
C GLU A 33 67.90 74.73 -49.51
N PRO A 34 67.94 75.63 -50.52
CA PRO A 34 67.03 75.56 -51.65
C PRO A 34 67.35 74.39 -52.60
N PHE A 35 66.34 73.74 -53.19
CA PHE A 35 66.50 72.55 -54.03
C PHE A 35 65.65 72.54 -55.32
N ILE A 36 66.16 71.86 -56.35
CA ILE A 36 65.43 71.43 -57.56
C ILE A 36 65.73 69.96 -57.89
N GLY A 37 64.75 69.24 -58.44
CA GLY A 37 64.96 67.86 -58.90
C GLY A 37 65.26 66.85 -57.78
N HIS A 38 64.87 67.22 -56.55
CA HIS A 38 64.76 66.36 -55.37
C HIS A 38 63.44 65.59 -55.39
N SER A 39 63.33 64.58 -54.53
CA SER A 39 62.04 63.95 -54.21
C SER A 39 61.58 64.31 -52.80
N LEU A 40 60.35 64.78 -52.67
CA LEU A 40 59.63 64.91 -51.40
C LEU A 40 58.68 63.71 -51.26
N LEU A 41 58.80 62.96 -50.16
CA LEU A 41 58.06 61.72 -49.90
C LEU A 41 57.47 61.74 -48.49
N SER A 42 56.37 61.02 -48.26
CA SER A 42 55.72 60.88 -46.94
C SER A 42 55.70 59.42 -46.49
N HIS A 43 55.89 59.17 -45.19
CA HIS A 43 55.61 57.87 -44.57
C HIS A 43 55.17 58.04 -43.12
N GLY A 44 54.05 57.43 -42.75
CA GLY A 44 53.47 57.57 -41.40
C GLY A 44 53.30 59.05 -41.02
N SER A 45 54.00 59.46 -39.96
CA SER A 45 54.01 60.84 -39.44
C SER A 45 55.25 61.65 -39.84
N PHE A 46 55.89 61.35 -40.98
CA PHE A 46 57.12 62.00 -41.41
C PHE A 46 57.12 62.38 -42.90
N LEU A 47 57.82 63.47 -43.22
CA LEU A 47 58.27 63.79 -44.58
C LEU A 47 59.76 63.52 -44.75
N TYR A 48 60.14 63.26 -45.99
CA TYR A 48 61.49 62.93 -46.43
C TYR A 48 61.84 63.73 -47.68
N HIS A 49 63.00 64.36 -47.67
CA HIS A 49 63.63 65.00 -48.81
C HIS A 49 64.81 64.12 -49.27
N VAL A 50 64.85 63.73 -50.54
CA VAL A 50 65.88 62.83 -51.09
C VAL A 50 66.54 63.47 -52.31
N GLY A 51 67.86 63.64 -52.26
CA GLY A 51 68.70 64.09 -53.37
C GLY A 51 68.34 65.49 -53.92
N GLY A 52 68.64 65.71 -55.20
CA GLY A 52 68.37 66.98 -55.90
C GLY A 52 69.56 67.96 -55.90
N LEU A 53 69.55 68.91 -56.83
CA LEU A 53 70.57 69.96 -56.90
C LEU A 53 70.18 71.10 -55.97
N GLY A 54 71.09 71.44 -55.04
CA GLY A 54 70.88 72.47 -54.02
C GLY A 54 71.82 73.66 -54.14
N GLY A 55 71.81 74.54 -53.13
CA GLY A 55 72.72 75.69 -53.02
C GLY A 55 74.21 75.29 -52.95
N GLY A 56 74.51 74.09 -52.44
CA GLY A 56 75.83 73.45 -52.50
C GLY A 56 76.19 72.77 -53.84
N GLY A 57 75.34 72.87 -54.86
CA GLY A 57 75.55 72.22 -56.16
C GLY A 57 75.46 70.70 -56.08
N VAL A 58 76.39 69.99 -56.73
CA VAL A 58 76.43 68.50 -56.74
C VAL A 58 76.63 67.89 -55.36
N ALA A 59 77.25 68.60 -54.42
CA ALA A 59 77.40 68.11 -53.04
C ALA A 59 76.04 67.96 -52.32
N SER A 60 75.03 68.76 -52.70
CA SER A 60 73.69 68.67 -52.14
C SER A 60 72.90 67.45 -52.65
N ALA A 61 73.29 66.87 -53.79
CA ALA A 61 72.63 65.70 -54.37
C ALA A 61 72.83 64.40 -53.57
N HIS A 62 73.78 64.38 -52.63
CA HIS A 62 73.94 63.29 -51.67
C HIS A 62 72.98 63.39 -50.47
N LYS A 63 72.34 64.54 -50.25
CA LYS A 63 71.67 64.82 -48.98
C LYS A 63 70.29 64.19 -48.89
N VAL A 64 69.97 63.78 -47.66
CA VAL A 64 68.66 63.27 -47.29
C VAL A 64 68.26 63.94 -45.98
N PHE A 65 67.08 64.56 -45.95
CA PHE A 65 66.52 65.16 -44.74
C PHE A 65 65.18 64.52 -44.41
N PHE A 66 64.82 64.51 -43.14
CA PHE A 66 63.48 64.10 -42.69
C PHE A 66 62.96 65.03 -41.59
N ALA A 67 61.64 65.23 -41.56
CA ALA A 67 60.97 66.09 -40.59
C ALA A 67 59.68 65.43 -40.09
N PRO A 68 59.38 65.47 -38.77
CA PRO A 68 58.13 64.96 -38.23
C PRO A 68 56.96 65.88 -38.60
N ILE A 69 55.82 65.28 -38.93
CA ILE A 69 54.54 65.95 -39.15
C ILE A 69 53.84 66.11 -37.79
N GLN A 70 53.58 67.35 -37.39
CA GLN A 70 52.83 67.67 -36.17
C GLN A 70 51.34 67.39 -36.36
N ALA A 71 50.59 67.28 -35.25
CA ALA A 71 49.14 67.05 -35.28
C ALA A 71 48.34 68.15 -36.01
N SER A 72 48.92 69.35 -36.15
CA SER A 72 48.41 70.50 -36.92
C SER A 72 48.67 70.42 -38.43
N GLY A 73 49.43 69.42 -38.89
CA GLY A 73 49.93 69.32 -40.27
C GLY A 73 51.24 70.07 -40.52
N ALA A 74 51.62 71.05 -39.69
CA ALA A 74 52.92 71.71 -39.77
C ALA A 74 54.09 70.73 -39.52
N LEU A 75 55.27 71.03 -40.05
CA LEU A 75 56.49 70.24 -39.83
C LEU A 75 57.24 70.66 -38.56
N GLY A 76 57.94 69.73 -37.94
CA GLY A 76 59.05 70.02 -37.03
C GLY A 76 60.33 70.42 -37.78
N ASP A 77 61.45 70.41 -37.08
CA ASP A 77 62.76 70.71 -37.67
C ASP A 77 63.23 69.61 -38.63
N TRP A 78 63.87 70.01 -39.73
CA TRP A 78 64.51 69.07 -40.66
C TRP A 78 65.81 68.53 -40.06
N THR A 79 65.89 67.20 -39.95
CA THR A 79 67.07 66.46 -39.49
C THR A 79 67.76 65.79 -40.67
N GLU A 80 69.09 65.85 -40.75
CA GLU A 80 69.86 65.15 -41.78
C GLU A 80 69.93 63.63 -41.46
N GLY A 81 69.56 62.82 -42.45
CA GLY A 81 69.59 61.36 -42.40
C GLY A 81 70.91 60.80 -42.93
N GLU A 82 70.95 59.49 -43.17
CA GLU A 82 72.08 58.88 -43.88
C GLU A 82 72.10 59.35 -45.35
N SER A 83 73.24 59.86 -45.79
CA SER A 83 73.45 60.36 -47.16
C SER A 83 73.35 59.25 -48.22
N LEU A 84 72.99 59.62 -49.44
CA LEU A 84 73.07 58.75 -50.61
C LEU A 84 74.55 58.48 -50.96
N PRO A 85 74.94 57.22 -51.27
CA PRO A 85 76.33 56.86 -51.60
C PRO A 85 76.80 57.47 -52.93
N GLU A 86 75.86 57.79 -53.83
CA GLU A 86 76.07 58.53 -55.07
C GLU A 86 75.14 59.76 -55.04
N GLY A 87 75.52 60.88 -55.65
CA GLY A 87 74.70 62.10 -55.63
C GLY A 87 73.59 62.04 -56.69
N VAL A 88 72.31 61.98 -56.30
CA VAL A 88 71.21 61.67 -57.22
C VAL A 88 70.27 62.86 -57.42
N PHE A 89 69.99 63.25 -58.68
CA PHE A 89 69.10 64.37 -59.00
C PHE A 89 68.34 64.18 -60.33
N PHE A 90 67.17 64.82 -60.47
CA PHE A 90 66.21 64.58 -61.57
C PHE A 90 65.79 63.09 -61.72
N HIS A 91 65.80 62.38 -60.58
CA HIS A 91 65.31 61.02 -60.39
C HIS A 91 63.80 61.03 -60.08
N SER A 92 63.18 59.85 -60.00
CA SER A 92 61.86 59.70 -59.40
C SER A 92 61.96 59.03 -58.04
N GLY A 93 61.41 59.65 -57.00
CA GLY A 93 61.32 59.07 -55.66
C GLY A 93 59.99 58.41 -55.39
N VAL A 94 59.99 57.36 -54.55
CA VAL A 94 58.78 56.65 -54.12
C VAL A 94 58.89 56.30 -52.64
N SER A 95 57.80 56.43 -51.86
CA SER A 95 57.68 55.90 -50.51
C SER A 95 56.61 54.80 -50.50
N ALA A 96 56.99 53.59 -50.12
CA ALA A 96 56.07 52.46 -50.03
C ALA A 96 56.64 51.30 -49.19
N ASN A 97 55.76 50.50 -48.59
CA ASN A 97 56.11 49.30 -47.81
C ASN A 97 57.18 49.50 -46.71
N GLY A 98 57.24 50.69 -46.10
CA GLY A 98 58.24 51.03 -45.08
C GLY A 98 59.65 51.32 -45.63
N ALA A 99 59.77 51.67 -46.90
CA ALA A 99 61.01 52.07 -47.55
C ALA A 99 60.83 53.31 -48.44
N LEU A 100 61.91 54.08 -48.55
CA LEU A 100 62.11 55.13 -49.55
C LEU A 100 62.92 54.54 -50.72
N TYR A 101 62.62 54.98 -51.94
CA TYR A 101 63.31 54.58 -53.16
C TYR A 101 63.68 55.82 -53.97
N ALA A 102 64.84 55.80 -54.61
CA ALA A 102 65.25 56.76 -55.63
C ALA A 102 65.60 55.99 -56.92
N LEU A 103 64.89 56.29 -58.01
CA LEU A 103 64.93 55.55 -59.27
C LEU A 103 65.49 56.43 -60.40
N GLY A 104 66.55 55.97 -61.06
CA GLY A 104 67.14 56.62 -62.23
C GLY A 104 67.61 58.06 -61.94
N GLY A 105 67.48 58.94 -62.93
CA GLY A 105 67.99 60.32 -62.84
C GLY A 105 69.45 60.44 -63.28
N PHE A 106 70.07 61.55 -62.91
CA PHE A 106 71.53 61.69 -62.95
C PHE A 106 72.13 61.23 -61.64
N HIS A 107 73.26 60.52 -61.74
CA HIS A 107 74.12 60.15 -60.63
C HIS A 107 75.44 60.92 -60.70
N PHE A 108 76.01 61.21 -59.52
CA PHE A 108 77.30 61.87 -59.35
C PHE A 108 78.22 61.06 -58.42
N THR A 109 79.39 60.68 -58.95
CA THR A 109 80.44 59.95 -58.21
C THR A 109 81.82 60.57 -58.50
N GLU A 110 82.33 60.36 -59.71
CA GLU A 110 83.51 61.05 -60.27
C GLU A 110 83.16 61.93 -61.49
N GLY A 111 81.95 61.77 -62.02
CA GLY A 111 81.36 62.57 -63.11
C GLY A 111 79.82 62.56 -63.00
N ILE A 112 79.12 63.22 -63.93
CA ILE A 112 77.65 63.22 -64.02
C ILE A 112 77.22 62.30 -65.16
N GLU A 113 76.48 61.23 -64.85
CA GLU A 113 75.99 60.26 -65.83
C GLU A 113 74.48 59.98 -65.66
N ILE A 114 73.82 59.61 -66.76
CA ILE A 114 72.41 59.18 -66.74
C ILE A 114 72.39 57.74 -66.22
N SER A 115 71.61 57.50 -65.16
CA SER A 115 71.63 56.25 -64.40
C SER A 115 70.40 55.39 -64.68
N ASN A 116 70.58 54.07 -64.59
CA ASN A 116 69.49 53.11 -64.44
C ASN A 116 69.41 52.53 -63.01
N GLN A 117 70.29 52.92 -62.10
CA GLN A 117 70.31 52.38 -60.74
C GLN A 117 69.00 52.68 -59.99
N VAL A 118 68.71 51.86 -58.99
CA VAL A 118 67.68 52.13 -57.98
C VAL A 118 68.32 51.97 -56.61
N LEU A 119 68.27 53.03 -55.80
CA LEU A 119 68.64 52.97 -54.39
C LEU A 119 67.37 52.87 -53.54
N PHE A 120 67.46 52.18 -52.41
CA PHE A 120 66.42 52.16 -51.40
C PHE A 120 66.99 52.31 -49.99
N SER A 121 66.17 52.82 -49.08
CA SER A 121 66.45 52.89 -47.64
C SER A 121 65.21 52.48 -46.85
N ARG A 122 65.38 51.60 -45.85
CA ARG A 122 64.31 51.19 -44.93
C ARG A 122 64.11 52.25 -43.85
N ILE A 123 62.86 52.52 -43.52
CA ILE A 123 62.48 53.55 -42.53
C ILE A 123 62.45 52.91 -41.14
N GLY A 124 63.14 53.52 -40.18
CA GLY A 124 63.15 53.10 -38.78
C GLY A 124 61.82 53.35 -38.05
N PRO A 125 61.55 52.70 -36.90
CA PRO A 125 60.35 52.94 -36.10
C PRO A 125 60.24 54.37 -35.53
N ASP A 126 61.36 55.08 -35.46
CA ASP A 126 61.51 56.49 -35.09
C ASP A 126 61.34 57.46 -36.29
N GLY A 127 61.07 56.91 -37.48
CA GLY A 127 60.99 57.66 -38.73
C GLY A 127 62.34 57.92 -39.41
N ARG A 128 63.49 57.53 -38.83
CA ARG A 128 64.79 57.84 -39.44
C ARG A 128 65.09 56.92 -40.63
N PRO A 129 65.57 57.43 -41.78
CA PRO A 129 66.06 56.59 -42.87
C PRO A 129 67.29 55.79 -42.44
N GLY A 130 67.32 54.49 -42.76
CA GLY A 130 68.50 53.64 -42.63
C GLY A 130 69.53 53.87 -43.74
N PRO A 131 70.61 53.07 -43.78
CA PRO A 131 71.63 53.18 -44.83
C PRO A 131 71.04 52.83 -46.21
N TRP A 132 71.37 53.65 -47.21
CA TRP A 132 70.95 53.42 -48.59
C TRP A 132 71.68 52.23 -49.22
N SER A 133 70.94 51.39 -49.94
CA SER A 133 71.43 50.19 -50.60
C SER A 133 70.96 50.15 -52.06
N LEU A 134 71.77 49.57 -52.94
CA LEU A 134 71.37 49.29 -54.32
C LEU A 134 70.38 48.13 -54.40
N THR A 135 69.47 48.18 -55.36
CA THR A 135 68.58 47.06 -55.69
C THR A 135 68.47 46.88 -57.22
N GLN A 136 67.47 46.14 -57.70
CA GLN A 136 67.33 45.82 -59.13
C GLN A 136 67.25 47.11 -59.97
N PRO A 137 68.22 47.36 -60.87
CA PRO A 137 68.25 48.56 -61.67
C PRO A 137 67.18 48.51 -62.78
N LEU A 138 66.73 49.68 -63.22
CA LEU A 138 65.81 49.84 -64.35
C LEU A 138 66.38 49.22 -65.63
N PRO A 139 65.54 48.69 -66.54
CA PRO A 139 66.01 48.14 -67.82
C PRO A 139 66.64 49.16 -68.79
N GLN A 140 66.43 50.46 -68.58
CA GLN A 140 66.99 51.56 -69.36
C GLN A 140 67.52 52.64 -68.40
N ALA A 141 68.63 53.30 -68.75
CA ALA A 141 69.11 54.48 -68.04
C ALA A 141 68.31 55.71 -68.50
N VAL A 142 67.61 56.36 -67.58
CA VAL A 142 66.72 57.50 -67.89
C VAL A 142 66.68 58.51 -66.74
N PHE A 143 66.56 59.79 -67.09
CA PHE A 143 66.24 60.87 -66.15
C PHE A 143 64.91 61.55 -66.53
N PHE A 144 64.33 62.31 -65.59
CA PHE A 144 62.97 62.87 -65.71
C PHE A 144 61.87 61.83 -66.04
N LEU A 145 62.08 60.57 -65.65
CA LEU A 145 61.02 59.57 -65.48
C LEU A 145 60.10 59.94 -64.31
N SER A 146 58.95 59.28 -64.21
CA SER A 146 58.09 59.36 -63.02
C SER A 146 57.59 57.97 -62.60
N ALA A 147 57.45 57.72 -61.31
CA ALA A 147 57.08 56.43 -60.75
C ALA A 147 56.03 56.56 -59.63
N ALA A 148 55.17 55.55 -59.52
CA ALA A 148 54.13 55.46 -58.49
C ALA A 148 54.08 54.05 -57.89
N ALA A 149 53.62 53.92 -56.65
CA ALA A 149 53.44 52.64 -55.98
C ALA A 149 51.96 52.29 -55.80
N TYR A 150 51.60 51.02 -56.03
CA TYR A 150 50.30 50.46 -55.67
C TYR A 150 50.37 48.94 -55.52
N GLY A 151 49.58 48.36 -54.62
CA GLY A 151 49.44 46.89 -54.48
C GLY A 151 50.75 46.13 -54.19
N GLY A 152 51.72 46.75 -53.52
CA GLY A 152 53.04 46.15 -53.26
C GLY A 152 54.01 46.18 -54.46
N ARG A 153 53.68 46.94 -55.52
CA ARG A 153 54.55 47.19 -56.68
C ARG A 153 54.89 48.67 -56.82
N ILE A 154 56.05 48.94 -57.44
CA ILE A 154 56.40 50.23 -58.02
C ILE A 154 56.27 50.13 -59.54
N TYR A 155 55.69 51.13 -60.18
CA TYR A 155 55.56 51.28 -61.63
C TYR A 155 56.37 52.52 -62.04
N ALA A 156 57.38 52.36 -62.88
CA ALA A 156 58.15 53.47 -63.45
C ALA A 156 57.73 53.70 -64.90
N THR A 157 57.65 54.97 -65.31
CA THR A 157 57.08 55.41 -66.59
C THR A 157 57.97 56.46 -67.27
N GLY A 158 58.24 56.24 -68.56
CA GLY A 158 58.90 57.22 -69.43
C GLY A 158 60.30 57.65 -68.99
N GLY A 159 60.64 58.90 -69.28
CA GLY A 159 61.97 59.50 -69.07
C GLY A 159 62.76 59.64 -70.37
N TRP A 160 63.96 60.22 -70.28
CA TRP A 160 64.87 60.46 -71.41
C TRP A 160 66.24 59.82 -71.14
N ASP A 161 66.77 59.09 -72.12
CA ASP A 161 68.11 58.44 -72.03
C ASP A 161 69.27 59.33 -72.56
N GLY A 162 69.00 60.59 -72.84
CA GLY A 162 69.94 61.52 -73.49
C GLY A 162 69.89 61.49 -75.03
N THR A 163 69.22 60.51 -75.63
CA THR A 163 69.00 60.39 -77.07
C THR A 163 67.53 60.32 -77.48
N ALA A 164 66.69 59.53 -76.81
CA ALA A 164 65.28 59.32 -77.16
C ALA A 164 64.35 59.29 -75.93
N LEU A 165 63.15 59.84 -76.09
CA LEU A 165 62.11 59.79 -75.04
C LEU A 165 61.53 58.37 -74.96
N SER A 166 61.48 57.79 -73.77
CA SER A 166 61.00 56.43 -73.58
C SER A 166 59.47 56.37 -73.54
N GLN A 167 58.89 55.38 -74.21
CA GLN A 167 57.50 54.95 -74.02
C GLN A 167 57.37 53.90 -72.89
N GLY A 168 58.50 53.40 -72.40
CA GLY A 168 58.57 52.24 -71.52
C GLY A 168 57.78 52.40 -70.22
N VAL A 169 57.04 51.36 -69.87
CA VAL A 169 56.45 51.20 -68.55
C VAL A 169 56.90 49.87 -67.97
N VAL A 170 57.46 49.91 -66.76
CA VAL A 170 58.00 48.74 -66.07
C VAL A 170 57.51 48.68 -64.63
N SER A 171 57.23 47.48 -64.11
CA SER A 171 56.88 47.29 -62.70
C SER A 171 57.75 46.28 -61.98
N ALA A 172 58.11 46.59 -60.74
CA ALA A 172 58.81 45.70 -59.83
C ALA A 172 57.98 45.50 -58.55
N ARG A 173 58.01 44.29 -58.00
CA ARG A 173 57.40 44.01 -56.68
C ARG A 173 58.41 44.39 -55.59
N MET A 174 57.92 45.04 -54.54
CA MET A 174 58.70 45.29 -53.32
C MET A 174 58.67 44.04 -52.43
N ARG A 175 59.84 43.64 -51.94
CA ARG A 175 59.99 42.58 -50.93
C ARG A 175 59.84 43.15 -49.52
N GLU A 176 59.79 42.25 -48.55
CA GLU A 176 59.66 42.59 -47.13
C GLU A 176 60.89 43.31 -46.56
N ASP A 177 62.07 43.07 -47.13
CA ASP A 177 63.32 43.75 -46.78
C ASP A 177 63.47 45.14 -47.43
N GLY A 178 62.58 45.52 -48.36
CA GLY A 178 62.65 46.74 -49.15
C GLY A 178 63.41 46.62 -50.48
N SER A 179 64.01 45.46 -50.78
CA SER A 179 64.59 45.22 -52.10
C SER A 179 63.51 44.95 -53.15
N LEU A 180 63.83 45.19 -54.42
CA LEU A 180 62.93 44.94 -55.54
C LEU A 180 63.15 43.54 -56.15
N ASP A 181 62.06 42.94 -56.63
CA ASP A 181 62.10 41.87 -57.63
C ASP A 181 62.52 42.43 -59.01
N PRO A 182 63.01 41.60 -59.94
CA PRO A 182 63.36 42.03 -61.30
C PRO A 182 62.19 42.75 -62.01
N TRP A 183 62.52 43.82 -62.73
CA TRP A 183 61.55 44.64 -63.46
C TRP A 183 60.85 43.85 -64.57
N ARG A 184 59.51 43.85 -64.53
CA ARG A 184 58.62 43.31 -65.56
C ARG A 184 58.21 44.43 -66.51
N ALA A 185 58.28 44.22 -67.82
CA ALA A 185 57.68 45.13 -68.79
C ALA A 185 56.15 45.08 -68.71
N GLU A 186 55.51 46.24 -68.69
CA GLU A 186 54.04 46.40 -68.74
C GLU A 186 53.61 46.78 -70.17
N ARG A 187 52.44 47.42 -70.30
CA ARG A 187 52.02 48.07 -71.56
C ARG A 187 52.66 49.45 -71.67
N ASP A 188 53.41 49.66 -72.75
CA ASP A 188 54.02 50.95 -73.10
C ASP A 188 52.99 52.08 -73.22
N LEU A 189 53.44 53.31 -72.96
CA LEU A 189 52.64 54.53 -73.12
C LEU A 189 52.35 54.83 -74.60
N PRO A 190 51.24 55.53 -74.92
CA PRO A 190 50.89 55.91 -76.29
C PRO A 190 51.96 56.74 -77.02
N GLU A 191 52.76 57.51 -76.27
CA GLU A 191 53.85 58.35 -76.80
C GLU A 191 54.99 58.48 -75.78
N GLY A 192 56.20 58.78 -76.27
CA GLY A 192 57.40 58.88 -75.43
C GLY A 192 57.44 60.22 -74.71
N VAL A 193 57.54 60.18 -73.37
CA VAL A 193 57.35 61.34 -72.50
C VAL A 193 58.38 61.38 -71.37
N TYR A 194 58.79 62.58 -71.00
CA TYR A 194 59.62 62.89 -69.83
C TYR A 194 59.11 64.17 -69.16
N THR A 195 59.51 64.44 -67.92
CA THR A 195 59.06 65.60 -67.10
C THR A 195 57.55 65.61 -66.79
N HIS A 196 56.87 64.49 -66.99
CA HIS A 196 55.51 64.21 -66.54
C HIS A 196 55.48 63.84 -65.06
N ALA A 197 54.26 63.75 -64.50
CA ALA A 197 54.03 63.11 -63.21
C ALA A 197 53.30 61.76 -63.38
N ALA A 198 53.55 60.82 -62.48
CA ALA A 198 52.80 59.58 -62.34
C ALA A 198 52.24 59.42 -60.93
N VAL A 199 51.00 58.94 -60.80
CA VAL A 199 50.33 58.66 -59.51
C VAL A 199 49.46 57.40 -59.62
N SER A 200 49.13 56.75 -58.49
CA SER A 200 48.27 55.57 -58.53
C SER A 200 47.37 55.35 -57.31
N ASP A 201 46.10 55.05 -57.57
CA ASP A 201 45.11 54.57 -56.61
C ASP A 201 44.18 53.56 -57.31
N GLY A 202 44.63 52.29 -57.39
CA GLY A 202 44.00 51.21 -58.18
C GLY A 202 44.09 51.37 -59.70
N THR A 203 44.36 52.58 -60.18
CA THR A 203 44.66 52.95 -61.56
C THR A 203 45.95 53.75 -61.56
N LEU A 204 46.86 53.43 -62.48
CA LEU A 204 48.05 54.21 -62.75
C LEU A 204 47.69 55.35 -63.71
N TYR A 205 48.01 56.59 -63.34
CA TYR A 205 47.80 57.78 -64.17
C TYR A 205 49.15 58.40 -64.52
N VAL A 206 49.30 58.85 -65.77
CA VAL A 206 50.43 59.63 -66.28
C VAL A 206 49.91 60.96 -66.79
N LEU A 207 50.44 62.06 -66.26
CA LEU A 207 49.89 63.41 -66.43
C LEU A 207 50.91 64.33 -67.12
N GLY A 208 50.48 64.96 -68.22
CA GLY A 208 51.24 66.00 -68.93
C GLY A 208 52.66 65.55 -69.32
N GLY A 209 53.62 66.44 -69.09
CA GLY A 209 55.02 66.28 -69.47
C GLY A 209 55.35 66.89 -70.84
N ALA A 210 56.54 66.55 -71.32
CA ALA A 210 57.09 67.02 -72.58
C ALA A 210 57.31 65.85 -73.54
N ILE A 211 56.97 66.07 -74.81
CA ILE A 211 57.03 65.09 -75.91
C ILE A 211 57.85 65.65 -77.08
N SER A 212 58.01 64.88 -78.15
CA SER A 212 58.71 65.31 -79.39
C SER A 212 60.10 65.93 -79.12
N GLY A 213 60.92 65.25 -78.31
CA GLY A 213 62.27 65.72 -77.92
C GLY A 213 62.28 66.99 -77.05
N GLY A 214 61.19 67.29 -76.35
CA GLY A 214 61.07 68.48 -75.50
C GLY A 214 60.50 69.72 -76.20
N SER A 215 60.18 69.62 -77.50
CA SER A 215 59.66 70.75 -78.28
C SER A 215 58.16 71.05 -78.06
N VAL A 216 57.42 70.11 -77.47
CA VAL A 216 55.98 70.25 -77.19
C VAL A 216 55.70 69.85 -75.74
N ILE A 217 55.02 70.72 -75.00
CA ILE A 217 54.42 70.43 -73.70
C ILE A 217 52.95 70.12 -73.93
N HIS A 218 52.40 69.08 -73.30
CA HIS A 218 50.99 68.70 -73.47
C HIS A 218 50.24 68.59 -72.14
N ASP A 219 48.92 68.48 -72.25
CA ASP A 219 47.94 68.42 -71.16
C ASP A 219 47.35 67.02 -70.97
N SER A 220 47.71 66.03 -71.80
CA SER A 220 47.10 64.69 -71.81
C SER A 220 47.24 63.98 -70.46
N VAL A 221 46.15 63.37 -69.98
CA VAL A 221 46.14 62.50 -68.79
C VAL A 221 45.76 61.08 -69.22
N TYR A 222 46.76 60.21 -69.31
CA TYR A 222 46.60 58.80 -69.64
C TYR A 222 46.36 57.98 -68.37
N ALA A 223 45.47 56.98 -68.44
CA ALA A 223 45.15 56.08 -67.33
C ALA A 223 45.18 54.61 -67.75
N ALA A 224 45.66 53.74 -66.87
CA ALA A 224 45.62 52.29 -66.98
C ALA A 224 45.26 51.65 -65.62
N GLY A 225 44.14 50.94 -65.57
CA GLY A 225 43.68 50.22 -64.38
C GLY A 225 44.61 49.06 -64.03
N ILE A 226 44.98 48.94 -62.75
CA ILE A 226 45.89 47.91 -62.26
C ILE A 226 45.08 46.66 -61.90
N GLN A 227 45.42 45.52 -62.49
CA GLN A 227 44.80 44.23 -62.22
C GLN A 227 45.30 43.62 -60.89
N ALA A 228 44.60 42.59 -60.38
CA ALA A 228 44.95 41.94 -59.11
C ALA A 228 46.32 41.24 -59.08
N ASP A 229 46.90 40.91 -60.24
CA ASP A 229 48.28 40.41 -60.39
C ASP A 229 49.33 41.55 -60.60
N GLY A 230 48.85 42.79 -60.56
CA GLY A 230 49.59 44.02 -60.81
C GLY A 230 49.86 44.31 -62.28
N THR A 231 49.25 43.64 -63.25
CA THR A 231 49.40 44.00 -64.67
C THR A 231 48.56 45.22 -65.04
N LEU A 232 49.01 46.01 -66.01
CA LEU A 232 48.26 47.17 -66.50
C LEU A 232 47.21 46.80 -67.56
N SER A 233 45.99 47.35 -67.46
CA SER A 233 45.03 47.39 -68.58
C SER A 233 45.52 48.28 -69.74
N PRO A 234 44.86 48.30 -70.91
CA PRO A 234 45.24 49.21 -72.00
C PRO A 234 45.12 50.68 -71.60
N TRP A 235 46.09 51.50 -71.96
CA TRP A 235 46.07 52.94 -71.72
C TRP A 235 44.91 53.62 -72.47
N ALA A 236 44.19 54.49 -71.77
CA ALA A 236 43.17 55.37 -72.32
C ALA A 236 43.48 56.83 -71.96
N LEU A 237 43.08 57.78 -72.80
CA LEU A 237 43.06 59.20 -72.44
C LEU A 237 41.86 59.45 -71.52
N ALA A 238 42.10 59.61 -70.22
CA ALA A 238 41.06 59.75 -69.21
C ALA A 238 40.58 61.21 -69.05
N SER A 239 41.47 62.18 -69.24
CA SER A 239 41.16 63.62 -69.16
C SER A 239 42.28 64.45 -69.81
N ARG A 240 42.18 65.78 -69.71
CA ARG A 240 43.27 66.74 -69.97
C ARG A 240 43.41 67.70 -68.78
N LEU A 241 44.65 68.03 -68.44
CA LEU A 241 44.98 69.06 -67.45
C LEU A 241 44.42 70.43 -67.90
N PRO A 242 44.04 71.34 -66.98
CA PRO A 242 43.58 72.70 -67.35
C PRO A 242 44.63 73.59 -68.02
N SER A 243 45.90 73.15 -68.05
CA SER A 243 47.00 73.73 -68.80
C SER A 243 47.94 72.59 -69.22
N PRO A 244 48.61 72.68 -70.39
CA PRO A 244 49.83 71.91 -70.63
C PRO A 244 50.84 72.18 -69.51
N LEU A 245 51.49 71.14 -68.98
CA LEU A 245 52.42 71.26 -67.85
C LEU A 245 53.53 70.20 -67.93
N ALA A 246 54.79 70.64 -67.79
CA ALA A 246 55.97 69.82 -67.59
C ALA A 246 56.70 70.24 -66.30
N ASN A 247 57.46 69.35 -65.66
CA ASN A 247 58.14 69.62 -64.37
C ASN A 247 57.19 70.12 -63.27
N HIS A 248 55.94 69.62 -63.30
CA HIS A 248 54.92 69.76 -62.27
C HIS A 248 54.99 68.56 -61.32
N ALA A 249 54.38 68.66 -60.13
CA ALA A 249 54.35 67.55 -59.18
C ALA A 249 52.97 66.86 -59.12
N ALA A 250 52.97 65.52 -59.18
CA ALA A 250 51.86 64.56 -58.96
C ALA A 250 51.55 64.27 -57.47
N SER A 251 50.29 64.07 -57.07
CA SER A 251 49.92 63.29 -55.88
C SER A 251 48.46 62.80 -55.94
N VAL A 252 48.13 61.75 -55.20
CA VAL A 252 46.77 61.20 -55.09
C VAL A 252 46.43 60.92 -53.62
N ALA A 253 45.25 61.37 -53.18
CA ALA A 253 44.75 61.16 -51.82
C ALA A 253 43.23 61.40 -51.75
N ASN A 254 42.55 60.67 -50.86
CA ASN A 254 41.12 60.81 -50.54
C ASN A 254 40.20 60.83 -51.78
N GLY A 255 40.48 59.95 -52.76
CA GLY A 255 39.72 59.86 -54.02
C GLY A 255 39.92 61.03 -54.98
N ARG A 256 41.03 61.77 -54.87
CA ARG A 256 41.38 62.93 -55.71
C ARG A 256 42.83 62.91 -56.15
N ILE A 257 43.09 63.32 -57.39
CA ILE A 257 44.44 63.62 -57.88
C ILE A 257 44.68 65.13 -57.72
N TRP A 258 45.89 65.49 -57.30
CA TRP A 258 46.33 66.85 -57.03
C TRP A 258 47.56 67.15 -57.89
N VAL A 259 47.58 68.28 -58.59
CA VAL A 259 48.66 68.67 -59.53
C VAL A 259 49.14 70.09 -59.23
N SER A 260 50.42 70.25 -58.91
CA SER A 260 50.98 71.52 -58.43
C SER A 260 52.05 72.09 -59.35
N GLY A 261 51.87 73.36 -59.73
CA GLY A 261 52.83 74.17 -60.48
C GLY A 261 53.27 73.53 -61.81
N GLY A 262 54.52 73.78 -62.19
CA GLY A 262 55.15 73.31 -63.42
C GLY A 262 55.25 74.38 -64.51
N TRP A 263 55.97 74.04 -65.57
CA TRP A 263 56.26 74.84 -66.75
C TRP A 263 55.21 74.62 -67.84
N ASN A 264 54.54 75.69 -68.30
CA ASN A 264 53.46 75.62 -69.29
C ASN A 264 53.91 75.68 -70.78
N GLY A 265 55.23 75.60 -71.02
CA GLY A 265 55.84 75.86 -72.33
C GLY A 265 56.43 77.27 -72.47
N SER A 266 56.05 78.22 -71.62
CA SER A 266 56.51 79.63 -71.68
C SER A 266 56.95 80.22 -70.33
N SER A 267 56.38 79.75 -69.21
CA SER A 267 56.71 80.19 -67.86
C SER A 267 56.45 79.08 -66.84
N PRO A 268 56.98 79.19 -65.61
CA PRO A 268 56.45 78.45 -64.47
C PRO A 268 55.02 78.89 -64.15
N THR A 269 54.30 78.10 -63.36
CA THR A 269 52.90 78.34 -62.97
C THR A 269 52.73 78.20 -61.46
N SER A 270 51.70 78.84 -60.90
CA SER A 270 51.39 78.82 -59.46
C SER A 270 50.13 78.02 -59.10
N SER A 271 49.37 77.50 -60.08
CA SER A 271 48.12 76.80 -59.81
C SER A 271 48.34 75.46 -59.09
N ILE A 272 47.46 75.14 -58.14
CA ILE A 272 47.27 73.80 -57.61
C ILE A 272 45.89 73.34 -58.06
N TYR A 273 45.87 72.36 -58.96
CA TYR A 273 44.65 71.76 -59.49
C TYR A 273 44.28 70.49 -58.71
N GLU A 274 42.99 70.20 -58.63
CA GLU A 274 42.45 68.92 -58.17
C GLU A 274 41.50 68.31 -59.20
N VAL A 275 41.29 67.00 -59.12
CA VAL A 275 40.21 66.30 -59.82
C VAL A 275 39.74 65.08 -59.01
N PRO A 276 38.42 64.84 -58.85
CA PRO A 276 37.91 63.58 -58.33
C PRO A 276 38.29 62.40 -59.22
N ALA A 277 38.76 61.31 -58.64
CA ALA A 277 39.21 60.11 -59.36
C ALA A 277 38.55 58.85 -58.79
N SER A 278 37.98 58.02 -59.66
CA SER A 278 37.38 56.74 -59.27
C SER A 278 37.54 55.71 -60.38
N LEU A 279 38.31 54.65 -60.11
CA LEU A 279 38.48 53.48 -60.99
C LEU A 279 38.81 53.82 -62.47
N GLY A 280 39.65 54.84 -62.68
CA GLY A 280 40.08 55.32 -64.00
C GLY A 280 39.19 56.36 -64.65
N VAL A 281 38.03 56.67 -64.06
CA VAL A 281 37.21 57.83 -64.44
C VAL A 281 37.67 59.04 -63.63
N LEU A 282 37.94 60.15 -64.31
CA LEU A 282 38.22 61.45 -63.72
C LEU A 282 37.00 62.36 -63.86
N GLY A 283 36.74 63.18 -62.84
CA GLY A 283 35.73 64.23 -62.89
C GLY A 283 36.21 65.50 -63.60
N GLU A 284 35.50 66.60 -63.38
CA GLU A 284 35.94 67.93 -63.79
C GLU A 284 37.12 68.41 -62.94
N TRP A 285 38.07 69.11 -63.56
CA TRP A 285 39.20 69.72 -62.86
C TRP A 285 38.82 71.06 -62.24
N SER A 286 39.24 71.29 -60.99
CA SER A 286 39.11 72.57 -60.28
C SER A 286 40.48 73.12 -59.84
N VAL A 287 40.57 74.43 -59.63
CA VAL A 287 41.70 75.04 -58.91
C VAL A 287 41.41 74.94 -57.42
N ALA A 288 42.22 74.19 -56.68
CA ALA A 288 42.07 74.01 -55.24
C ALA A 288 42.74 75.15 -54.44
N ALA A 289 43.91 75.60 -54.89
CA ALA A 289 44.74 76.60 -54.24
C ALA A 289 45.76 77.20 -55.22
N THR A 290 46.59 78.14 -54.75
CA THR A 290 47.71 78.71 -55.52
C THR A 290 48.97 78.84 -54.67
N LEU A 291 50.11 78.43 -55.23
CA LEU A 291 51.46 78.67 -54.69
C LEU A 291 51.74 80.17 -54.56
N PRO A 292 52.48 80.65 -53.53
CA PRO A 292 52.75 82.09 -53.35
C PRO A 292 53.62 82.72 -54.44
N ARG A 293 54.26 81.91 -55.29
CA ARG A 293 54.91 82.31 -56.54
C ARG A 293 54.81 81.18 -57.58
N PRO A 294 54.97 81.45 -58.89
CA PRO A 294 55.05 80.41 -59.90
C PRO A 294 56.31 79.55 -59.73
N LEU A 295 56.19 78.22 -59.79
CA LEU A 295 57.30 77.28 -59.57
C LEU A 295 57.27 76.10 -60.56
N TYR A 296 58.44 75.55 -60.87
CA TYR A 296 58.64 74.28 -61.59
C TYR A 296 59.87 73.54 -61.03
N PHE A 297 60.02 72.24 -61.31
CA PHE A 297 60.98 71.34 -60.62
C PHE A 297 60.75 71.20 -59.10
N LEU A 298 59.54 71.56 -58.63
CA LEU A 298 59.09 71.29 -57.27
C LEU A 298 58.77 69.79 -57.09
N SER A 299 58.75 69.31 -55.85
CA SER A 299 58.20 68.00 -55.51
C SER A 299 57.01 68.14 -54.57
N GLN A 300 56.09 67.18 -54.59
CA GLN A 300 54.99 67.13 -53.65
C GLN A 300 54.69 65.70 -53.20
N THR A 301 54.05 65.56 -52.05
CA THR A 301 53.53 64.28 -51.54
C THR A 301 52.26 64.50 -50.72
N ALA A 302 51.41 63.48 -50.60
CA ALA A 302 50.18 63.55 -49.83
C ALA A 302 50.21 62.61 -48.60
N THR A 303 49.33 62.92 -47.66
CA THR A 303 48.94 62.07 -46.53
C THR A 303 47.42 61.92 -46.55
N ALA A 304 46.82 61.15 -45.63
CA ALA A 304 45.36 61.06 -45.51
C ALA A 304 44.67 62.38 -45.07
N ARG A 305 45.43 63.44 -44.72
CA ARG A 305 44.91 64.71 -44.18
C ARG A 305 45.49 65.98 -44.80
N HIS A 306 46.69 65.94 -45.36
CA HIS A 306 47.38 67.12 -45.92
C HIS A 306 48.16 66.77 -47.18
N LEU A 307 48.17 67.70 -48.14
CA LEU A 307 49.13 67.76 -49.25
C LEU A 307 50.34 68.60 -48.82
N TYR A 308 51.55 68.21 -49.21
CA TYR A 308 52.81 68.90 -48.93
C TYR A 308 53.58 69.15 -50.22
N ILE A 309 54.12 70.36 -50.39
CA ILE A 309 54.85 70.81 -51.59
C ILE A 309 56.17 71.46 -51.14
N SER A 310 57.29 71.14 -51.79
CA SER A 310 58.60 71.73 -51.45
C SER A 310 59.48 72.07 -52.66
N GLY A 311 60.28 73.13 -52.47
CA GLY A 311 61.36 73.52 -53.37
C GLY A 311 60.90 73.93 -54.77
N GLY A 312 61.73 73.62 -55.77
CA GLY A 312 61.53 74.07 -57.16
C GLY A 312 62.19 75.41 -57.43
N SER A 313 61.98 75.95 -58.63
CA SER A 313 62.53 77.23 -59.07
C SER A 313 61.45 78.17 -59.62
N ASP A 314 61.64 79.47 -59.40
CA ASP A 314 60.85 80.56 -59.99
C ASP A 314 61.41 81.06 -61.33
N ASN A 315 62.23 80.23 -61.99
CA ASN A 315 63.02 80.54 -63.19
C ASN A 315 64.16 81.55 -62.99
N VAL A 316 64.43 81.96 -61.74
CA VAL A 316 65.61 82.78 -61.39
C VAL A 316 66.46 82.08 -60.33
N ASN A 317 65.84 81.55 -59.27
CA ASN A 317 66.54 80.87 -58.17
C ASN A 317 65.85 79.55 -57.82
N PRO A 318 66.57 78.54 -57.28
CA PRO A 318 65.96 77.44 -56.54
C PRO A 318 65.40 77.95 -55.20
N GLN A 319 64.43 77.25 -54.62
CA GLN A 319 63.73 77.67 -53.40
C GLN A 319 63.84 76.65 -52.27
N SER A 320 63.81 77.13 -51.02
CA SER A 320 63.77 76.33 -49.78
C SER A 320 62.35 76.12 -49.24
N GLY A 321 61.39 76.94 -49.68
CA GLY A 321 60.03 76.97 -49.15
C GLY A 321 59.31 75.63 -49.16
N VAL A 322 58.63 75.33 -48.05
CA VAL A 322 57.74 74.17 -47.89
C VAL A 322 56.34 74.67 -47.53
N PHE A 323 55.32 74.11 -48.19
CA PHE A 323 53.93 74.51 -48.04
C PHE A 323 53.04 73.28 -47.82
N TYR A 324 51.94 73.45 -47.10
CA TYR A 324 50.94 72.40 -46.89
C TYR A 324 49.51 72.94 -46.89
N MET A 325 48.54 72.09 -47.22
CA MET A 325 47.11 72.41 -47.13
C MET A 325 46.30 71.17 -46.71
N PRO A 326 45.17 71.34 -45.99
CA PRO A 326 44.31 70.23 -45.60
C PRO A 326 43.57 69.62 -46.80
N LEU A 327 43.24 68.34 -46.66
CA LEU A 327 42.51 67.54 -47.65
C LEU A 327 41.10 67.21 -47.13
N PRO A 328 40.09 67.08 -48.03
CA PRO A 328 38.72 66.72 -47.65
C PRO A 328 38.63 65.26 -47.17
N ASP A 329 37.62 64.96 -46.33
CA ASP A 329 37.36 63.60 -45.84
C ASP A 329 37.06 62.60 -46.97
N PRO A 330 37.43 61.31 -46.81
CA PRO A 330 37.15 60.27 -47.80
C PRO A 330 35.65 59.93 -47.90
N PRO A 331 35.16 59.52 -49.10
CA PRO A 331 33.75 59.16 -49.32
C PRO A 331 33.35 57.85 -48.62
N ARG A 332 32.06 57.72 -48.27
CA ARG A 332 31.48 56.50 -47.68
C ARG A 332 31.09 55.46 -48.75
N PRO A 333 31.17 54.15 -48.46
CA PRO A 333 30.65 53.11 -49.34
C PRO A 333 29.12 52.98 -49.25
N ALA A 334 28.51 52.37 -50.27
CA ALA A 334 27.06 52.19 -50.40
C ALA A 334 26.55 50.91 -49.70
N ASP A 335 25.26 50.91 -49.37
CA ASP A 335 24.53 49.79 -48.76
C ASP A 335 24.10 48.72 -49.78
N ARG A 336 24.05 47.45 -49.34
CA ARG A 336 23.85 46.25 -50.18
C ARG A 336 23.28 45.02 -49.46
N LEU A 337 23.08 45.06 -48.14
CA LEU A 337 22.50 43.92 -47.41
C LEU A 337 21.02 44.18 -47.10
N ALA A 338 20.23 43.12 -47.00
CA ALA A 338 18.87 43.23 -46.50
C ALA A 338 18.85 43.13 -44.97
N PRO A 339 17.85 43.72 -44.29
CA PRO A 339 17.64 43.51 -42.86
C PRO A 339 17.49 42.03 -42.52
N ARG A 340 17.71 41.67 -41.25
CA ARG A 340 17.29 40.38 -40.69
C ARG A 340 16.25 40.60 -39.62
N THR A 341 15.06 40.03 -39.81
CA THR A 341 14.03 40.00 -38.75
C THR A 341 14.15 38.74 -37.90
N GLU A 342 13.96 38.89 -36.59
CA GLU A 342 13.79 37.82 -35.61
C GLU A 342 12.39 37.89 -34.98
N LEU A 343 11.79 36.73 -34.69
CA LEU A 343 10.49 36.58 -34.03
C LEU A 343 10.70 36.09 -32.59
N ALA A 344 10.42 36.93 -31.62
CA ALA A 344 10.41 36.58 -30.21
C ALA A 344 9.00 36.15 -29.76
N ILE A 345 8.89 34.90 -29.31
CA ILE A 345 7.70 34.33 -28.68
C ILE A 345 7.83 34.54 -27.16
N GLY A 346 6.94 35.33 -26.57
CA GLY A 346 6.89 35.61 -25.13
C GLY A 346 6.31 34.46 -24.29
N GLU A 347 5.95 34.78 -23.05
CA GLU A 347 5.35 33.84 -22.10
C GLU A 347 3.81 33.99 -22.03
N PRO A 348 3.06 32.96 -21.61
CA PRO A 348 3.51 31.60 -21.31
C PRO A 348 3.74 30.75 -22.58
N ARG A 349 4.79 29.94 -22.59
CA ARG A 349 5.06 28.96 -23.66
C ARG A 349 5.66 27.67 -23.11
N PHE A 350 5.52 26.58 -23.86
CA PHE A 350 6.05 25.26 -23.51
C PHE A 350 6.61 24.52 -24.74
N GLY A 351 7.64 23.69 -24.55
CA GLY A 351 8.26 22.94 -25.65
C GLY A 351 9.15 23.78 -26.58
N GLY A 352 9.79 23.11 -27.55
CA GLY A 352 10.74 23.73 -28.48
C GLY A 352 10.43 23.52 -29.96
N ALA A 353 9.85 22.38 -30.34
CA ALA A 353 9.41 22.08 -31.69
C ALA A 353 8.31 20.99 -31.67
N PRO A 354 7.02 21.33 -31.82
CA PRO A 354 6.47 22.69 -31.85
C PRO A 354 6.66 23.42 -30.51
N VAL A 355 6.57 24.75 -30.55
CA VAL A 355 6.39 25.58 -29.35
C VAL A 355 4.89 25.74 -29.10
N PHE A 356 4.42 25.31 -27.93
CA PHE A 356 3.07 25.52 -27.45
C PHE A 356 2.95 26.90 -26.80
N VAL A 357 1.83 27.58 -27.01
CA VAL A 357 1.56 28.94 -26.50
C VAL A 357 0.09 29.06 -26.11
N SER A 358 -0.26 30.02 -25.24
CA SER A 358 -1.66 30.38 -24.97
C SER A 358 -2.12 31.56 -25.85
N SER A 359 -3.42 31.83 -25.91
CA SER A 359 -3.93 33.08 -26.54
C SER A 359 -3.48 34.38 -25.85
N ARG A 360 -2.96 34.30 -24.61
CA ARG A 360 -2.38 35.43 -23.88
C ARG A 360 -0.93 35.71 -24.27
N THR A 361 -0.28 34.74 -24.92
CA THR A 361 1.15 34.77 -25.25
C THR A 361 1.42 35.79 -26.35
N GLU A 362 2.44 36.61 -26.14
CA GLU A 362 2.71 37.80 -26.94
C GLU A 362 3.87 37.58 -27.90
N PHE A 363 3.67 37.96 -29.16
CA PHE A 363 4.62 37.82 -30.25
C PHE A 363 5.17 39.19 -30.63
N SER A 364 6.49 39.30 -30.73
CA SER A 364 7.16 40.53 -31.15
C SER A 364 8.21 40.25 -32.22
N LEU A 365 8.39 41.20 -33.12
CA LEU A 365 9.37 41.16 -34.20
C LEU A 365 10.40 42.27 -33.99
N SER A 366 11.66 41.95 -34.27
CA SER A 366 12.77 42.91 -34.25
C SER A 366 13.65 42.70 -35.47
N ALA A 367 13.87 43.75 -36.24
CA ALA A 367 14.73 43.74 -37.42
C ALA A 367 16.02 44.53 -37.18
N VAL A 368 17.15 43.94 -37.56
CA VAL A 368 18.49 44.56 -37.50
C VAL A 368 18.99 44.77 -38.94
N ASP A 369 19.68 45.88 -39.17
CA ASP A 369 20.11 46.35 -40.48
C ASP A 369 21.63 46.59 -40.50
N ASP A 370 22.31 46.03 -41.49
CA ASP A 370 23.78 46.01 -41.62
C ASP A 370 24.18 46.53 -43.01
N ARG A 371 25.36 47.13 -43.18
CA ARG A 371 25.76 47.71 -44.49
C ARG A 371 26.61 46.79 -45.36
N GLN A 372 27.53 46.03 -44.77
CA GLN A 372 28.56 45.27 -45.51
C GLN A 372 28.80 43.86 -44.95
N GLU A 373 28.77 43.70 -43.62
CA GLU A 373 28.99 42.41 -42.98
C GLU A 373 27.87 42.09 -41.98
N ILE A 374 27.47 40.81 -41.93
CA ILE A 374 26.40 40.33 -41.05
C ILE A 374 26.80 40.55 -39.59
N GLY A 375 26.13 41.49 -38.93
CA GLY A 375 26.38 41.92 -37.55
C GLY A 375 27.10 43.26 -37.40
N ASP A 376 27.37 44.01 -38.48
CA ASP A 376 28.00 45.34 -38.39
C ASP A 376 27.09 46.42 -37.75
N GLY A 377 25.76 46.21 -37.74
CA GLY A 377 24.76 47.09 -37.15
C GLY A 377 24.70 48.48 -37.77
N ALA A 378 25.27 48.64 -38.97
CA ALA A 378 25.61 49.94 -39.52
C ALA A 378 24.71 50.40 -40.67
N GLY A 379 23.69 49.63 -41.08
CA GLY A 379 22.86 49.89 -42.27
C GLY A 379 22.14 51.25 -42.30
N ASP A 380 21.58 51.63 -43.44
CA ASP A 380 20.84 52.90 -43.60
C ASP A 380 19.50 52.96 -42.82
N GLY A 381 19.06 51.81 -42.30
CA GLY A 381 18.01 51.61 -41.32
C GLY A 381 16.75 50.99 -41.93
N VAL A 382 16.14 50.05 -41.21
CA VAL A 382 14.86 49.40 -41.58
C VAL A 382 13.80 50.44 -41.94
N ALA A 383 13.18 50.31 -43.11
CA ALA A 383 12.04 51.12 -43.55
C ALA A 383 10.72 50.56 -43.00
N PHE A 384 10.53 49.24 -43.07
CA PHE A 384 9.38 48.56 -42.45
C PHE A 384 9.64 47.08 -42.15
N THR A 385 8.81 46.51 -41.27
CA THR A 385 8.66 45.08 -41.02
C THR A 385 7.21 44.69 -41.28
N LEU A 386 6.98 43.59 -42.00
CA LEU A 386 5.67 43.02 -42.27
C LEU A 386 5.51 41.65 -41.63
N TYR A 387 4.28 41.29 -41.29
CA TYR A 387 3.93 39.96 -40.78
C TYR A 387 2.53 39.49 -41.20
N ALA A 388 2.30 38.19 -41.17
CA ALA A 388 1.02 37.54 -41.42
C ALA A 388 0.87 36.30 -40.53
N VAL A 389 -0.38 35.88 -40.31
CA VAL A 389 -0.71 34.64 -39.59
C VAL A 389 -1.59 33.78 -40.51
N ASP A 390 -1.33 32.47 -40.58
CA ASP A 390 -2.15 31.46 -41.27
C ASP A 390 -2.53 31.78 -42.74
N GLY A 391 -1.64 32.47 -43.46
CA GLY A 391 -1.86 32.79 -44.87
C GLY A 391 -2.70 34.05 -45.14
N THR A 392 -2.96 34.90 -44.14
CA THR A 392 -3.44 36.28 -44.39
C THR A 392 -2.46 37.07 -45.26
N GLU A 393 -2.90 38.18 -45.82
CA GLU A 393 -1.98 39.17 -46.40
C GLU A 393 -1.00 39.70 -45.34
N LEU A 394 0.16 40.20 -45.81
CA LEU A 394 1.21 40.78 -44.98
C LEU A 394 0.80 42.18 -44.50
N ALA A 395 0.64 42.36 -43.20
CA ALA A 395 0.35 43.63 -42.53
C ALA A 395 1.61 44.23 -41.91
N ALA A 396 1.66 45.56 -41.76
CA ALA A 396 2.78 46.23 -41.09
C ALA A 396 2.84 45.88 -39.60
N TYR A 397 4.02 45.49 -39.11
CA TYR A 397 4.28 45.30 -37.69
C TYR A 397 4.52 46.66 -37.01
N THR A 398 3.61 47.05 -36.12
CA THR A 398 3.67 48.34 -35.40
C THR A 398 3.71 48.18 -33.88
N ALA A 399 3.33 47.01 -33.37
CA ALA A 399 3.29 46.65 -31.95
C ALA A 399 3.25 45.10 -31.82
N PRO A 400 3.60 44.53 -30.65
CA PRO A 400 3.42 43.11 -30.38
C PRO A 400 1.96 42.65 -30.55
N PHE A 401 1.76 41.40 -30.95
CA PHE A 401 0.46 40.81 -31.26
C PHE A 401 0.24 39.47 -30.56
N LYS A 402 -0.98 38.92 -30.64
CA LYS A 402 -1.37 37.64 -30.03
C LYS A 402 -2.15 36.82 -31.04
N ILE A 403 -2.13 35.49 -30.90
CA ILE A 403 -2.83 34.57 -31.79
C ILE A 403 -3.95 33.89 -30.99
N ASP A 404 -5.18 34.31 -31.26
CA ASP A 404 -6.37 33.85 -30.54
C ASP A 404 -6.92 32.51 -31.08
N SER A 405 -6.49 32.05 -32.26
CA SER A 405 -7.00 30.84 -32.91
C SER A 405 -6.24 29.59 -32.44
N GLU A 406 -6.93 28.67 -31.75
CA GLU A 406 -6.36 27.40 -31.26
C GLU A 406 -5.99 26.44 -32.41
N GLY A 407 -4.90 25.69 -32.27
CA GLY A 407 -4.38 24.75 -33.27
C GLY A 407 -2.94 25.10 -33.70
N ALA A 408 -2.44 24.41 -34.73
CA ALA A 408 -1.16 24.77 -35.34
C ALA A 408 -1.30 26.06 -36.17
N ARG A 409 -0.38 27.01 -35.95
CA ARG A 409 -0.40 28.36 -36.52
C ARG A 409 0.93 28.73 -37.16
N ALA A 410 0.88 29.41 -38.30
CA ALA A 410 2.04 29.79 -39.09
C ALA A 410 2.22 31.32 -39.11
N VAL A 411 3.27 31.81 -38.47
CA VAL A 411 3.65 33.23 -38.49
C VAL A 411 4.67 33.45 -39.60
N ARG A 412 4.34 34.31 -40.57
CA ARG A 412 5.22 34.66 -41.69
C ARG A 412 5.66 36.12 -41.57
N PHE A 413 6.90 36.45 -41.87
CA PHE A 413 7.45 37.81 -41.67
C PHE A 413 8.63 38.15 -42.58
N LEU A 414 8.84 39.44 -42.84
CA LEU A 414 9.98 40.01 -43.58
C LEU A 414 10.18 41.50 -43.30
N SER A 415 11.36 42.03 -43.60
CA SER A 415 11.69 43.46 -43.57
C SER A 415 12.35 43.97 -44.86
N GLU A 416 12.32 45.29 -45.02
CA GLU A 416 12.92 46.07 -46.10
C GLU A 416 13.63 47.29 -45.49
N ASP A 417 14.83 47.64 -45.98
CA ASP A 417 15.60 48.81 -45.53
C ASP A 417 15.22 50.10 -46.29
N ARG A 418 15.95 51.19 -46.06
CA ARG A 418 15.79 52.46 -46.79
C ARG A 418 16.55 52.55 -48.12
N ALA A 419 17.43 51.60 -48.41
CA ALA A 419 18.12 51.50 -49.70
C ALA A 419 17.33 50.69 -50.74
N GLY A 420 16.31 49.94 -50.31
CA GLY A 420 15.47 49.05 -51.12
C GLY A 420 15.88 47.56 -51.04
N ASN A 421 16.78 47.18 -50.15
CA ASN A 421 17.15 45.78 -49.91
C ASN A 421 16.08 45.11 -49.02
N ARG A 422 15.61 43.93 -49.43
CA ARG A 422 14.49 43.22 -48.80
C ARG A 422 14.85 41.77 -48.49
N GLU A 423 14.49 41.30 -47.30
CA GLU A 423 14.76 39.91 -46.90
C GLU A 423 13.76 38.91 -47.51
N LEU A 424 14.16 37.65 -47.60
CA LEU A 424 13.28 36.55 -48.00
C LEU A 424 12.28 36.25 -46.89
N GLU A 425 11.01 36.03 -47.26
CA GLU A 425 9.95 35.76 -46.27
C GLU A 425 10.28 34.52 -45.41
N ARG A 426 10.35 34.75 -44.09
CA ARG A 426 10.61 33.72 -43.09
C ARG A 426 9.29 33.21 -42.53
N SER A 427 9.27 31.95 -42.12
CA SER A 427 8.11 31.30 -41.48
C SER A 427 8.51 30.66 -40.15
N ALA A 428 7.64 30.77 -39.15
CA ALA A 428 7.73 30.10 -37.86
C ALA A 428 6.39 29.41 -37.52
N PHE A 429 6.45 28.30 -36.79
CA PHE A 429 5.28 27.50 -36.43
C PHE A 429 5.11 27.42 -34.92
N VAL A 430 3.89 27.65 -34.44
CA VAL A 430 3.51 27.50 -33.03
C VAL A 430 2.22 26.69 -32.91
N SER A 431 2.00 26.06 -31.76
CA SER A 431 0.74 25.38 -31.41
C SER A 431 0.03 26.23 -30.36
N VAL A 432 -1.01 26.96 -30.78
CA VAL A 432 -1.84 27.73 -29.84
C VAL A 432 -2.77 26.75 -29.14
N ASP A 433 -2.66 26.68 -27.82
CA ASP A 433 -3.52 25.91 -26.94
C ASP A 433 -4.41 26.87 -26.14
N ARG A 434 -5.70 26.61 -26.12
CA ARG A 434 -6.71 27.38 -25.37
C ARG A 434 -7.58 26.50 -24.49
N THR A 435 -7.39 25.20 -24.56
CA THR A 435 -8.24 24.25 -23.86
C THR A 435 -7.68 24.04 -22.47
N ALA A 436 -8.55 24.13 -21.47
CA ALA A 436 -8.16 23.82 -20.11
C ALA A 436 -8.26 22.31 -19.89
N PRO A 437 -7.41 21.72 -19.03
CA PRO A 437 -7.55 20.32 -18.66
C PRO A 437 -8.86 20.11 -17.89
N VAL A 438 -9.29 18.85 -17.77
CA VAL A 438 -10.54 18.48 -17.12
C VAL A 438 -10.23 17.54 -15.96
N SER A 439 -10.50 17.96 -14.72
CA SER A 439 -10.31 17.10 -13.55
C SER A 439 -11.52 16.22 -13.21
N SER A 440 -11.25 15.15 -12.48
CA SER A 440 -12.23 14.18 -11.99
C SER A 440 -11.78 13.64 -10.63
N LEU A 441 -12.71 13.57 -9.69
CA LEU A 441 -12.48 13.01 -8.35
C LEU A 441 -12.93 11.54 -8.35
N VAL A 442 -12.05 10.64 -7.90
CA VAL A 442 -12.30 9.20 -7.81
C VAL A 442 -12.09 8.76 -6.37
N ALA A 443 -13.14 8.27 -5.72
CA ALA A 443 -13.02 7.63 -4.42
C ALA A 443 -12.57 6.17 -4.58
N GLY A 444 -11.56 5.77 -3.81
CA GLY A 444 -11.19 4.37 -3.62
C GLY A 444 -12.14 3.63 -2.68
N SER A 445 -11.72 2.48 -2.18
CA SER A 445 -12.44 1.75 -1.14
C SER A 445 -11.92 2.11 0.26
N PRO A 446 -12.75 1.97 1.31
CA PRO A 446 -14.16 1.54 1.30
C PRO A 446 -15.15 2.68 0.98
N GLN A 447 -16.20 2.39 0.23
CA GLN A 447 -17.23 3.35 -0.17
C GLN A 447 -18.58 2.65 -0.37
N ALA A 448 -19.67 3.37 -0.13
CA ALA A 448 -21.04 2.91 -0.35
C ALA A 448 -21.89 4.01 -0.99
N ARG A 449 -23.21 3.78 -1.12
CA ARG A 449 -24.17 4.81 -1.55
C ARG A 449 -25.31 4.92 -0.55
N LEU A 450 -25.70 6.15 -0.26
CA LEU A 450 -26.93 6.44 0.46
C LEU A 450 -28.15 6.00 -0.38
N VAL A 451 -29.30 5.80 0.28
CA VAL A 451 -30.56 5.41 -0.38
C VAL A 451 -31.02 6.43 -1.44
N SER A 452 -30.65 7.70 -1.26
CA SER A 452 -30.87 8.81 -2.21
C SER A 452 -29.87 8.83 -3.39
N GLY A 453 -28.82 7.99 -3.36
CA GLY A 453 -27.91 7.70 -4.47
C GLY A 453 -26.53 8.36 -4.38
N GLU A 454 -26.34 9.32 -3.48
CA GLU A 454 -25.06 10.01 -3.26
C GLU A 454 -23.99 9.07 -2.70
N LEU A 455 -22.72 9.42 -2.93
CA LEU A 455 -21.59 8.61 -2.50
C LEU A 455 -21.22 8.93 -1.05
N ILE A 456 -21.09 7.87 -0.25
CA ILE A 456 -20.64 7.93 1.14
C ILE A 456 -19.33 7.14 1.30
N VAL A 457 -18.37 7.71 2.03
CA VAL A 457 -17.00 7.20 2.16
C VAL A 457 -16.54 7.22 3.61
N SER A 458 -15.66 6.29 3.99
CA SER A 458 -15.02 6.32 5.31
C SER A 458 -13.91 7.38 5.38
N SER A 459 -13.58 7.86 6.58
CA SER A 459 -12.42 8.73 6.85
C SER A 459 -11.04 8.13 6.46
N ARG A 460 -10.98 6.83 6.14
CA ARG A 460 -9.78 6.13 5.63
C ARG A 460 -9.75 5.98 4.09
N THR A 461 -10.80 6.42 3.40
CA THR A 461 -10.96 6.26 1.94
C THR A 461 -10.01 7.18 1.19
N GLN A 462 -9.21 6.60 0.29
CA GLN A 462 -8.28 7.36 -0.53
C GLN A 462 -8.99 7.97 -1.73
N LEU A 463 -9.08 9.30 -1.75
CA LEU A 463 -9.56 10.11 -2.86
C LEU A 463 -8.40 10.45 -3.80
N ALA A 464 -8.51 10.05 -5.06
CA ALA A 464 -7.58 10.41 -6.11
C ALA A 464 -8.20 11.46 -7.03
N VAL A 465 -7.38 12.38 -7.54
CA VAL A 465 -7.78 13.33 -8.59
C VAL A 465 -7.04 12.94 -9.87
N SER A 466 -7.79 12.59 -10.92
CA SER A 466 -7.25 12.44 -12.28
C SER A 466 -7.62 13.68 -13.09
N ALA A 467 -6.67 14.22 -13.84
CA ALA A 467 -6.94 15.29 -14.79
C ALA A 467 -6.21 15.00 -16.09
N ASP A 468 -6.91 15.19 -17.20
CA ASP A 468 -6.39 15.03 -18.54
C ASP A 468 -6.51 16.35 -19.29
N ASP A 469 -5.52 16.65 -20.12
CA ASP A 469 -5.55 17.80 -21.01
C ASP A 469 -6.04 17.34 -22.40
N PRO A 470 -7.28 17.68 -22.81
CA PRO A 470 -7.90 17.06 -23.98
C PRO A 470 -7.46 17.74 -25.28
N VAL A 471 -7.03 16.93 -26.25
CA VAL A 471 -6.56 17.42 -27.56
C VAL A 471 -7.69 18.13 -28.31
N SER A 472 -7.58 19.45 -28.43
CA SER A 472 -8.49 20.30 -29.21
C SER A 472 -7.79 20.88 -30.44
N ASN A 473 -8.46 20.87 -31.59
CA ASN A 473 -7.91 21.33 -32.87
C ASN A 473 -6.52 20.72 -33.24
N GLY A 474 -6.22 19.52 -32.74
CA GLY A 474 -4.94 18.82 -32.93
C GLY A 474 -3.81 19.25 -31.99
N VAL A 475 -4.10 20.05 -30.97
CA VAL A 475 -3.14 20.60 -30.00
C VAL A 475 -3.55 20.24 -28.57
N SER A 476 -2.56 20.01 -27.73
CA SER A 476 -2.63 19.94 -26.26
C SER A 476 -1.20 20.19 -25.76
N SER A 477 -1.01 21.15 -24.86
CA SER A 477 0.27 21.43 -24.20
C SER A 477 0.56 20.44 -23.06
N GLY A 478 -0.49 19.77 -22.58
CA GLY A 478 -0.48 18.75 -21.55
C GLY A 478 -0.58 19.33 -20.14
N LEU A 479 -1.06 18.51 -19.21
CA LEU A 479 -1.19 18.88 -17.80
C LEU A 479 0.15 19.32 -17.19
N ASP A 480 0.14 20.47 -16.51
CA ASP A 480 1.21 20.93 -15.60
C ASP A 480 0.96 20.41 -14.19
N ARG A 481 -0.22 20.74 -13.62
CA ARG A 481 -0.58 20.40 -12.23
C ARG A 481 -2.08 20.40 -12.02
N VAL A 482 -2.50 19.83 -10.89
CA VAL A 482 -3.85 20.03 -10.33
C VAL A 482 -3.69 20.62 -8.93
N ILE A 483 -4.54 21.58 -8.60
CA ILE A 483 -4.73 22.08 -7.22
C ILE A 483 -6.12 21.68 -6.72
N PHE A 484 -6.24 21.50 -5.41
CA PHE A 484 -7.50 21.19 -4.74
C PHE A 484 -7.65 21.95 -3.43
N ALA A 485 -8.88 22.09 -2.95
CA ALA A 485 -9.21 22.61 -1.63
C ALA A 485 -10.40 21.83 -1.05
N VAL A 486 -10.46 21.68 0.26
CA VAL A 486 -11.55 21.01 0.98
C VAL A 486 -12.28 22.06 1.82
N ASP A 487 -13.60 22.07 1.75
CA ASP A 487 -14.52 22.92 2.55
C ASP A 487 -14.24 24.43 2.49
N GLY A 488 -13.74 24.90 1.33
CA GLY A 488 -13.35 26.31 1.13
C GLY A 488 -12.04 26.71 1.82
N GLY A 489 -11.26 25.74 2.30
CA GLY A 489 -9.91 25.93 2.84
C GLY A 489 -8.87 26.34 1.81
N PRO A 490 -7.57 26.39 2.19
CA PRO A 490 -6.50 26.85 1.32
C PRO A 490 -6.22 25.86 0.17
N TRP A 491 -6.09 26.40 -1.05
CA TRP A 491 -5.68 25.64 -2.23
C TRP A 491 -4.30 25.03 -2.06
N SER A 492 -4.21 23.71 -2.30
CA SER A 492 -3.02 22.89 -2.17
C SER A 492 -2.75 22.11 -3.46
N PRO A 493 -1.49 21.86 -3.84
CA PRO A 493 -1.18 21.02 -5.01
C PRO A 493 -1.54 19.55 -4.73
N TYR A 494 -2.22 18.91 -5.68
CA TYR A 494 -2.46 17.48 -5.65
C TYR A 494 -1.20 16.72 -6.13
N SER A 495 -0.69 15.82 -5.30
CA SER A 495 0.54 15.04 -5.56
C SER A 495 0.41 13.54 -5.26
N SER A 496 -0.59 13.16 -4.46
CA SER A 496 -0.91 11.79 -4.08
C SER A 496 -2.36 11.74 -3.55
N PRO A 497 -3.01 10.57 -3.51
CA PRO A 497 -4.32 10.42 -2.90
C PRO A 497 -4.35 10.88 -1.44
N PHE A 498 -5.51 11.38 -1.00
CA PHE A 498 -5.73 11.89 0.36
C PHE A 498 -7.06 11.37 0.91
N ALA A 499 -7.27 11.45 2.22
CA ALA A 499 -8.53 11.11 2.86
C ALA A 499 -9.14 12.34 3.58
N LEU A 500 -10.44 12.27 3.89
CA LEU A 500 -11.19 13.30 4.60
C LEU A 500 -11.35 12.92 6.08
N SER A 501 -11.61 13.90 6.95
CA SER A 501 -11.70 13.69 8.40
C SER A 501 -12.88 14.44 9.02
N GLY A 502 -13.60 13.74 9.91
CA GLY A 502 -14.88 14.18 10.48
C GLY A 502 -16.07 13.69 9.67
N ASP A 503 -17.24 13.61 10.31
CA ASP A 503 -18.49 13.17 9.71
C ASP A 503 -19.23 14.35 9.05
N GLY A 504 -19.91 14.09 7.92
CA GLY A 504 -20.81 15.05 7.28
C GLY A 504 -20.58 15.27 5.79
N SER A 505 -21.06 16.40 5.29
CA SER A 505 -20.96 16.81 3.88
C SER A 505 -19.72 17.65 3.62
N HIS A 506 -18.75 17.12 2.88
CA HIS A 506 -17.55 17.83 2.48
C HIS A 506 -17.62 18.30 1.02
N ALA A 507 -17.07 19.49 0.73
CA ALA A 507 -16.98 20.08 -0.59
C ALA A 507 -15.52 20.08 -1.09
N ILE A 508 -15.23 19.22 -2.07
CA ILE A 508 -13.91 19.10 -2.68
C ILE A 508 -13.89 19.97 -3.94
N LEU A 509 -13.15 21.08 -3.87
CA LEU A 509 -12.87 21.96 -4.99
C LEU A 509 -11.62 21.48 -5.72
N THR A 510 -11.65 21.47 -7.05
CA THR A 510 -10.55 21.03 -7.92
C THR A 510 -10.33 22.00 -9.07
N GLN A 511 -9.06 22.20 -9.45
CA GLN A 511 -8.68 23.00 -10.62
C GLN A 511 -7.36 22.51 -11.22
N GLY A 512 -7.44 21.94 -12.43
CA GLY A 512 -6.29 21.62 -13.29
C GLY A 512 -5.73 22.85 -14.02
N HIS A 513 -4.43 22.79 -14.31
CA HIS A 513 -3.70 23.73 -15.17
C HIS A 513 -2.87 22.98 -16.23
N ASP A 514 -2.86 23.49 -17.47
CA ASP A 514 -1.95 23.04 -18.52
C ASP A 514 -0.57 23.74 -18.44
N ARG A 515 0.34 23.38 -19.35
CA ARG A 515 1.70 23.94 -19.42
C ARG A 515 1.81 25.31 -20.12
N VAL A 516 0.72 25.87 -20.64
CA VAL A 516 0.64 27.28 -21.06
C VAL A 516 -0.24 28.12 -20.13
N GLY A 517 -0.58 27.57 -18.95
CA GLY A 517 -1.35 28.20 -17.88
C GLY A 517 -2.84 28.40 -18.17
N ASN A 518 -3.44 27.69 -19.12
CA ASN A 518 -4.90 27.57 -19.17
C ASN A 518 -5.35 26.82 -17.91
N ALA A 519 -6.47 27.25 -17.31
CA ALA A 519 -6.95 26.77 -16.03
C ALA A 519 -8.43 26.40 -16.15
N GLU A 520 -8.84 25.26 -15.59
CA GLU A 520 -10.24 24.86 -15.67
C GLU A 520 -11.14 25.74 -14.80
N ALA A 521 -12.45 25.76 -15.07
CA ALA A 521 -13.41 26.37 -14.15
C ALA A 521 -13.50 25.51 -12.88
N VAL A 522 -13.33 26.14 -11.70
CA VAL A 522 -13.30 25.46 -10.39
C VAL A 522 -14.44 24.46 -10.26
N ARG A 523 -14.06 23.18 -10.16
CA ARG A 523 -14.97 22.03 -10.13
C ARG A 523 -15.22 21.63 -8.68
N SER A 524 -16.47 21.78 -8.24
CA SER A 524 -16.90 21.36 -6.90
C SER A 524 -17.55 19.98 -6.94
N THR A 525 -17.09 19.07 -6.09
CA THR A 525 -17.70 17.76 -5.86
C THR A 525 -18.06 17.63 -4.38
N THR A 526 -19.32 17.35 -4.08
CA THR A 526 -19.74 17.02 -2.71
C THR A 526 -19.56 15.52 -2.46
N LEU A 527 -18.95 15.17 -1.34
CA LEU A 527 -18.90 13.80 -0.80
C LEU A 527 -19.41 13.78 0.63
N PHE A 528 -20.04 12.68 1.01
CA PHE A 528 -20.45 12.45 2.38
C PHE A 528 -19.44 11.54 3.07
N VAL A 529 -18.94 11.96 4.23
CA VAL A 529 -18.00 11.19 5.04
C VAL A 529 -18.74 10.65 6.25
N ASP A 530 -18.51 9.38 6.53
CA ASP A 530 -18.86 8.74 7.78
C ASP A 530 -17.56 8.25 8.42
N ALA A 531 -17.27 8.75 9.62
CA ALA A 531 -16.10 8.37 10.40
C ALA A 531 -16.49 7.67 11.70
N SER A 532 -17.79 7.51 11.94
CA SER A 532 -18.36 6.93 13.14
C SER A 532 -18.45 5.42 12.97
N ALA A 533 -18.27 4.69 14.07
CA ALA A 533 -18.55 3.25 14.08
C ALA A 533 -19.96 3.03 14.62
N PRO A 534 -20.66 1.98 14.17
CA PRO A 534 -21.89 1.54 14.83
C PRO A 534 -21.67 1.19 16.30
N ALA A 535 -22.75 1.11 17.06
CA ALA A 535 -22.75 0.50 18.39
C ALA A 535 -23.65 -0.73 18.38
N SER A 536 -23.12 -1.88 18.84
CA SER A 536 -23.93 -3.09 19.06
C SER A 536 -24.39 -3.27 20.50
N ASP A 537 -25.48 -4.01 20.67
CA ASP A 537 -25.99 -4.47 21.96
C ASP A 537 -26.54 -5.91 21.83
N ILE A 538 -26.63 -6.60 22.98
CA ILE A 538 -27.00 -8.01 23.06
C ILE A 538 -28.19 -8.23 24.00
N ALA A 539 -29.30 -8.68 23.43
CA ALA A 539 -30.46 -9.14 24.18
C ALA A 539 -30.37 -10.65 24.45
N VAL A 540 -30.88 -11.08 25.60
CA VAL A 540 -30.95 -12.50 26.00
C VAL A 540 -32.37 -12.83 26.44
N SER A 541 -32.94 -13.92 25.92
CA SER A 541 -34.32 -14.33 26.23
C SER A 541 -34.47 -15.86 26.38
N PRO A 542 -35.03 -16.38 27.49
CA PRO A 542 -35.35 -15.67 28.73
C PRO A 542 -34.09 -15.07 29.39
N PRO A 543 -34.24 -14.07 30.28
CA PRO A 543 -33.11 -13.45 30.97
C PRO A 543 -32.28 -14.49 31.76
N PRO A 544 -30.94 -14.34 31.81
CA PRO A 544 -30.08 -15.27 32.54
C PRO A 544 -30.32 -15.19 34.04
N TYR A 545 -30.06 -16.29 34.74
CA TYR A 545 -29.86 -16.27 36.18
C TYR A 545 -28.60 -15.47 36.51
N GLN A 546 -28.68 -14.64 37.54
CA GLN A 546 -27.53 -13.90 38.08
C GLN A 546 -27.15 -14.49 39.45
N PRO A 547 -26.06 -15.28 39.54
CA PRO A 547 -25.59 -15.85 40.79
C PRO A 547 -25.24 -14.80 41.85
N GLN A 548 -25.54 -15.13 43.12
CA GLN A 548 -25.32 -14.22 44.26
C GLN A 548 -23.84 -14.00 44.60
N ASP A 549 -22.93 -14.80 44.06
CA ASP A 549 -21.47 -14.64 44.18
C ASP A 549 -20.90 -13.55 43.25
N GLY A 550 -21.73 -12.99 42.35
CA GLY A 550 -21.31 -12.01 41.35
C GLY A 550 -20.58 -12.61 40.13
N GLY A 551 -20.58 -13.94 39.99
CA GLY A 551 -20.00 -14.63 38.83
C GLY A 551 -20.77 -14.38 37.52
N SER A 552 -20.22 -14.85 36.41
CA SER A 552 -20.84 -14.70 35.08
C SER A 552 -22.29 -15.23 35.04
N PRO A 553 -23.21 -14.55 34.34
CA PRO A 553 -24.61 -14.96 34.26
C PRO A 553 -24.75 -16.38 33.72
N ILE A 554 -25.76 -17.10 34.20
CA ILE A 554 -26.04 -18.49 33.80
C ILE A 554 -27.28 -18.50 32.91
N LEU A 555 -27.11 -19.00 31.69
CA LEU A 555 -28.13 -19.22 30.67
C LEU A 555 -28.73 -20.62 30.82
N GLY A 556 -30.01 -20.77 30.51
CA GLY A 556 -30.61 -22.10 30.29
C GLY A 556 -30.36 -22.59 28.86
N GLN A 557 -30.60 -23.87 28.60
CA GLN A 557 -30.42 -24.46 27.26
C GLN A 557 -31.23 -23.74 26.16
N SER A 558 -32.36 -23.13 26.52
CA SER A 558 -33.25 -22.39 25.62
C SER A 558 -33.08 -20.86 25.67
N SER A 559 -31.97 -20.35 26.23
CA SER A 559 -31.69 -18.91 26.21
C SER A 559 -31.12 -18.48 24.86
N ASP A 560 -31.94 -17.81 24.05
CA ASP A 560 -31.56 -17.17 22.80
C ASP A 560 -30.75 -15.89 23.06
N LEU A 561 -29.59 -15.77 22.44
CA LEU A 561 -28.78 -14.55 22.36
C LEU A 561 -29.07 -13.85 21.03
N SER A 562 -29.50 -12.60 21.07
CA SER A 562 -29.83 -11.78 19.90
C SER A 562 -28.93 -10.56 19.84
N LEU A 563 -28.08 -10.49 18.81
CA LEU A 563 -27.24 -9.33 18.53
C LEU A 563 -28.01 -8.30 17.68
N SER A 564 -27.88 -7.03 18.04
CA SER A 564 -28.42 -5.89 17.30
C SER A 564 -27.40 -4.76 17.27
N ALA A 565 -27.51 -3.84 16.32
CA ALA A 565 -26.63 -2.67 16.24
C ALA A 565 -27.35 -1.49 15.58
N GLN A 566 -26.88 -0.28 15.89
CA GLN A 566 -27.34 0.96 15.30
C GLN A 566 -26.14 1.81 14.89
N ASP A 567 -26.24 2.42 13.72
CA ASP A 567 -25.21 3.32 13.19
C ASP A 567 -25.57 4.78 13.57
N PRO A 568 -24.74 5.50 14.33
CA PRO A 568 -25.11 6.79 14.89
C PRO A 568 -25.05 7.91 13.83
N VAL A 569 -26.14 8.67 13.69
CA VAL A 569 -26.19 9.80 12.75
C VAL A 569 -25.38 10.99 13.28
N VAL A 570 -24.13 11.13 12.81
CA VAL A 570 -23.19 12.20 13.16
C VAL A 570 -22.99 13.12 11.95
N GLY A 571 -22.90 14.44 12.16
CA GLY A 571 -22.86 15.42 11.06
C GLY A 571 -24.12 15.45 10.16
N GLY A 572 -25.19 14.72 10.55
CA GLY A 572 -26.38 14.48 9.72
C GLY A 572 -26.27 13.27 8.77
N ILE A 573 -25.22 12.46 8.92
CA ILE A 573 -24.86 11.34 8.05
C ILE A 573 -24.67 10.06 8.88
N ALA A 574 -24.99 8.92 8.26
CA ALA A 574 -24.70 7.56 8.72
C ALA A 574 -24.72 6.67 7.47
N SER A 575 -23.81 5.71 7.35
CA SER A 575 -23.74 4.79 6.20
C SER A 575 -24.64 3.56 6.38
N GLY A 576 -24.99 3.21 7.61
CA GLY A 576 -25.83 2.10 8.00
C GLY A 576 -25.03 0.84 8.34
N VAL A 577 -25.53 0.05 9.30
CA VAL A 577 -24.89 -1.22 9.71
C VAL A 577 -24.91 -2.22 8.55
N SER A 578 -23.73 -2.66 8.13
CA SER A 578 -23.55 -3.68 7.10
C SER A 578 -23.66 -5.10 7.66
N GLN A 579 -23.05 -5.34 8.83
CA GLN A 579 -23.10 -6.63 9.53
C GLN A 579 -22.67 -6.51 11.00
N ILE A 580 -23.04 -7.51 11.80
CA ILE A 580 -22.44 -7.76 13.12
C ILE A 580 -21.66 -9.07 13.04
N LEU A 581 -20.37 -9.02 13.31
CA LEU A 581 -19.50 -10.20 13.37
C LEU A 581 -19.35 -10.62 14.83
N TYR A 582 -19.47 -11.92 15.10
CA TYR A 582 -19.26 -12.49 16.44
C TYR A 582 -18.40 -13.76 16.39
N SER A 583 -17.77 -14.07 17.52
CA SER A 583 -16.99 -15.29 17.73
C SER A 583 -17.19 -15.80 19.15
N VAL A 584 -17.43 -17.11 19.28
CA VAL A 584 -17.48 -17.82 20.57
C VAL A 584 -16.10 -18.44 20.81
N ASP A 585 -15.57 -18.29 22.03
CA ASP A 585 -14.32 -18.87 22.56
C ASP A 585 -13.08 -18.63 21.69
N GLY A 586 -13.03 -17.48 21.01
CA GLY A 586 -11.93 -17.12 20.11
C GLY A 586 -11.91 -17.91 18.79
N GLY A 587 -13.01 -18.58 18.44
CA GLY A 587 -13.21 -19.21 17.14
C GLY A 587 -13.38 -18.22 15.99
N SER A 588 -13.65 -18.75 14.79
CA SER A 588 -13.83 -17.94 13.57
C SER A 588 -14.99 -16.94 13.70
N ARG A 589 -14.77 -15.71 13.21
CA ARG A 589 -15.82 -14.68 13.15
C ARG A 589 -16.92 -15.09 12.17
N THR A 590 -18.16 -15.01 12.63
CA THR A 590 -19.37 -15.37 11.90
C THR A 590 -20.32 -14.17 11.89
N ALA A 591 -21.01 -13.91 10.78
CA ALA A 591 -22.01 -12.85 10.72
C ALA A 591 -23.31 -13.27 11.44
N ALA A 592 -23.85 -12.43 12.30
CA ALA A 592 -25.13 -12.67 12.97
C ALA A 592 -26.28 -12.66 11.95
N GLN A 593 -27.07 -13.74 11.91
CA GLN A 593 -28.22 -13.92 11.01
C GLN A 593 -29.58 -13.91 11.74
N GLY A 594 -29.56 -13.85 13.08
CA GLY A 594 -30.72 -13.98 13.95
C GLY A 594 -30.30 -14.39 15.37
N PRO A 595 -31.26 -14.81 16.22
CA PRO A 595 -30.96 -15.37 17.52
C PRO A 595 -30.16 -16.68 17.42
N PHE A 596 -29.32 -16.96 18.41
CA PHE A 596 -28.59 -18.22 18.54
C PHE A 596 -28.42 -18.63 20.01
N THR A 597 -28.32 -19.92 20.27
CA THR A 597 -28.00 -20.47 21.60
C THR A 597 -26.50 -20.81 21.72
N LEU A 598 -26.05 -21.04 22.96
CA LEU A 598 -24.72 -21.56 23.27
C LEU A 598 -24.81 -23.01 23.75
N ALA A 599 -23.70 -23.76 23.68
CA ALA A 599 -23.61 -25.11 24.24
C ALA A 599 -23.47 -25.05 25.77
N GLU A 600 -23.62 -26.19 26.46
CA GLU A 600 -23.38 -26.25 27.91
C GLU A 600 -21.89 -26.04 28.24
N GLY A 601 -21.60 -25.19 29.24
CA GLY A 601 -20.23 -24.86 29.64
C GLY A 601 -20.01 -23.36 29.89
N SER A 602 -18.75 -22.95 29.95
CA SER A 602 -18.35 -21.54 30.12
C SER A 602 -17.83 -20.97 28.81
N HIS A 603 -18.43 -19.86 28.36
CA HIS A 603 -18.21 -19.29 27.04
C HIS A 603 -17.84 -17.81 27.08
N GLN A 604 -16.91 -17.39 26.22
CA GLN A 604 -16.60 -15.99 25.94
C GLN A 604 -17.14 -15.63 24.54
N LEU A 605 -18.07 -14.68 24.50
CA LEU A 605 -18.59 -14.09 23.27
C LEU A 605 -17.88 -12.75 23.01
N SER A 606 -17.20 -12.65 21.88
CA SER A 606 -16.71 -11.39 21.31
C SER A 606 -17.58 -11.00 20.13
N PHE A 607 -17.96 -9.73 19.99
CA PHE A 607 -18.72 -9.23 18.85
C PHE A 607 -18.39 -7.77 18.51
N ALA A 608 -18.49 -7.43 17.22
CA ALA A 608 -18.32 -6.09 16.69
C ALA A 608 -19.16 -5.89 15.42
N ALA A 609 -19.89 -4.78 15.38
CA ALA A 609 -20.58 -4.26 14.20
C ALA A 609 -19.63 -3.52 13.26
N VAL A 610 -19.96 -3.59 11.96
CA VAL A 610 -19.28 -2.91 10.86
C VAL A 610 -20.34 -2.20 10.02
N ASP A 611 -20.10 -0.93 9.67
CA ASP A 611 -20.98 -0.15 8.79
C ASP A 611 -20.76 -0.46 7.29
N HIS A 612 -21.49 0.22 6.41
CA HIS A 612 -21.37 0.07 4.97
C HIS A 612 -20.11 0.74 4.35
N VAL A 613 -19.39 1.59 5.08
CA VAL A 613 -18.07 2.12 4.69
C VAL A 613 -16.90 1.46 5.45
N GLY A 614 -17.12 0.35 6.14
CA GLY A 614 -16.10 -0.40 6.84
C GLY A 614 -15.55 0.24 8.13
N ASN A 615 -16.21 1.23 8.73
CA ASN A 615 -15.93 1.60 10.12
C ASN A 615 -16.39 0.44 11.04
N GLN A 616 -15.59 0.08 12.03
CA GLN A 616 -15.82 -1.05 12.91
C GLN A 616 -15.70 -0.62 14.37
N GLU A 617 -16.59 -1.10 15.24
CA GLU A 617 -16.54 -0.79 16.67
C GLU A 617 -15.47 -1.61 17.43
N PRO A 618 -15.01 -1.15 18.61
CA PRO A 618 -14.16 -1.96 19.49
C PRO A 618 -14.88 -3.23 19.98
N GLU A 619 -14.20 -4.37 20.01
CA GLU A 619 -14.77 -5.68 20.36
C GLU A 619 -15.50 -5.70 21.70
N ASN A 620 -16.83 -5.79 21.65
CA ASN A 620 -17.67 -6.03 22.82
C ASN A 620 -17.47 -7.47 23.30
N ASN A 621 -17.01 -7.61 24.54
CA ASN A 621 -16.79 -8.90 25.18
C ASN A 621 -17.83 -9.16 26.27
N ARG A 622 -18.37 -10.38 26.30
CA ARG A 622 -19.29 -10.89 27.32
C ARG A 622 -18.91 -12.33 27.68
N SER A 623 -18.99 -12.67 28.95
CA SER A 623 -18.80 -14.04 29.43
C SER A 623 -20.12 -14.58 29.95
N TYR A 624 -20.52 -15.74 29.46
CA TYR A 624 -21.72 -16.46 29.90
C TYR A 624 -21.33 -17.85 30.39
N ARG A 625 -22.08 -18.38 31.35
CA ARG A 625 -22.15 -19.81 31.61
C ARG A 625 -23.48 -20.31 31.05
N VAL A 626 -23.53 -21.56 30.61
CA VAL A 626 -24.75 -22.22 30.16
C VAL A 626 -24.89 -23.48 30.96
N ASP A 627 -26.08 -23.65 31.54
CA ASP A 627 -26.52 -24.88 32.16
C ASP A 627 -27.64 -25.49 31.31
N ALA A 628 -27.49 -26.78 30.97
CA ALA A 628 -28.49 -27.55 30.25
C ALA A 628 -28.88 -28.84 31.00
N THR A 629 -28.38 -29.02 32.22
CA THR A 629 -28.61 -30.22 33.01
C THR A 629 -29.67 -29.95 34.07
N ALA A 630 -30.77 -30.70 34.03
CA ALA A 630 -31.79 -30.59 35.08
C ALA A 630 -31.30 -31.19 36.42
N PRO A 631 -31.71 -30.65 37.58
CA PRO A 631 -31.37 -31.24 38.86
C PRO A 631 -31.98 -32.63 39.05
N VAL A 632 -31.40 -33.42 39.95
CA VAL A 632 -31.91 -34.73 40.33
C VAL A 632 -32.46 -34.66 41.76
N SER A 633 -33.69 -35.13 41.97
CA SER A 633 -34.33 -35.19 43.29
C SER A 633 -34.44 -36.61 43.86
N ALA A 634 -34.64 -36.71 45.18
CA ALA A 634 -34.81 -37.97 45.90
C ALA A 634 -35.76 -37.80 47.09
N LEU A 635 -36.57 -38.82 47.38
CA LEU A 635 -37.49 -38.85 48.51
C LEU A 635 -36.99 -39.82 49.59
N GLU A 636 -36.93 -39.35 50.83
CA GLU A 636 -36.49 -40.10 52.00
C GLU A 636 -37.58 -40.12 53.09
N LEU A 637 -37.63 -41.24 53.84
CA LEU A 637 -38.49 -41.39 55.02
C LEU A 637 -37.61 -41.38 56.28
N GLY A 638 -37.85 -40.44 57.19
CA GLY A 638 -37.18 -40.41 58.49
C GLY A 638 -37.78 -41.38 59.52
N ASP A 639 -37.43 -41.19 60.79
CA ASP A 639 -37.95 -42.01 61.88
C ASP A 639 -39.32 -41.53 62.43
N PRO A 640 -40.17 -42.43 62.95
CA PRO A 640 -39.97 -43.87 63.01
C PRO A 640 -40.42 -44.57 61.71
N VAL A 641 -39.60 -45.45 61.18
CA VAL A 641 -39.95 -46.35 60.06
C VAL A 641 -39.56 -47.78 60.42
N ILE A 642 -40.38 -48.78 60.05
CA ILE A 642 -40.03 -50.19 60.22
C ILE A 642 -40.11 -50.92 58.89
N SER A 643 -39.13 -51.79 58.60
CA SER A 643 -39.15 -52.65 57.41
C SER A 643 -39.53 -54.08 57.80
N LEU A 644 -40.76 -54.47 57.48
CA LEU A 644 -41.31 -55.81 57.69
C LEU A 644 -41.59 -56.46 56.34
N PHE A 645 -41.06 -57.67 56.13
CA PHE A 645 -41.24 -58.47 54.91
C PHE A 645 -40.94 -57.69 53.61
N GLY A 646 -39.83 -56.95 53.59
CA GLY A 646 -39.38 -56.16 52.43
C GLY A 646 -40.16 -54.86 52.18
N VAL A 647 -41.21 -54.58 52.96
CA VAL A 647 -42.02 -53.35 52.87
C VAL A 647 -41.62 -52.40 53.99
N SER A 648 -41.40 -51.12 53.68
CA SER A 648 -41.18 -50.07 54.69
C SER A 648 -42.49 -49.39 55.09
N TRP A 649 -42.75 -49.32 56.40
CA TRP A 649 -43.99 -48.81 56.98
C TRP A 649 -43.67 -47.49 57.69
N ALA A 650 -44.22 -46.39 57.18
CA ALA A 650 -44.20 -45.12 57.87
C ALA A 650 -45.33 -45.07 58.92
N SER A 651 -45.17 -44.20 59.93
CA SER A 651 -46.24 -43.79 60.85
C SER A 651 -46.81 -42.42 60.43
N PRO A 652 -48.00 -42.02 60.91
CA PRO A 652 -48.52 -40.67 60.70
C PRO A 652 -47.70 -39.53 61.35
N ARG A 653 -46.55 -39.83 61.95
CA ARG A 653 -45.57 -38.87 62.49
C ARG A 653 -44.21 -38.93 61.78
N THR A 654 -44.06 -39.79 60.79
CA THR A 654 -42.81 -40.03 60.06
C THR A 654 -42.57 -38.89 59.07
N PRO A 655 -41.46 -38.12 59.21
CA PRO A 655 -41.18 -37.02 58.31
C PRO A 655 -40.73 -37.56 56.95
N ILE A 656 -41.45 -37.18 55.90
CA ILE A 656 -41.06 -37.34 54.51
C ILE A 656 -40.22 -36.12 54.13
N MET A 657 -39.04 -36.37 53.57
CA MET A 657 -38.13 -35.35 53.07
C MET A 657 -37.97 -35.55 51.56
N ILE A 658 -37.88 -34.46 50.81
CA ILE A 658 -37.49 -34.51 49.41
C ILE A 658 -36.30 -33.56 49.26
N SER A 659 -35.16 -34.11 48.86
CA SER A 659 -33.94 -33.38 48.57
C SER A 659 -33.73 -33.30 47.06
N ALA A 660 -32.90 -32.36 46.61
CA ALA A 660 -32.44 -32.30 45.24
C ALA A 660 -31.02 -31.75 45.19
N VAL A 661 -30.25 -32.23 44.22
CA VAL A 661 -28.91 -31.75 43.91
C VAL A 661 -28.88 -31.40 42.44
N ASP A 662 -28.41 -30.20 42.15
CA ASP A 662 -28.08 -29.78 40.79
C ASP A 662 -26.65 -30.23 40.47
N PRO A 663 -26.45 -31.14 39.49
CA PRO A 663 -25.15 -31.75 39.25
C PRO A 663 -24.26 -30.85 38.37
N VAL A 664 -23.00 -30.66 38.76
CA VAL A 664 -22.06 -29.83 37.98
C VAL A 664 -21.69 -30.51 36.67
N SER A 665 -22.27 -30.07 35.56
CA SER A 665 -21.94 -30.51 34.19
C SER A 665 -21.08 -29.49 33.47
N ASN A 666 -20.06 -29.94 32.74
CA ASN A 666 -19.09 -29.09 32.02
C ASN A 666 -18.48 -27.91 32.83
N GLY A 667 -18.46 -28.01 34.16
CA GLY A 667 -17.98 -26.98 35.09
C GLY A 667 -19.00 -25.90 35.46
N VAL A 668 -20.27 -26.08 35.09
CA VAL A 668 -21.40 -25.18 35.40
C VAL A 668 -22.44 -25.94 36.25
N SER A 669 -23.13 -25.18 37.10
CA SER A 669 -24.36 -25.57 37.80
C SER A 669 -25.10 -24.27 38.14
N ALA A 670 -26.40 -24.20 37.87
CA ALA A 670 -27.25 -23.08 38.21
C ALA A 670 -27.75 -23.14 39.67
N GLY A 671 -27.74 -24.32 40.27
CA GLY A 671 -28.28 -24.63 41.59
C GLY A 671 -29.80 -24.78 41.57
N VAL A 672 -30.34 -25.55 42.52
CA VAL A 672 -31.79 -25.81 42.62
C VAL A 672 -32.55 -24.53 42.99
N ALA A 673 -33.43 -24.05 42.11
CA ALA A 673 -34.38 -22.97 42.41
C ALA A 673 -35.57 -23.45 43.25
N GLY A 674 -35.94 -24.73 43.13
CA GLY A 674 -36.94 -25.33 44.00
C GLY A 674 -37.28 -26.77 43.65
N ILE A 675 -37.98 -27.43 44.57
CA ILE A 675 -38.56 -28.76 44.39
C ILE A 675 -40.08 -28.61 44.48
N LEU A 676 -40.79 -29.18 43.52
CA LEU A 676 -42.25 -29.25 43.50
C LEU A 676 -42.69 -30.69 43.76
N TYR A 677 -43.74 -30.86 44.56
CA TYR A 677 -44.35 -32.16 44.83
C TYR A 677 -45.88 -32.08 44.89
N SER A 678 -46.55 -33.15 44.53
CA SER A 678 -47.99 -33.36 44.65
C SER A 678 -48.27 -34.74 45.22
N VAL A 679 -49.40 -34.90 45.91
CA VAL A 679 -49.81 -36.16 46.56
C VAL A 679 -51.15 -36.59 45.98
N ASP A 680 -51.26 -37.85 45.59
CA ASP A 680 -52.47 -38.49 45.02
C ASP A 680 -53.08 -37.75 43.82
N GLY A 681 -52.24 -37.10 43.01
CA GLY A 681 -52.67 -36.28 41.86
C GLY A 681 -53.27 -34.92 42.23
N GLY A 682 -53.11 -34.47 43.47
CA GLY A 682 -53.46 -33.13 43.91
C GLY A 682 -52.59 -32.02 43.29
N ALA A 683 -52.88 -30.77 43.64
CA ALA A 683 -52.11 -29.62 43.16
C ALA A 683 -50.65 -29.64 43.67
N ASP A 684 -49.73 -29.13 42.84
CA ASP A 684 -48.32 -29.01 43.21
C ASP A 684 -48.10 -28.02 44.37
N GLN A 685 -47.16 -28.39 45.24
CA GLN A 685 -46.71 -27.65 46.40
C GLN A 685 -45.18 -27.53 46.33
N ARG A 686 -44.62 -26.42 46.82
CA ARG A 686 -43.16 -26.26 46.90
C ARG A 686 -42.64 -26.83 48.21
N VAL A 687 -41.58 -27.64 48.16
CA VAL A 687 -40.93 -28.20 49.35
C VAL A 687 -40.33 -27.06 50.18
N GLY A 688 -40.69 -26.99 51.47
CA GLY A 688 -40.20 -26.00 52.43
C GLY A 688 -39.62 -26.60 53.72
N GLY A 689 -39.48 -27.93 53.75
CA GLY A 689 -39.12 -28.72 54.94
C GLY A 689 -39.69 -30.13 54.80
N SER A 690 -39.62 -30.93 55.86
CA SER A 690 -40.30 -32.22 55.91
C SER A 690 -41.82 -32.06 56.09
N PHE A 691 -42.57 -33.02 55.55
CA PHE A 691 -44.02 -33.13 55.73
C PHE A 691 -44.39 -34.51 56.27
N THR A 692 -45.66 -34.70 56.66
CA THR A 692 -46.20 -36.00 57.08
C THR A 692 -47.46 -36.30 56.29
N LEU A 693 -47.84 -37.58 56.22
CA LEU A 693 -49.06 -38.04 55.57
C LEU A 693 -49.96 -38.74 56.59
N PRO A 694 -51.30 -38.73 56.41
CA PRO A 694 -52.22 -39.50 57.24
C PRO A 694 -52.03 -41.01 57.03
N ALA A 695 -52.69 -41.85 57.84
CA ALA A 695 -52.70 -43.30 57.60
C ALA A 695 -53.40 -43.61 56.28
N GLY A 696 -52.74 -44.37 55.40
CA GLY A 696 -53.15 -44.58 54.01
C GLY A 696 -52.02 -45.05 53.10
N ARG A 697 -52.32 -45.17 51.81
CA ARG A 697 -51.36 -45.50 50.74
C ARG A 697 -51.39 -44.36 49.73
N HIS A 698 -50.27 -43.65 49.58
CA HIS A 698 -50.20 -42.34 48.93
C HIS A 698 -49.16 -42.33 47.80
N ALA A 699 -49.54 -41.83 46.63
CA ALA A 699 -48.62 -41.61 45.52
C ALA A 699 -48.04 -40.19 45.60
N VAL A 700 -46.76 -40.06 45.94
CA VAL A 700 -46.04 -38.77 45.95
C VAL A 700 -45.36 -38.60 44.59
N SER A 701 -45.75 -37.57 43.85
CA SER A 701 -45.13 -37.15 42.58
C SER A 701 -44.24 -35.94 42.85
N PHE A 702 -42.99 -35.92 42.40
CA PHE A 702 -42.06 -34.83 42.71
C PHE A 702 -40.99 -34.63 41.64
N GLY A 703 -40.38 -33.44 41.65
CA GLY A 703 -39.23 -33.13 40.79
C GLY A 703 -38.70 -31.71 41.02
N ALA A 704 -37.46 -31.49 40.62
CA ALA A 704 -36.73 -30.24 40.81
C ALA A 704 -36.71 -29.31 39.57
N LEU A 705 -36.40 -28.04 39.84
CA LEU A 705 -36.14 -26.98 38.85
C LEU A 705 -34.85 -26.25 39.29
N ASP A 706 -33.92 -26.01 38.37
CA ASP A 706 -32.73 -25.19 38.62
C ASP A 706 -33.03 -23.67 38.50
N ASN A 707 -32.02 -22.82 38.72
CA ASN A 707 -32.17 -21.38 38.51
C ASN A 707 -32.10 -20.94 37.03
N ALA A 708 -31.64 -21.79 36.12
CA ALA A 708 -31.54 -21.49 34.67
C ALA A 708 -32.84 -21.81 33.89
N GLY A 709 -33.77 -22.55 34.49
CA GLY A 709 -35.05 -22.97 33.93
C GLY A 709 -35.14 -24.45 33.53
N ASN A 710 -34.09 -25.25 33.75
CA ASN A 710 -34.07 -26.68 33.44
C ASN A 710 -34.87 -27.46 34.51
N ALA A 711 -35.81 -28.30 34.07
CA ALA A 711 -36.74 -29.03 34.93
C ALA A 711 -36.56 -30.54 34.84
N GLU A 712 -36.62 -31.22 35.98
CA GLU A 712 -36.57 -32.67 36.09
C GLU A 712 -37.87 -33.34 35.59
N GLU A 713 -37.78 -34.50 34.96
CA GLU A 713 -38.96 -35.34 34.71
C GLU A 713 -39.51 -35.86 36.05
N ARG A 714 -40.83 -35.73 36.26
CA ARG A 714 -41.44 -36.02 37.56
C ARG A 714 -41.32 -37.49 37.95
N GLN A 715 -40.58 -37.74 39.02
CA GLN A 715 -40.53 -39.03 39.70
C GLN A 715 -41.85 -39.28 40.45
N SER A 716 -42.21 -40.55 40.69
CA SER A 716 -43.32 -40.88 41.59
C SER A 716 -43.03 -42.11 42.45
N VAL A 717 -43.29 -41.97 43.76
CA VAL A 717 -43.00 -42.97 44.79
C VAL A 717 -44.27 -43.22 45.63
N LEU A 718 -44.53 -44.50 45.93
CA LEU A 718 -45.73 -44.95 46.63
C LEU A 718 -45.41 -45.19 48.13
N VAL A 719 -45.87 -44.28 48.99
CA VAL A 719 -45.61 -44.31 50.44
C VAL A 719 -46.79 -44.96 51.17
N THR A 720 -46.53 -45.86 52.13
CA THR A 720 -47.56 -46.51 52.95
C THR A 720 -47.39 -46.13 54.41
N VAL A 721 -48.48 -45.70 55.05
CA VAL A 721 -48.50 -45.09 56.38
C VAL A 721 -49.55 -45.76 57.25
N ASP A 722 -49.19 -46.22 58.45
CA ASP A 722 -50.10 -46.99 59.32
C ASP A 722 -49.91 -46.71 60.82
N SER A 723 -50.96 -46.97 61.60
CA SER A 723 -51.01 -46.81 63.06
C SER A 723 -50.69 -48.07 63.86
N PHE A 724 -50.45 -49.23 63.23
CA PHE A 724 -50.18 -50.54 63.88
C PHE A 724 -49.15 -50.50 65.04
N LEU A 725 -48.11 -49.66 64.94
CA LEU A 725 -47.11 -49.49 66.00
C LEU A 725 -47.63 -48.75 67.27
N SER A 726 -48.89 -48.31 67.29
CA SER A 726 -49.46 -47.45 68.33
C SER A 726 -50.25 -48.26 69.37
N ASP A 727 -51.19 -49.12 68.94
CA ASP A 727 -52.10 -49.85 69.83
C ASP A 727 -51.51 -51.18 70.35
N SER A 728 -52.00 -51.69 71.49
CA SER A 728 -51.59 -52.97 72.07
C SER A 728 -52.39 -54.15 71.51
N LEU A 729 -53.72 -53.99 71.42
CA LEU A 729 -54.61 -54.97 70.80
C LEU A 729 -55.59 -54.23 69.88
N ALA A 730 -55.46 -54.43 68.58
CA ALA A 730 -56.35 -53.93 67.54
C ALA A 730 -57.16 -55.10 66.96
N GLY A 731 -58.48 -54.94 66.89
CA GLY A 731 -59.41 -55.92 66.29
C GLY A 731 -60.39 -55.21 65.37
N ILE A 732 -60.37 -55.47 64.06
CA ILE A 732 -61.23 -54.76 63.09
C ILE A 732 -62.71 -54.91 63.45
N ASP A 733 -63.22 -56.15 63.46
CA ASP A 733 -64.63 -56.49 63.70
C ASP A 733 -65.02 -56.33 65.18
N SER A 734 -64.12 -56.69 66.11
CA SER A 734 -64.42 -56.73 67.56
C SER A 734 -63.20 -57.06 68.44
N ILE A 735 -63.33 -56.69 69.73
CA ILE A 735 -62.48 -57.19 70.84
C ILE A 735 -63.41 -57.72 71.95
N THR A 736 -63.25 -58.96 72.38
CA THR A 736 -64.06 -59.60 73.44
C THR A 736 -63.20 -60.15 74.57
N LEU A 737 -63.44 -59.73 75.81
CA LEU A 737 -62.85 -60.26 77.03
C LEU A 737 -63.92 -60.98 77.87
N SER A 738 -63.59 -62.13 78.45
CA SER A 738 -64.54 -62.95 79.20
C SER A 738 -63.90 -63.73 80.35
N GLY A 739 -64.72 -64.09 81.36
CA GLY A 739 -64.23 -64.76 82.56
C GLY A 739 -63.43 -63.81 83.45
N GLY A 740 -62.23 -64.20 83.88
CA GLY A 740 -61.24 -63.37 84.57
C GLY A 740 -60.05 -63.00 83.69
N ALA A 741 -60.26 -62.81 82.38
CA ALA A 741 -59.21 -62.47 81.43
C ALA A 741 -58.68 -61.02 81.60
N GLN A 742 -57.44 -60.75 81.21
CA GLN A 742 -56.80 -59.45 81.40
C GLN A 742 -56.08 -58.93 80.14
N ALA A 743 -56.00 -57.61 79.96
CA ALA A 743 -55.22 -56.95 78.90
C ALA A 743 -54.61 -55.64 79.44
N SER A 744 -53.49 -55.16 78.87
CA SER A 744 -52.76 -53.96 79.31
C SER A 744 -52.25 -53.12 78.13
N GLY A 745 -52.47 -51.81 78.20
CA GLY A 745 -52.24 -50.83 77.14
C GLY A 745 -53.49 -50.54 76.29
N VAL A 746 -53.32 -49.86 75.15
CA VAL A 746 -54.44 -49.33 74.36
C VAL A 746 -55.10 -50.42 73.53
N LEU A 747 -56.43 -50.51 73.60
CA LEU A 747 -57.27 -51.40 72.78
C LEU A 747 -58.02 -50.58 71.71
N ARG A 748 -58.11 -51.06 70.46
CA ARG A 748 -58.85 -50.39 69.38
C ARG A 748 -59.71 -51.34 68.54
N THR A 749 -60.95 -50.96 68.21
CA THR A 749 -61.85 -51.77 67.36
C THR A 749 -62.86 -50.94 66.57
N ASN A 750 -62.97 -51.16 65.26
CA ASN A 750 -64.00 -50.51 64.42
C ASN A 750 -65.41 -51.05 64.65
N GLY A 751 -65.53 -52.24 65.26
CA GLY A 751 -66.78 -52.78 65.76
C GLY A 751 -66.88 -52.72 67.29
N GLN A 752 -67.38 -53.80 67.89
CA GLN A 752 -67.76 -53.82 69.31
C GLN A 752 -66.64 -54.31 70.24
N PHE A 753 -66.40 -53.56 71.31
CA PHE A 753 -65.69 -54.04 72.50
C PHE A 753 -66.68 -54.68 73.48
N VAL A 754 -66.39 -55.89 73.96
CA VAL A 754 -67.18 -56.59 74.99
C VAL A 754 -66.27 -57.01 76.12
N ALA A 755 -66.65 -56.77 77.37
CA ALA A 755 -65.99 -57.30 78.56
C ALA A 755 -67.03 -57.92 79.50
N ASN A 756 -66.77 -59.14 80.00
CA ASN A 756 -67.71 -59.83 80.88
C ASN A 756 -67.09 -60.65 82.02
N GLY A 757 -67.89 -60.86 83.07
CA GLY A 757 -67.56 -61.74 84.20
C GLY A 757 -66.77 -61.03 85.29
N LYS A 758 -65.45 -60.97 85.14
CA LYS A 758 -64.43 -60.38 86.03
C LYS A 758 -63.21 -59.85 85.24
N SER A 759 -63.33 -59.65 83.93
CA SER A 759 -62.19 -59.31 83.08
C SER A 759 -61.72 -57.87 83.23
N SER A 760 -60.42 -57.61 83.12
CA SER A 760 -59.83 -56.28 83.37
C SER A 760 -58.96 -55.77 82.21
N VAL A 761 -59.18 -54.53 81.77
CA VAL A 761 -58.24 -53.79 80.89
C VAL A 761 -57.50 -52.74 81.72
N GLU A 762 -56.17 -52.71 81.58
CA GLU A 762 -55.27 -51.73 82.19
C GLU A 762 -54.77 -50.76 81.11
N GLY A 763 -55.63 -49.81 80.71
CA GLY A 763 -55.41 -48.88 79.60
C GLY A 763 -56.72 -48.37 79.00
N ASP A 764 -56.61 -47.57 77.95
CA ASP A 764 -57.74 -46.96 77.23
C ASP A 764 -58.33 -47.90 76.17
N VAL A 765 -59.63 -47.73 75.88
CA VAL A 765 -60.37 -48.53 74.89
C VAL A 765 -61.02 -47.60 73.87
N TRP A 766 -60.68 -47.74 72.60
CA TRP A 766 -61.27 -47.03 71.46
C TRP A 766 -62.16 -47.99 70.68
N ALA A 767 -63.47 -47.76 70.66
CA ALA A 767 -64.43 -48.68 70.06
C ALA A 767 -65.53 -47.96 69.27
N MET A 768 -66.26 -48.66 68.40
CA MET A 768 -67.52 -48.14 67.87
C MET A 768 -68.67 -48.29 68.87
N SER A 769 -68.64 -49.34 69.70
CA SER A 769 -69.46 -49.47 70.92
C SER A 769 -68.77 -50.36 71.96
N ALA A 770 -69.06 -50.14 73.24
CA ALA A 770 -68.45 -50.84 74.37
C ALA A 770 -69.49 -51.42 75.35
N VAL A 771 -69.40 -52.72 75.64
CA VAL A 771 -70.36 -53.44 76.51
C VAL A 771 -69.64 -54.13 77.67
N LEU A 772 -69.74 -53.55 78.87
CA LEU A 772 -69.18 -54.09 80.11
C LEU A 772 -70.28 -54.78 80.94
N THR A 773 -70.04 -56.00 81.42
CA THR A 773 -71.03 -56.79 82.17
C THR A 773 -70.45 -57.62 83.32
N GLY A 774 -71.23 -57.81 84.39
CA GLY A 774 -70.78 -58.52 85.58
C GLY A 774 -69.86 -57.67 86.45
N LYS A 775 -68.60 -58.08 86.62
CA LYS A 775 -67.56 -57.38 87.39
C LYS A 775 -66.31 -57.06 86.55
N SER A 776 -66.50 -56.81 85.26
CA SER A 776 -65.43 -56.34 84.37
C SER A 776 -65.06 -54.88 84.66
N SER A 777 -63.80 -54.50 84.40
CA SER A 777 -63.30 -53.13 84.59
C SER A 777 -62.35 -52.69 83.48
N VAL A 778 -62.37 -51.41 83.13
CA VAL A 778 -61.34 -50.72 82.35
C VAL A 778 -60.74 -49.64 83.27
N SER A 779 -59.42 -49.44 83.25
CA SER A 779 -58.76 -48.43 84.11
C SER A 779 -58.50 -47.09 83.43
N GLY A 780 -58.44 -47.07 82.09
CA GLY A 780 -58.36 -45.87 81.27
C GLY A 780 -59.73 -45.38 80.79
N GLU A 781 -59.74 -44.50 79.80
CA GLU A 781 -60.97 -43.99 79.19
C GLU A 781 -61.56 -44.97 78.15
N ILE A 782 -62.86 -44.81 77.87
CA ILE A 782 -63.57 -45.55 76.82
C ILE A 782 -64.10 -44.54 75.80
N HIS A 783 -63.54 -44.55 74.61
CA HIS A 783 -63.89 -43.64 73.50
C HIS A 783 -64.80 -44.38 72.51
N GLU A 784 -66.11 -44.20 72.65
CA GLU A 784 -67.09 -44.73 71.69
C GLU A 784 -67.22 -43.84 70.44
N GLY A 785 -67.49 -44.45 69.29
CA GLY A 785 -67.71 -43.76 68.01
C GLY A 785 -66.46 -43.11 67.38
N GLN A 786 -65.28 -43.28 67.98
CA GLN A 786 -64.02 -42.65 67.55
C GLN A 786 -62.93 -43.65 67.14
N ALA A 787 -63.29 -44.91 66.90
CA ALA A 787 -62.36 -45.91 66.40
C ALA A 787 -62.07 -45.74 64.89
N SER A 788 -60.79 -45.73 64.53
CA SER A 788 -60.30 -45.64 63.16
C SER A 788 -59.09 -46.56 62.97
N LEU A 789 -59.38 -47.83 62.65
CA LEU A 789 -58.41 -48.78 62.08
C LEU A 789 -58.62 -48.87 60.56
N PRO A 790 -57.56 -48.93 59.74
CA PRO A 790 -57.69 -49.33 58.32
C PRO A 790 -58.08 -50.81 58.21
N GLU A 791 -58.91 -51.16 57.21
CA GLU A 791 -59.35 -52.56 57.01
C GLU A 791 -58.21 -53.49 56.59
N ASN A 792 -57.25 -52.99 55.81
CA ASN A 792 -56.06 -53.75 55.39
C ASN A 792 -54.88 -52.82 55.03
N PRO A 793 -54.10 -52.33 56.01
CA PRO A 793 -53.01 -51.38 55.76
C PRO A 793 -51.76 -51.98 55.07
N LEU A 794 -51.55 -53.29 55.16
CA LEU A 794 -50.41 -53.95 54.51
C LEU A 794 -50.77 -54.42 53.10
N ASP A 795 -49.86 -54.24 52.15
CA ASP A 795 -49.86 -55.01 50.91
C ASP A 795 -49.43 -56.46 51.22
N ILE A 796 -50.38 -57.25 51.73
CA ILE A 796 -50.16 -58.65 52.17
C ILE A 796 -49.62 -59.48 51.00
N ALA A 797 -50.02 -59.19 49.76
CA ALA A 797 -49.54 -59.90 48.58
C ALA A 797 -48.06 -59.62 48.31
N ALA A 798 -47.63 -58.36 48.38
CA ALA A 798 -46.21 -58.00 48.27
C ALA A 798 -45.38 -58.59 49.43
N ALA A 799 -45.87 -58.48 50.67
CA ALA A 799 -45.22 -59.04 51.85
C ALA A 799 -45.11 -60.58 51.80
N GLN A 800 -46.16 -61.27 51.32
CA GLN A 800 -46.14 -62.72 51.10
C GLN A 800 -45.08 -63.06 50.04
N ALA A 801 -45.14 -62.45 48.85
CA ALA A 801 -44.25 -62.77 47.74
C ALA A 801 -42.78 -62.50 48.09
N TRP A 802 -42.49 -61.44 48.84
CA TRP A 802 -41.15 -61.17 49.35
C TRP A 802 -40.72 -62.22 50.39
N ALA A 803 -41.56 -62.54 51.38
CA ALA A 803 -41.23 -63.54 52.40
C ALA A 803 -41.06 -64.96 51.82
N GLU A 804 -41.87 -65.32 50.81
CA GLU A 804 -41.81 -66.60 50.10
C GLU A 804 -40.50 -66.75 49.31
N SER A 805 -39.93 -65.64 48.81
CA SER A 805 -38.67 -65.63 48.05
C SER A 805 -37.41 -65.36 48.88
N HIS A 806 -37.53 -64.88 50.12
CA HIS A 806 -36.40 -64.47 50.97
C HIS A 806 -36.32 -65.24 52.31
N HIS A 807 -36.95 -66.41 52.45
CA HIS A 807 -36.98 -67.15 53.72
C HIS A 807 -35.70 -67.95 54.06
N ASP A 808 -35.38 -68.01 55.34
CA ASP A 808 -34.33 -68.80 55.99
C ASP A 808 -34.80 -70.19 56.46
N ASN A 809 -35.96 -70.67 56.00
CA ASN A 809 -36.55 -71.96 56.40
C ASN A 809 -35.58 -73.16 56.30
N SER A 810 -34.61 -73.11 55.40
CA SER A 810 -33.54 -74.12 55.24
C SER A 810 -32.62 -74.25 56.46
N SER A 811 -32.63 -73.29 57.39
CA SER A 811 -31.93 -73.38 58.68
C SER A 811 -32.67 -74.26 59.70
N ILE A 812 -33.96 -74.55 59.49
CA ILE A 812 -34.78 -75.33 60.43
C ILE A 812 -34.58 -76.83 60.18
N PRO A 813 -34.31 -77.66 61.22
CA PRO A 813 -34.23 -79.11 61.06
C PRO A 813 -35.52 -79.69 60.47
N PRO A 814 -35.48 -80.45 59.34
CA PRO A 814 -36.68 -80.88 58.62
C PRO A 814 -37.72 -81.66 59.43
N ALA A 815 -37.34 -82.27 60.55
CA ALA A 815 -38.27 -82.95 61.47
C ALA A 815 -39.37 -82.03 62.04
N TYR A 816 -39.12 -80.73 62.13
CA TYR A 816 -40.07 -79.73 62.62
C TYR A 816 -40.96 -79.12 61.52
N ILE A 817 -40.71 -79.41 60.24
CA ILE A 817 -41.52 -78.89 59.12
C ILE A 817 -42.39 -80.01 58.56
N LYS A 818 -43.69 -79.97 58.86
CA LYS A 818 -44.69 -80.98 58.43
C LYS A 818 -45.70 -80.30 57.51
N GLU A 819 -45.74 -80.69 56.23
CA GLU A 819 -46.63 -80.09 55.21
C GLU A 819 -46.48 -78.55 55.06
N GLY A 820 -45.24 -78.06 55.23
CA GLY A 820 -44.91 -76.63 55.23
C GLY A 820 -45.20 -75.89 56.54
N ALA A 821 -45.82 -76.54 57.52
CA ALA A 821 -46.13 -75.96 58.82
C ALA A 821 -45.02 -76.27 59.84
N LEU A 822 -44.70 -75.32 60.71
CA LEU A 822 -43.80 -75.53 61.84
C LEU A 822 -44.55 -76.28 62.95
N VAL A 823 -44.11 -77.49 63.29
CA VAL A 823 -44.79 -78.36 64.27
C VAL A 823 -43.82 -78.81 65.36
N LEU A 824 -44.12 -78.46 66.61
CA LEU A 824 -43.42 -78.95 67.81
C LEU A 824 -44.41 -79.61 68.76
N GLU A 825 -44.02 -80.75 69.33
CA GLU A 825 -44.89 -81.58 70.16
C GLU A 825 -44.18 -82.05 71.44
N SER A 826 -44.92 -82.57 72.42
CA SER A 826 -44.36 -83.04 73.71
C SER A 826 -43.51 -81.97 74.43
N ASP A 827 -42.26 -82.27 74.81
CA ASP A 827 -41.34 -81.35 75.51
C ASP A 827 -40.21 -80.85 74.57
N GLU A 828 -40.43 -80.87 73.25
CA GLU A 828 -39.43 -80.47 72.24
C GLU A 828 -39.01 -78.99 72.36
N THR A 829 -37.79 -78.66 71.93
CA THR A 829 -37.29 -77.27 71.92
C THR A 829 -36.56 -76.95 70.62
N LEU A 830 -36.91 -75.82 70.00
CA LEU A 830 -36.26 -75.26 68.82
C LEU A 830 -35.84 -73.81 69.10
N THR A 831 -34.79 -73.34 68.45
CA THR A 831 -34.41 -71.92 68.42
C THR A 831 -34.26 -71.49 66.97
N LEU A 832 -34.97 -70.44 66.57
CA LEU A 832 -34.80 -69.78 65.27
C LEU A 832 -33.69 -68.74 65.37
N GLY A 833 -32.88 -68.63 64.31
CA GLY A 833 -31.93 -67.52 64.16
C GLY A 833 -32.66 -66.21 63.86
N ALA A 834 -31.94 -65.10 63.91
CA ALA A 834 -32.41 -63.86 63.28
C ALA A 834 -32.52 -64.10 61.76
N GLY A 835 -33.62 -63.64 61.14
CA GLY A 835 -33.95 -63.99 59.76
C GLY A 835 -35.45 -63.91 59.45
N VAL A 836 -35.82 -64.37 58.25
CA VAL A 836 -37.18 -64.38 57.71
C VAL A 836 -37.66 -65.82 57.57
N TYR A 837 -38.91 -66.12 57.91
CA TYR A 837 -39.47 -67.47 57.85
C TYR A 837 -40.83 -67.48 57.16
N PHE A 838 -41.21 -68.61 56.57
CA PHE A 838 -42.45 -68.72 55.79
C PHE A 838 -43.12 -70.08 56.03
N PHE A 839 -44.32 -70.11 56.59
CA PHE A 839 -44.98 -71.35 57.00
C PHE A 839 -46.43 -71.46 56.49
N SER A 840 -46.90 -72.68 56.22
CA SER A 840 -48.33 -72.95 55.99
C SER A 840 -49.17 -72.97 57.29
N GLY A 841 -48.50 -72.87 58.45
CA GLY A 841 -49.10 -72.81 59.78
C GLY A 841 -48.04 -73.01 60.87
N ILE A 842 -48.42 -72.82 62.14
CA ILE A 842 -47.58 -73.16 63.29
C ILE A 842 -48.42 -73.97 64.28
N LYS A 843 -47.95 -75.12 64.75
CA LYS A 843 -48.68 -76.00 65.68
C LYS A 843 -47.77 -76.41 66.84
N MET A 844 -48.19 -76.12 68.07
CA MET A 844 -47.41 -76.37 69.28
C MET A 844 -48.25 -77.00 70.40
N SER A 845 -47.69 -77.99 71.10
CA SER A 845 -48.39 -78.74 72.15
C SER A 845 -47.48 -79.20 73.30
N GLY A 846 -48.04 -79.89 74.29
CA GLY A 846 -47.27 -80.39 75.44
C GLY A 846 -46.69 -79.27 76.29
N LYS A 847 -45.35 -79.22 76.42
CA LYS A 847 -44.57 -78.11 76.99
C LYS A 847 -43.55 -77.55 75.97
N SER A 848 -43.75 -77.81 74.68
CA SER A 848 -42.74 -77.50 73.65
C SER A 848 -42.35 -76.02 73.62
N SER A 849 -41.08 -75.71 73.37
CA SER A 849 -40.54 -74.34 73.40
C SER A 849 -39.94 -73.92 72.07
N LEU A 850 -40.42 -72.81 71.50
CA LEU A 850 -39.84 -72.15 70.34
C LEU A 850 -39.18 -70.86 70.81
N ALA A 851 -37.87 -70.73 70.70
CA ALA A 851 -37.12 -69.51 71.01
C ALA A 851 -36.65 -68.79 69.75
N VAL A 852 -36.26 -67.53 69.88
CA VAL A 852 -35.52 -66.76 68.85
C VAL A 852 -34.20 -66.29 69.46
N SER A 853 -33.12 -66.23 68.66
CA SER A 853 -31.80 -65.77 69.11
C SER A 853 -31.46 -64.33 68.69
N GLY A 854 -32.45 -63.61 68.15
CA GLY A 854 -32.36 -62.25 67.60
C GLY A 854 -33.64 -61.94 66.83
N GLN A 855 -33.69 -60.79 66.15
CA GLN A 855 -34.91 -60.38 65.41
C GLN A 855 -35.28 -61.38 64.30
N ALA A 856 -36.42 -62.02 64.46
CA ALA A 856 -37.02 -62.93 63.49
C ALA A 856 -38.35 -62.36 62.97
N GLN A 857 -38.62 -62.58 61.68
CA GLN A 857 -39.91 -62.27 61.04
C GLN A 857 -40.49 -63.57 60.46
N ALA A 858 -41.75 -63.89 60.71
CA ALA A 858 -42.39 -65.09 60.16
C ALA A 858 -43.70 -64.74 59.43
N PHE A 859 -43.81 -65.12 58.16
CA PHE A 859 -45.04 -65.00 57.39
C PHE A 859 -45.77 -66.35 57.41
N VAL A 860 -47.07 -66.37 57.71
CA VAL A 860 -47.83 -67.61 57.92
C VAL A 860 -49.13 -67.59 57.11
N THR A 861 -49.23 -68.42 56.08
CA THR A 861 -50.38 -68.44 55.16
C THR A 861 -51.61 -69.18 55.71
N GLY A 862 -51.46 -69.88 56.84
CA GLY A 862 -52.54 -70.57 57.56
C GLY A 862 -52.59 -70.24 59.05
N SER A 863 -53.24 -71.10 59.83
CA SER A 863 -53.47 -70.89 61.26
C SER A 863 -52.27 -71.22 62.15
N ILE A 864 -52.22 -70.55 63.32
CA ILE A 864 -51.25 -70.74 64.39
C ILE A 864 -51.99 -71.29 65.62
N ALA A 865 -51.66 -72.50 66.08
CA ALA A 865 -52.36 -73.17 67.17
C ALA A 865 -51.39 -73.62 68.26
N ILE A 866 -51.48 -73.02 69.46
CA ILE A 866 -50.59 -73.24 70.59
C ILE A 866 -51.40 -73.78 71.78
N SER A 867 -50.96 -74.89 72.36
CA SER A 867 -51.75 -75.65 73.33
C SER A 867 -50.93 -76.22 74.50
N GLY A 868 -51.65 -76.73 75.51
CA GLY A 868 -51.04 -77.36 76.69
C GLY A 868 -50.36 -76.35 77.61
N SER A 869 -49.03 -76.33 77.61
CA SER A 869 -48.15 -75.38 78.31
C SER A 869 -46.94 -75.02 77.44
N ALA A 870 -47.09 -75.12 76.12
CA ALA A 870 -46.08 -74.74 75.13
C ALA A 870 -45.78 -73.23 75.16
N SER A 871 -44.58 -72.84 74.72
CA SER A 871 -44.09 -71.47 74.83
C SER A 871 -43.38 -70.98 73.56
N ILE A 872 -43.87 -69.90 72.94
CA ILE A 872 -43.14 -69.12 71.94
C ILE A 872 -42.43 -67.96 72.64
N ASN A 873 -41.14 -67.82 72.38
CA ASN A 873 -40.25 -66.77 72.85
C ASN A 873 -40.38 -66.48 74.37
N GLY A 874 -40.51 -67.53 75.19
CA GLY A 874 -41.03 -67.44 76.56
C GLY A 874 -40.25 -66.58 77.56
N SER A 875 -39.07 -66.12 77.15
CA SER A 875 -38.06 -65.37 77.90
C SER A 875 -37.46 -64.16 77.14
N GLY A 876 -37.81 -63.93 75.87
CA GLY A 876 -37.36 -62.78 75.09
C GLY A 876 -38.38 -61.63 75.08
N LYS A 877 -38.18 -60.67 74.19
CA LYS A 877 -39.13 -59.58 73.92
C LYS A 877 -40.03 -59.90 72.74
N ALA A 878 -41.23 -59.35 72.72
CA ALA A 878 -42.11 -59.39 71.56
C ALA A 878 -41.45 -58.76 70.31
N SER A 879 -40.68 -57.69 70.51
CA SER A 879 -39.89 -57.03 69.46
C SER A 879 -38.78 -57.89 68.83
N ASP A 880 -38.46 -59.06 69.42
CA ASP A 880 -37.55 -60.05 68.84
C ASP A 880 -38.26 -60.98 67.83
N LEU A 881 -39.61 -61.04 67.80
CA LEU A 881 -40.36 -61.90 66.89
C LEU A 881 -41.63 -61.22 66.34
N TRP A 882 -41.62 -60.92 65.05
CA TRP A 882 -42.78 -60.44 64.30
C TRP A 882 -43.43 -61.57 63.51
N ILE A 883 -44.76 -61.67 63.53
CA ILE A 883 -45.51 -62.64 62.74
C ILE A 883 -46.59 -61.93 61.90
N ALA A 884 -46.54 -62.09 60.59
CA ALA A 884 -47.69 -61.82 59.71
C ALA A 884 -48.45 -63.13 59.49
N ALA A 885 -49.77 -63.13 59.61
CA ALA A 885 -50.60 -64.33 59.45
C ALA A 885 -51.87 -64.07 58.62
N MET A 886 -52.25 -65.03 57.79
CA MET A 886 -53.50 -64.98 57.02
C MET A 886 -54.63 -65.76 57.72
N GLY A 887 -54.29 -66.74 58.57
CA GLY A 887 -55.23 -67.53 59.37
C GLY A 887 -55.33 -67.11 60.83
N ASP A 888 -56.20 -67.80 61.57
CA ASP A 888 -56.42 -67.59 63.01
C ASP A 888 -55.20 -67.95 63.88
N PHE A 889 -54.98 -67.21 64.98
CA PHE A 889 -54.00 -67.51 66.04
C PHE A 889 -54.73 -67.88 67.33
N ASP A 890 -54.60 -69.13 67.77
CA ASP A 890 -55.21 -69.67 68.98
C ASP A 890 -54.14 -70.03 70.03
N LEU A 891 -54.20 -69.40 71.21
CA LEU A 891 -53.37 -69.71 72.38
C LEU A 891 -54.24 -70.28 73.50
N SER A 892 -54.01 -71.55 73.85
CA SER A 892 -54.89 -72.31 74.75
C SER A 892 -54.15 -72.96 75.94
N GLY A 893 -54.93 -73.38 76.94
CA GLY A 893 -54.41 -74.05 78.13
C GLY A 893 -53.65 -73.09 79.05
N LYS A 894 -52.33 -73.28 79.17
CA LYS A 894 -51.38 -72.40 79.87
C LYS A 894 -50.23 -71.98 78.95
N GLY A 895 -50.49 -71.95 77.64
CA GLY A 895 -49.48 -71.57 76.65
C GLY A 895 -48.93 -70.15 76.86
N ARG A 896 -47.74 -69.89 76.36
CA ARG A 896 -47.04 -68.60 76.46
C ARG A 896 -46.59 -68.13 75.07
N ALA A 897 -46.68 -66.83 74.79
CA ALA A 897 -46.18 -66.23 73.55
C ALA A 897 -45.62 -64.83 73.82
N ALA A 898 -44.41 -64.51 73.34
CA ALA A 898 -43.88 -63.14 73.30
C ALA A 898 -43.54 -62.76 71.85
N LEU A 899 -44.46 -62.10 71.16
CA LEU A 899 -44.35 -61.77 69.73
C LEU A 899 -45.32 -60.67 69.34
N HIS A 900 -44.97 -59.85 68.35
CA HIS A 900 -45.95 -59.01 67.67
C HIS A 900 -46.64 -59.82 66.57
N ILE A 901 -47.96 -59.68 66.40
CA ILE A 901 -48.71 -60.35 65.34
C ILE A 901 -49.58 -59.39 64.53
N TYR A 902 -49.58 -59.58 63.22
CA TYR A 902 -50.38 -58.89 62.24
C TYR A 902 -51.20 -59.91 61.44
N ALA A 903 -52.48 -60.04 61.77
CA ALA A 903 -53.41 -61.05 61.26
C ALA A 903 -54.76 -60.47 60.80
N PRO A 904 -54.79 -59.50 59.88
CA PRO A 904 -55.97 -58.70 59.54
C PRO A 904 -57.18 -59.50 59.00
N SER A 905 -56.97 -60.73 58.51
CA SER A 905 -58.06 -61.63 58.08
C SER A 905 -58.44 -62.68 59.15
N GLY A 906 -57.54 -62.97 60.09
CA GLY A 906 -57.68 -64.00 61.12
C GLY A 906 -58.16 -63.47 62.48
N ARG A 907 -58.59 -64.39 63.34
CA ARG A 907 -58.91 -64.13 64.76
C ARG A 907 -57.70 -64.39 65.65
N LEU A 908 -57.51 -63.56 66.67
CA LEU A 908 -56.65 -63.84 67.83
C LEU A 908 -57.52 -64.40 68.97
N SER A 909 -57.38 -65.68 69.34
CA SER A 909 -58.09 -66.28 70.49
C SER A 909 -57.14 -66.69 71.60
N LEU A 910 -57.23 -66.06 72.78
CA LEU A 910 -56.54 -66.51 74.00
C LEU A 910 -57.54 -67.17 74.94
N SER A 911 -57.19 -68.34 75.49
CA SER A 911 -58.13 -69.15 76.28
C SER A 911 -57.51 -69.91 77.46
N GLY A 912 -58.35 -70.23 78.44
CA GLY A 912 -58.01 -71.02 79.62
C GLY A 912 -57.19 -70.24 80.66
N GLY A 913 -55.92 -70.03 80.36
CA GLY A 913 -54.92 -69.38 81.21
C GLY A 913 -53.61 -69.08 80.46
N GLY A 914 -53.69 -68.92 79.12
CA GLY A 914 -52.55 -68.55 78.29
C GLY A 914 -52.09 -67.09 78.50
N LEU A 915 -50.81 -66.83 78.24
CA LEU A 915 -50.20 -65.51 78.39
C LEU A 915 -49.59 -65.05 77.07
N PHE A 916 -49.99 -63.87 76.59
CA PHE A 916 -49.46 -63.23 75.39
C PHE A 916 -48.79 -61.91 75.76
N ALA A 917 -47.55 -61.69 75.36
CA ALA A 917 -46.91 -60.37 75.43
C ALA A 917 -46.57 -59.92 74.01
N GLY A 918 -46.85 -58.67 73.70
CA GLY A 918 -46.72 -58.17 72.34
C GLY A 918 -47.80 -57.18 71.96
N ARG A 919 -47.81 -56.85 70.68
CA ARG A 919 -48.91 -56.15 70.00
C ARG A 919 -49.64 -57.14 69.10
N ALA A 920 -50.95 -57.02 68.99
CA ALA A 920 -51.71 -57.79 68.01
C ALA A 920 -52.62 -56.88 67.20
N PHE A 921 -52.58 -57.03 65.89
CA PHE A 921 -53.60 -56.53 64.96
C PHE A 921 -54.29 -57.75 64.37
N ALA A 922 -55.61 -57.85 64.47
CA ALA A 922 -56.37 -59.00 63.98
C ALA A 922 -57.72 -58.57 63.39
N ARG A 923 -58.39 -59.46 62.66
CA ARG A 923 -59.79 -59.24 62.29
C ARG A 923 -60.70 -59.19 63.52
N ALA A 924 -60.47 -60.07 64.50
CA ALA A 924 -61.16 -60.04 65.78
C ALA A 924 -60.26 -60.56 66.90
N VAL A 925 -60.39 -60.03 68.11
CA VAL A 925 -59.64 -60.48 69.29
C VAL A 925 -60.59 -61.05 70.34
N SER A 926 -60.25 -62.20 70.91
CA SER A 926 -61.05 -62.88 71.95
C SER A 926 -60.16 -63.40 73.08
N LEU A 927 -60.43 -62.99 74.31
CA LEU A 927 -59.73 -63.43 75.53
C LEU A 927 -60.74 -64.10 76.48
N SER A 928 -60.37 -65.25 77.06
CA SER A 928 -61.31 -66.08 77.82
C SER A 928 -60.69 -66.91 78.95
N GLY A 929 -61.48 -67.20 79.97
CA GLY A 929 -61.04 -67.96 81.15
C GLY A 929 -60.21 -67.07 82.07
N HIS A 930 -58.91 -67.34 82.21
CA HIS A 930 -57.93 -66.53 82.94
C HIS A 930 -56.74 -66.16 82.03
N SER A 931 -56.94 -66.08 80.72
CA SER A 931 -55.91 -65.64 79.78
C SER A 931 -55.54 -64.17 80.00
N ALA A 932 -54.26 -63.81 79.86
CA ALA A 932 -53.84 -62.41 80.03
C ALA A 932 -52.87 -61.94 78.93
N GLN A 933 -53.01 -60.66 78.56
CA GLN A 933 -51.98 -59.87 77.88
C GLN A 933 -51.44 -58.83 78.87
N PRO A 934 -50.37 -59.12 79.64
CA PRO A 934 -49.93 -58.30 80.77
C PRO A 934 -48.81 -57.29 80.42
N SER A 935 -48.42 -57.20 79.15
CA SER A 935 -47.34 -56.34 78.65
C SER A 935 -47.40 -56.26 77.12
N THR A 936 -46.89 -55.17 76.56
CA THR A 936 -46.63 -55.03 75.12
C THR A 936 -45.30 -55.64 74.67
N GLU A 937 -44.39 -55.98 75.60
CA GLU A 937 -43.03 -56.39 75.24
C GLU A 937 -42.54 -57.68 75.91
N SER A 938 -42.94 -58.04 77.14
CA SER A 938 -42.36 -59.23 77.80
C SER A 938 -43.31 -59.99 78.72
N LEU A 939 -43.14 -61.31 78.79
CA LEU A 939 -43.97 -62.18 79.61
C LEU A 939 -43.52 -62.19 81.09
N PRO A 940 -44.44 -62.19 82.06
CA PRO A 940 -44.09 -62.33 83.48
C PRO A 940 -43.28 -63.62 83.75
N PRO A 941 -42.26 -63.56 84.62
CA PRO A 941 -41.37 -64.70 84.87
C PRO A 941 -42.10 -65.87 85.53
N VAL A 942 -41.71 -67.09 85.17
CA VAL A 942 -42.35 -68.33 85.64
C VAL A 942 -42.05 -68.55 87.13
N ARG A 943 -43.03 -68.28 87.99
CA ARG A 943 -42.91 -68.45 89.45
C ARG A 943 -42.95 -69.93 89.86
N HIS A 944 -41.79 -70.58 89.89
CA HIS A 944 -41.62 -71.87 90.57
C HIS A 944 -41.96 -71.72 92.07
N ARG A 945 -42.88 -72.55 92.59
CA ARG A 945 -43.30 -72.52 94.01
C ARG A 945 -42.28 -73.18 94.95
N GLY A 946 -41.08 -72.62 95.05
CA GLY A 946 -40.18 -72.86 96.18
C GLY A 946 -40.75 -72.23 97.47
N LYS A 947 -40.69 -72.95 98.59
CA LYS A 947 -41.09 -72.41 99.90
C LYS A 947 -39.97 -71.51 100.46
N GLY A 948 -40.08 -70.20 100.24
CA GLY A 948 -39.15 -69.22 100.82
C GLY A 948 -39.76 -67.82 100.86
N ARG A 949 -40.10 -67.33 102.07
CA ARG A 949 -40.58 -65.95 102.27
C ARG A 949 -39.40 -65.06 102.63
N LEU A 950 -38.96 -64.23 101.69
CA LEU A 950 -38.24 -63.00 102.02
C LEU A 950 -38.91 -61.82 101.32
N VAL A 951 -39.22 -60.78 102.10
CA VAL A 951 -39.65 -59.48 101.57
C VAL A 951 -38.42 -58.59 101.58
N VAL A 952 -38.04 -58.08 100.41
CA VAL A 952 -37.04 -57.03 100.29
C VAL A 952 -37.76 -55.82 99.69
N LYS A 953 -37.86 -54.74 100.47
CA LYS A 953 -38.09 -53.40 99.92
C LYS A 953 -36.74 -52.87 99.46
N THR A 954 -36.53 -52.74 98.16
CA THR A 954 -35.55 -51.78 97.65
C THR A 954 -36.21 -50.41 97.51
N ARG A 955 -35.40 -49.38 97.63
CA ARG A 955 -35.75 -47.96 97.67
C ARG A 955 -34.86 -47.28 96.63
N ASP A 956 -35.38 -46.27 95.95
CA ASP A 956 -34.65 -45.55 94.91
C ASP A 956 -33.35 -44.92 95.44
N PRO A 957 -32.25 -45.01 94.68
CA PRO A 957 -31.11 -44.12 94.81
C PRO A 957 -31.09 -43.08 93.67
N GLU A 958 -31.08 -41.80 94.02
CA GLU A 958 -30.84 -40.70 93.08
C GLU A 958 -29.39 -40.74 92.57
N SER A 959 -29.16 -40.36 91.31
CA SER A 959 -27.83 -40.31 90.71
C SER A 959 -27.08 -39.01 91.04
N ARG A 960 -25.88 -39.14 91.60
CA ARG A 960 -24.81 -38.13 91.51
C ARG A 960 -23.51 -38.83 91.09
N GLU A 961 -22.86 -38.28 90.08
CA GLU A 961 -21.52 -38.69 89.62
C GLU A 961 -20.44 -37.86 90.32
N ASP A 962 -19.27 -38.46 90.58
CA ASP A 962 -18.00 -37.74 90.69
C ASP A 962 -16.79 -38.70 90.57
N LYS A 963 -15.89 -38.40 89.61
CA LYS A 963 -14.42 -38.65 89.55
C LYS A 963 -13.80 -40.07 89.53
N GLU A 964 -13.23 -40.39 88.35
CA GLU A 964 -11.78 -40.58 88.06
C GLU A 964 -10.83 -41.31 89.05
N GLU A 965 -10.10 -42.35 88.58
CA GLU A 965 -8.61 -42.38 88.43
C GLU A 965 -8.06 -43.72 87.86
N GLY A 966 -6.85 -43.69 87.25
CA GLY A 966 -5.98 -44.86 86.90
C GLY A 966 -6.16 -45.44 85.47
N ALA A 967 -5.19 -45.44 84.52
CA ALA A 967 -3.77 -45.88 84.48
C ALA A 967 -3.60 -47.42 84.24
N GLU A 968 -2.73 -47.95 83.36
CA GLU A 968 -1.67 -47.36 82.51
C GLU A 968 -1.28 -48.20 81.24
N LEU A 969 -0.77 -47.51 80.20
CA LEU A 969 0.25 -47.85 79.18
C LEU A 969 0.21 -49.02 78.14
N ASN A 970 0.52 -48.60 76.89
CA ASN A 970 1.36 -49.20 75.82
C ASN A 970 0.82 -50.27 74.82
N GLY A 971 0.55 -49.84 73.57
CA GLY A 971 0.31 -50.78 72.45
C GLY A 971 -0.04 -50.25 71.03
N ARG A 972 0.67 -49.26 70.46
CA ARG A 972 0.60 -48.79 69.05
C ARG A 972 -0.70 -48.08 68.52
N LYS A 973 -0.54 -46.79 68.17
CA LYS A 973 -1.17 -45.97 67.08
C LYS A 973 -0.14 -44.84 66.81
N ILE A 974 0.12 -44.30 65.61
CA ILE A 974 -0.69 -43.85 64.45
C ILE A 974 -1.47 -42.57 64.76
N ASP A 975 -0.86 -41.44 64.43
CA ASP A 975 -1.42 -40.09 64.51
C ASP A 975 -1.98 -39.64 63.15
N VAL A 976 -3.18 -39.04 63.13
CA VAL A 976 -3.49 -37.74 62.48
C VAL A 976 -4.67 -37.11 63.25
N VAL A 977 -4.63 -35.79 63.40
CA VAL A 977 -5.47 -34.95 64.26
C VAL A 977 -6.90 -34.76 63.75
N LEU A 978 -7.88 -34.89 64.66
CA LEU A 978 -9.13 -34.14 64.75
C LEU A 978 -9.31 -33.81 66.24
N SER A 979 -9.54 -32.59 66.71
CA SER A 979 -10.71 -31.72 66.48
C SER A 979 -10.61 -30.48 67.43
N ARG A 980 -11.56 -29.53 67.34
CA ARG A 980 -12.07 -28.56 68.38
C ARG A 980 -12.14 -27.09 67.92
N ILE A 981 -13.04 -26.22 68.42
CA ILE A 981 -14.44 -26.37 68.91
C ILE A 981 -15.11 -24.97 69.11
N GLU A 982 -16.46 -24.93 69.12
CA GLU A 982 -17.36 -23.89 69.70
C GLU A 982 -17.48 -22.45 69.09
N PRO A 983 -18.58 -21.69 69.39
CA PRO A 983 -19.12 -20.63 68.51
C PRO A 983 -19.60 -19.33 69.23
N MET A 984 -20.53 -18.59 68.58
CA MET A 984 -21.41 -17.49 69.04
C MET A 984 -21.06 -16.04 68.62
N ALA A 985 -22.11 -15.22 68.50
CA ALA A 985 -22.17 -13.82 68.02
C ALA A 985 -22.42 -12.85 69.24
N PRO A 986 -22.81 -11.53 69.15
CA PRO A 986 -23.38 -10.77 68.01
C PRO A 986 -22.97 -9.26 67.81
N GLU A 987 -23.29 -8.75 66.60
CA GLU A 987 -23.94 -7.45 66.23
C GLU A 987 -23.41 -6.03 66.64
N VAL A 988 -23.80 -5.03 65.82
CA VAL A 988 -23.91 -3.55 66.00
C VAL A 988 -22.86 -2.64 65.29
N GLN A 989 -23.39 -1.59 64.62
CA GLN A 989 -22.75 -0.49 63.82
C GLN A 989 -22.54 0.80 64.68
N PRO A 990 -22.06 2.00 64.20
CA PRO A 990 -21.76 2.51 62.84
C PRO A 990 -20.29 3.05 62.72
N ASP A 991 -19.83 4.09 61.99
CA ASP A 991 -20.45 5.25 61.29
C ASP A 991 -19.53 5.92 60.23
N ASP A 992 -20.05 6.97 59.55
CA ASP A 992 -19.43 7.87 58.53
C ASP A 992 -18.34 8.82 59.16
N SER A 993 -17.51 9.64 58.48
CA SER A 993 -17.54 10.21 57.12
C SER A 993 -16.17 10.77 56.62
N SER A 994 -16.16 11.23 55.35
CA SER A 994 -15.05 11.80 54.56
C SER A 994 -14.42 13.14 55.00
N VAL A 995 -13.24 13.52 54.43
CA VAL A 995 -13.04 14.77 53.61
C VAL A 995 -11.58 14.93 53.07
N SER A 996 -11.45 15.68 51.97
CA SER A 996 -10.27 15.96 51.10
C SER A 996 -9.09 16.78 51.68
N GLY A 997 -7.92 16.76 51.00
CA GLY A 997 -6.96 17.89 51.04
C GLY A 997 -5.59 17.71 50.33
N VAL A 998 -5.37 18.43 49.22
CA VAL A 998 -4.09 18.57 48.46
C VAL A 998 -4.03 20.03 47.97
N PRO A 999 -2.95 20.85 48.14
CA PRO A 999 -1.81 20.81 47.19
C PRO A 999 -0.42 21.40 47.57
N GLY A 1000 0.60 21.01 46.78
CA GLY A 1000 1.71 21.89 46.32
C GLY A 1000 3.04 21.89 47.09
N ARG A 1001 4.15 22.48 46.59
CA ARG A 1001 4.62 22.77 45.20
C ARG A 1001 6.07 23.34 45.28
N PHE A 1002 6.95 23.07 44.30
CA PHE A 1002 8.24 23.77 44.02
C PHE A 1002 9.41 23.60 45.05
N ASP A 1003 10.71 23.75 44.73
CA ASP A 1003 11.37 24.09 43.43
C ASP A 1003 12.79 23.48 43.21
N GLN A 1004 13.41 23.80 42.05
CA GLN A 1004 14.63 23.24 41.41
C GLN A 1004 16.03 23.57 42.00
N ALA A 1005 17.05 22.75 41.64
CA ALA A 1005 18.44 23.06 41.15
C ALA A 1005 19.49 21.99 41.57
N GLY A 1006 20.60 21.69 40.86
CA GLY A 1006 21.02 22.01 39.48
C GLY A 1006 22.56 21.95 39.23
N ASN A 1007 23.07 21.00 38.41
CA ASN A 1007 24.44 20.89 37.83
C ASN A 1007 25.68 20.70 38.78
N ALA A 1008 26.86 20.19 38.39
CA ALA A 1008 27.32 19.40 37.22
C ALA A 1008 28.74 18.77 37.41
N GLY A 1009 29.04 17.65 36.70
CA GLY A 1009 30.39 17.13 36.35
C GLY A 1009 31.22 16.41 37.44
N GLY A 1010 32.17 15.48 37.14
CA GLY A 1010 32.46 14.77 35.87
C GLY A 1010 33.84 14.06 35.79
N GLY A 1011 33.86 12.74 35.50
CA GLY A 1011 35.06 11.93 35.16
C GLY A 1011 35.93 11.39 36.34
N ALA A 1012 36.81 10.39 36.19
CA ALA A 1012 37.06 9.38 35.13
C ALA A 1012 38.00 8.23 35.64
N SER A 1013 38.35 7.25 34.78
CA SER A 1013 39.37 6.15 34.93
C SER A 1013 38.99 4.93 35.81
N ASP A 1014 39.39 3.67 35.54
CA ASP A 1014 39.89 3.03 34.29
C ASP A 1014 39.81 1.47 34.32
N ARG A 1015 39.58 0.84 33.14
CA ARG A 1015 39.99 -0.49 32.56
C ARG A 1015 40.21 -1.77 33.43
N PRO A 1016 40.46 -2.99 32.84
CA PRO A 1016 40.41 -3.48 31.42
C PRO A 1016 39.21 -4.44 31.17
N GLU A 1017 38.67 -4.73 29.97
CA GLU A 1017 39.20 -5.13 28.63
C GLU A 1017 39.25 -6.66 28.40
N LEU A 1018 38.42 -7.16 27.46
CA LEU A 1018 38.50 -8.47 26.78
C LEU A 1018 37.65 -8.43 25.49
N GLU A 1019 37.98 -9.25 24.46
CA GLU A 1019 37.62 -8.97 23.06
C GLU A 1019 36.94 -10.12 22.28
N ARG A 1020 36.15 -9.75 21.25
CA ARG A 1020 35.75 -10.50 20.02
C ARG A 1020 34.85 -11.77 20.07
N GLN A 1021 33.60 -11.55 19.63
CA GLN A 1021 32.85 -12.30 18.56
C GLN A 1021 32.48 -13.80 18.69
N PRO A 1022 31.43 -14.31 17.99
CA PRO A 1022 30.22 -13.62 17.49
C PRO A 1022 28.87 -14.38 17.69
N LYS A 1023 27.78 -13.59 17.79
CA LYS A 1023 26.37 -13.91 17.41
C LYS A 1023 25.75 -15.28 17.78
N THR A 1024 24.83 -15.26 18.74
CA THR A 1024 23.70 -16.20 18.86
C THR A 1024 22.39 -15.43 19.00
N ALA A 1025 21.31 -15.87 18.35
CA ALA A 1025 19.97 -15.30 18.47
C ALA A 1025 18.87 -16.36 18.22
N SER A 1026 17.68 -16.12 18.76
CA SER A 1026 16.42 -16.84 18.49
C SER A 1026 16.29 -18.30 18.96
N GLY A 1027 15.95 -18.45 20.24
CA GLY A 1027 15.24 -19.60 20.81
C GLY A 1027 14.60 -19.18 22.14
N SER A 1028 13.41 -19.62 22.55
CA SER A 1028 12.42 -20.47 21.86
C SER A 1028 11.01 -20.13 22.35
N VAL A 1029 10.02 -20.01 21.45
CA VAL A 1029 8.60 -19.91 21.81
C VAL A 1029 7.93 -21.25 21.50
N LEU A 1030 7.58 -22.00 22.53
CA LEU A 1030 6.89 -23.30 22.46
C LEU A 1030 5.68 -23.30 23.40
N ALA A 1031 4.55 -22.73 22.94
CA ALA A 1031 3.22 -22.96 23.54
C ALA A 1031 2.10 -22.39 22.64
N ASN A 1032 1.81 -23.02 21.52
CA ASN A 1032 0.43 -23.06 21.00
C ASN A 1032 0.25 -24.25 20.06
N ALA A 1033 -0.34 -25.33 20.58
CA ALA A 1033 -0.57 -26.56 19.84
C ALA A 1033 -1.92 -26.49 19.12
N LEU A 1034 -1.88 -26.36 17.79
CA LEU A 1034 -3.04 -26.58 16.93
C LEU A 1034 -3.62 -27.98 17.21
N ARG A 1035 -4.89 -28.07 17.61
CA ARG A 1035 -5.57 -29.33 17.91
C ARG A 1035 -5.96 -30.09 16.64
N PHE A 1036 -4.98 -30.72 15.99
CA PHE A 1036 -5.21 -31.86 15.11
C PHE A 1036 -4.24 -32.99 15.47
N SER A 1037 -4.76 -34.02 16.14
CA SER A 1037 -4.00 -35.17 16.60
C SER A 1037 -3.65 -36.12 15.44
N SER A 1038 -2.42 -36.05 14.97
CA SER A 1038 -1.72 -37.11 14.20
C SER A 1038 -2.56 -37.81 13.10
N SER A 1039 -2.76 -37.16 11.96
CA SER A 1039 -3.46 -37.74 10.81
C SER A 1039 -2.63 -38.73 9.97
N ALA A 1040 -1.43 -39.12 10.40
CA ALA A 1040 -0.56 -39.99 9.60
C ALA A 1040 -1.15 -41.39 9.40
N ALA A 1041 -1.25 -41.83 8.15
CA ALA A 1041 -1.75 -43.16 7.77
C ALA A 1041 -0.69 -43.98 7.03
N CYS A 1042 -0.79 -45.30 7.16
CA CYS A 1042 0.06 -46.26 6.44
C CYS A 1042 -0.79 -47.47 6.02
N GLY A 1043 -0.69 -47.87 4.76
CA GLY A 1043 -1.38 -49.03 4.22
C GLY A 1043 -0.51 -49.80 3.24
N PHE A 1044 -0.68 -51.13 3.19
CA PHE A 1044 -0.01 -51.97 2.19
C PHE A 1044 -0.93 -52.17 0.97
N VAL A 1045 -0.37 -52.01 -0.22
CA VAL A 1045 -1.10 -52.00 -1.48
C VAL A 1045 -0.52 -53.07 -2.41
N GLY A 1046 -1.34 -54.06 -2.76
CA GLY A 1046 -0.99 -55.11 -3.71
C GLY A 1046 -1.28 -54.74 -5.16
N THR A 1047 -0.92 -55.64 -6.08
CA THR A 1047 -1.16 -55.48 -7.53
C THR A 1047 -2.64 -55.35 -7.91
N SER A 1048 -3.55 -55.85 -7.07
CA SER A 1048 -5.01 -55.72 -7.18
C SER A 1048 -5.53 -54.28 -7.06
N GLY A 1049 -4.70 -53.33 -6.64
CA GLY A 1049 -5.13 -52.00 -6.22
C GLY A 1049 -5.68 -51.99 -4.79
N ASN A 1050 -5.74 -50.80 -4.19
CA ASN A 1050 -6.30 -50.53 -2.86
C ASN A 1050 -6.50 -49.01 -2.65
N ALA A 1051 -7.20 -48.62 -1.60
CA ALA A 1051 -7.24 -47.24 -1.09
C ALA A 1051 -6.42 -47.12 0.21
N VAL A 1052 -5.67 -46.04 0.37
CA VAL A 1052 -5.11 -45.61 1.67
C VAL A 1052 -5.75 -44.27 2.02
N ARG A 1053 -6.19 -44.12 3.27
CA ARG A 1053 -6.92 -42.94 3.78
C ARG A 1053 -6.43 -42.56 5.18
N SER A 1054 -6.34 -41.25 5.45
CA SER A 1054 -6.05 -40.68 6.77
C SER A 1054 -7.30 -40.16 7.48
N ALA A 1055 -7.17 -39.90 8.79
CA ALA A 1055 -8.25 -39.36 9.62
C ALA A 1055 -8.67 -37.93 9.24
N ASP A 1056 -7.83 -37.20 8.49
CA ASP A 1056 -8.12 -35.88 7.91
C ASP A 1056 -8.77 -35.97 6.51
N GLN A 1057 -9.30 -37.13 6.13
CA GLN A 1057 -9.90 -37.44 4.83
C GLN A 1057 -8.94 -37.49 3.63
N SER A 1058 -7.67 -37.11 3.78
CA SER A 1058 -6.68 -37.24 2.69
C SER A 1058 -6.53 -38.70 2.26
N ALA A 1059 -6.39 -38.95 0.96
CA ALA A 1059 -6.43 -40.30 0.42
C ALA A 1059 -5.61 -40.46 -0.86
N VAL A 1060 -5.24 -41.71 -1.15
CA VAL A 1060 -4.81 -42.16 -2.47
C VAL A 1060 -5.53 -43.44 -2.85
N LEU A 1061 -6.13 -43.41 -4.04
CA LEU A 1061 -6.83 -44.51 -4.70
C LEU A 1061 -5.89 -45.08 -5.77
N ILE A 1062 -5.37 -46.28 -5.54
CA ILE A 1062 -4.40 -46.95 -6.41
C ILE A 1062 -5.14 -48.04 -7.21
N PRO A 1063 -5.37 -47.87 -8.53
CA PRO A 1063 -6.11 -48.84 -9.32
C PRO A 1063 -5.29 -50.11 -9.60
N GLU A 1064 -5.98 -51.20 -9.98
CA GLU A 1064 -5.37 -52.48 -10.32
C GLU A 1064 -4.26 -52.32 -11.37
N GLY A 1065 -3.09 -52.89 -11.11
CA GLY A 1065 -1.92 -52.80 -11.99
C GLY A 1065 -1.24 -51.42 -12.03
N ALA A 1066 -1.53 -50.49 -11.13
CA ALA A 1066 -0.73 -49.26 -10.98
C ALA A 1066 0.64 -49.51 -10.30
N VAL A 1067 0.78 -50.58 -9.54
CA VAL A 1067 2.04 -51.02 -8.91
C VAL A 1067 2.47 -52.39 -9.43
N SER A 1068 3.77 -52.59 -9.66
CA SER A 1068 4.35 -53.84 -10.18
C SER A 1068 4.55 -54.93 -9.12
N GLY A 1069 4.25 -54.63 -7.86
CA GLY A 1069 4.43 -55.49 -6.70
C GLY A 1069 3.86 -54.84 -5.44
N GLY A 1070 3.86 -55.55 -4.31
CA GLY A 1070 3.34 -55.03 -3.06
C GLY A 1070 4.16 -53.86 -2.52
N ALA A 1071 3.53 -52.72 -2.25
CA ALA A 1071 4.17 -51.50 -1.75
C ALA A 1071 3.51 -51.01 -0.45
N ALA A 1072 4.31 -50.53 0.49
CA ALA A 1072 3.82 -49.75 1.63
C ALA A 1072 3.64 -48.29 1.19
N VAL A 1073 2.46 -47.72 1.45
CA VAL A 1073 2.08 -46.36 1.08
C VAL A 1073 1.74 -45.59 2.36
N THR A 1074 2.36 -44.43 2.53
CA THR A 1074 2.13 -43.55 3.69
C THR A 1074 1.51 -42.22 3.28
N ILE A 1075 0.68 -41.66 4.14
CA ILE A 1075 0.12 -40.31 4.04
C ILE A 1075 0.54 -39.56 5.31
N ALA A 1076 1.19 -38.40 5.18
CA ALA A 1076 1.67 -37.62 6.32
C ALA A 1076 1.56 -36.10 6.08
N PRO A 1077 1.40 -35.27 7.14
CA PRO A 1077 1.54 -33.81 7.03
C PRO A 1077 2.97 -33.42 6.60
N ALA A 1078 3.09 -32.38 5.77
CA ALA A 1078 4.35 -31.94 5.16
C ALA A 1078 5.50 -31.65 6.16
N ARG A 1079 6.72 -32.14 5.88
CA ARG A 1079 7.90 -32.07 6.76
C ARG A 1079 9.18 -31.65 6.02
N ALA A 1080 9.18 -30.43 5.49
CA ALA A 1080 10.41 -29.77 5.02
C ALA A 1080 11.32 -29.28 6.17
N ASP A 1081 12.61 -29.13 5.86
CA ASP A 1081 13.54 -28.29 6.62
C ASP A 1081 13.22 -26.78 6.45
N GLN A 1082 14.05 -25.90 7.01
CA GLN A 1082 13.80 -24.46 6.94
C GLN A 1082 14.01 -23.87 5.52
N ILE A 1083 14.91 -24.45 4.72
CA ILE A 1083 15.28 -23.95 3.39
C ILE A 1083 14.17 -24.30 2.38
N GLU A 1084 13.70 -25.55 2.40
CA GLU A 1084 12.60 -26.00 1.55
C GLU A 1084 11.28 -25.29 1.88
N ARG A 1085 11.03 -24.93 3.15
CA ARG A 1085 9.87 -24.09 3.52
C ARG A 1085 9.94 -22.71 2.89
N SER A 1086 11.09 -22.03 2.95
CA SER A 1086 11.27 -20.71 2.31
C SER A 1086 11.07 -20.79 0.80
N ARG A 1087 11.67 -21.77 0.11
CA ARG A 1087 11.46 -21.95 -1.35
C ARG A 1087 9.99 -22.16 -1.72
N ARG A 1088 9.25 -22.96 -0.93
CA ARG A 1088 7.82 -23.22 -1.14
C ARG A 1088 6.97 -21.97 -0.92
N GLN A 1089 7.30 -21.15 0.08
CA GLN A 1089 6.61 -19.88 0.37
C GLN A 1089 6.85 -18.82 -0.71
N GLU A 1090 8.11 -18.63 -1.13
CA GLU A 1090 8.46 -17.70 -2.23
C GLU A 1090 7.73 -18.06 -3.54
N SER A 1091 7.55 -19.36 -3.83
CA SER A 1091 6.77 -19.83 -4.98
C SER A 1091 5.27 -19.56 -4.84
N ILE A 1092 4.68 -19.76 -3.65
CA ILE A 1092 3.26 -19.44 -3.37
C ILE A 1092 2.97 -17.96 -3.62
N GLU A 1093 3.83 -17.07 -3.13
CA GLU A 1093 3.70 -15.61 -3.31
C GLU A 1093 3.87 -15.21 -4.79
N LYS A 1094 4.91 -15.72 -5.45
CA LYS A 1094 5.20 -15.52 -6.88
C LYS A 1094 4.06 -15.99 -7.80
N GLN A 1095 3.39 -17.09 -7.46
CA GLN A 1095 2.26 -17.65 -8.22
C GLN A 1095 0.89 -17.12 -7.73
N ASN A 1096 0.87 -16.24 -6.72
CA ASN A 1096 -0.32 -15.70 -6.06
C ASN A 1096 -1.32 -16.77 -5.56
N LEU A 1097 -0.82 -17.93 -5.15
CA LEU A 1097 -1.62 -19.03 -4.61
C LEU A 1097 -2.12 -18.73 -3.18
N ARG A 1098 -3.21 -19.37 -2.76
CA ARG A 1098 -3.73 -19.32 -1.38
C ARG A 1098 -4.05 -20.73 -0.91
N ALA A 1099 -3.46 -21.15 0.21
CA ALA A 1099 -3.61 -22.52 0.72
C ALA A 1099 -5.04 -22.73 1.22
N ALA A 1100 -5.79 -23.62 0.56
CA ALA A 1100 -7.16 -23.95 0.93
C ALA A 1100 -7.27 -25.25 1.74
N GLY A 1101 -6.29 -26.15 1.57
CA GLY A 1101 -6.13 -27.40 2.31
C GLY A 1101 -4.72 -27.58 2.87
N PRO A 1102 -4.50 -28.61 3.71
CA PRO A 1102 -3.19 -28.93 4.27
C PRO A 1102 -2.20 -29.40 3.20
N GLY A 1103 -0.90 -29.23 3.47
CA GLY A 1103 0.17 -29.85 2.69
C GLY A 1103 0.39 -31.30 3.13
N VAL A 1104 0.28 -32.23 2.20
CA VAL A 1104 0.31 -33.69 2.44
C VAL A 1104 1.42 -34.33 1.61
N GLU A 1105 2.36 -34.99 2.29
CA GLU A 1105 3.41 -35.80 1.69
C GLU A 1105 2.93 -37.26 1.59
N PHE A 1106 2.88 -37.77 0.36
CA PHE A 1106 2.63 -39.19 0.09
C PHE A 1106 3.97 -39.90 -0.06
N GLY A 1107 4.11 -41.08 0.56
CA GLY A 1107 5.37 -41.81 0.63
C GLY A 1107 5.26 -43.25 0.12
N PRO A 1108 6.38 -43.84 -0.36
CA PRO A 1108 7.72 -43.25 -0.40
C PRO A 1108 7.89 -42.17 -1.49
N GLU A 1109 8.67 -41.13 -1.17
CA GLU A 1109 8.95 -40.00 -2.07
C GLU A 1109 9.57 -40.48 -3.39
N GLY A 1110 9.14 -39.91 -4.52
CA GLY A 1110 9.65 -40.28 -5.84
C GLY A 1110 9.20 -41.65 -6.35
N MET A 1111 8.31 -42.36 -5.63
CA MET A 1111 7.61 -43.53 -6.16
C MET A 1111 6.90 -43.17 -7.47
N ARG A 1112 6.89 -44.10 -8.43
CA ARG A 1112 6.20 -43.96 -9.72
C ARG A 1112 5.28 -45.13 -9.99
N PHE A 1113 4.17 -44.87 -10.66
CA PHE A 1113 3.12 -45.83 -10.95
C PHE A 1113 3.07 -46.18 -12.44
N GLN A 1114 2.58 -47.38 -12.78
CA GLN A 1114 2.35 -47.84 -14.16
C GLN A 1114 1.02 -47.35 -14.75
N LYS A 1115 0.16 -46.77 -13.90
CA LYS A 1115 -1.09 -46.09 -14.21
C LYS A 1115 -1.24 -44.94 -13.21
N ALA A 1116 -1.85 -43.83 -13.61
CA ALA A 1116 -2.10 -42.75 -12.66
C ALA A 1116 -2.95 -43.21 -11.47
N VAL A 1117 -2.60 -42.72 -10.28
CA VAL A 1117 -3.36 -42.90 -9.03
C VAL A 1117 -4.15 -41.63 -8.75
N THR A 1118 -5.33 -41.75 -8.14
CA THR A 1118 -6.15 -40.58 -7.78
C THR A 1118 -5.89 -40.20 -6.34
N LEU A 1119 -5.40 -38.97 -6.11
CA LEU A 1119 -5.37 -38.34 -4.80
C LEU A 1119 -6.75 -37.77 -4.49
N GLU A 1120 -7.14 -37.79 -3.23
CA GLU A 1120 -8.22 -36.95 -2.69
C GLU A 1120 -7.64 -36.14 -1.53
N LEU A 1121 -7.82 -34.82 -1.52
CA LEU A 1121 -7.29 -33.93 -0.48
C LEU A 1121 -8.40 -33.02 0.07
N PRO A 1122 -8.51 -32.87 1.40
CA PRO A 1122 -9.50 -31.99 2.01
C PRO A 1122 -9.20 -30.51 1.70
N TYR A 1123 -10.25 -29.69 1.70
CA TYR A 1123 -10.14 -28.23 1.73
C TYR A 1123 -11.19 -27.63 2.67
N ASP A 1124 -10.92 -26.43 3.18
CA ASP A 1124 -11.90 -25.65 3.93
C ASP A 1124 -12.35 -24.45 3.08
N PRO A 1125 -13.65 -24.29 2.77
CA PRO A 1125 -14.19 -23.08 2.14
C PRO A 1125 -13.81 -21.79 2.88
N ALA A 1126 -13.61 -21.82 4.20
CA ALA A 1126 -13.22 -20.64 4.99
C ALA A 1126 -11.81 -20.11 4.69
N ASN A 1127 -10.97 -20.88 3.99
CA ASN A 1127 -9.64 -20.45 3.53
C ASN A 1127 -9.65 -19.75 2.15
N LEU A 1128 -10.82 -19.62 1.51
CA LEU A 1128 -10.97 -18.91 0.23
C LEU A 1128 -10.95 -17.38 0.45
N PRO A 1129 -10.23 -16.60 -0.39
CA PRO A 1129 -10.38 -15.15 -0.41
C PRO A 1129 -11.79 -14.70 -0.78
N GLU A 1130 -12.17 -13.50 -0.32
CA GLU A 1130 -13.44 -12.88 -0.68
C GLU A 1130 -13.58 -12.74 -2.21
N GLY A 1131 -14.73 -13.18 -2.75
CA GLY A 1131 -15.01 -13.22 -4.18
C GLY A 1131 -14.39 -14.40 -4.94
N TRP A 1132 -13.65 -15.30 -4.29
CA TRP A 1132 -13.22 -16.58 -4.88
C TRP A 1132 -14.16 -17.70 -4.45
N THR A 1133 -14.30 -18.73 -5.28
CA THR A 1133 -15.21 -19.87 -5.05
C THR A 1133 -14.46 -21.19 -5.12
N GLU A 1134 -15.11 -22.31 -4.84
CA GLU A 1134 -14.53 -23.63 -5.03
C GLU A 1134 -14.04 -23.91 -6.46
N ALA A 1135 -14.53 -23.18 -7.48
CA ALA A 1135 -14.00 -23.27 -8.84
C ALA A 1135 -12.54 -22.78 -8.96
N ASN A 1136 -12.03 -22.01 -7.99
CA ASN A 1136 -10.63 -21.56 -7.92
C ASN A 1136 -9.67 -22.64 -7.41
N LEU A 1137 -10.16 -23.79 -6.92
CA LEU A 1137 -9.36 -24.80 -6.23
C LEU A 1137 -8.71 -25.80 -7.20
N ALA A 1138 -7.41 -26.05 -7.02
CA ALA A 1138 -6.71 -27.17 -7.64
C ALA A 1138 -5.64 -27.76 -6.73
N VAL A 1139 -5.41 -29.07 -6.86
CA VAL A 1139 -4.24 -29.73 -6.26
C VAL A 1139 -3.01 -29.28 -7.01
N HIS A 1140 -2.00 -28.80 -6.29
CA HIS A 1140 -0.67 -28.56 -6.82
C HIS A 1140 0.32 -29.52 -6.17
N TYR A 1141 1.39 -29.85 -6.88
CA TYR A 1141 2.52 -30.63 -6.35
C TYR A 1141 3.79 -29.79 -6.34
N TRP A 1142 4.65 -30.03 -5.35
CA TRP A 1142 5.95 -29.37 -5.29
C TRP A 1142 6.91 -30.06 -6.25
N ASN A 1143 7.51 -29.29 -7.17
CA ASN A 1143 8.62 -29.76 -8.00
C ASN A 1143 9.95 -29.18 -7.48
N PRO A 1144 10.71 -29.90 -6.64
CA PRO A 1144 11.94 -29.37 -6.05
C PRO A 1144 13.04 -29.07 -7.09
N ALA A 1145 12.99 -29.69 -8.27
CA ALA A 1145 13.94 -29.48 -9.37
C ALA A 1145 13.64 -28.20 -10.17
N LYS A 1146 12.38 -27.72 -10.19
CA LYS A 1146 12.04 -26.37 -10.66
C LYS A 1146 12.14 -25.34 -9.53
N GLY A 1147 11.87 -25.73 -8.29
CA GLY A 1147 11.66 -24.80 -7.18
C GLY A 1147 10.33 -24.07 -7.28
N ASP A 1148 9.32 -24.71 -7.88
CA ASP A 1148 7.99 -24.16 -8.08
C ASP A 1148 6.92 -25.21 -7.77
N TRP A 1149 5.73 -24.73 -7.38
CA TRP A 1149 4.51 -25.52 -7.42
C TRP A 1149 4.03 -25.71 -8.87
N GLU A 1150 3.44 -26.86 -9.15
CA GLU A 1150 2.82 -27.17 -10.45
C GLU A 1150 1.40 -27.71 -10.24
N THR A 1151 0.43 -27.14 -10.95
CA THR A 1151 -0.98 -27.51 -10.90
C THR A 1151 -1.23 -28.88 -11.55
N LEU A 1152 -2.10 -29.69 -10.94
CA LEU A 1152 -2.67 -30.89 -11.54
C LEU A 1152 -4.10 -30.63 -12.02
N GLU A 1153 -4.51 -31.33 -13.09
CA GLU A 1153 -5.93 -31.39 -13.46
C GLU A 1153 -6.73 -31.95 -12.27
N SER A 1154 -7.72 -31.16 -11.84
CA SER A 1154 -8.39 -31.31 -10.54
C SER A 1154 -9.91 -31.23 -10.69
N SER A 1155 -10.63 -32.06 -9.95
CA SER A 1155 -12.09 -32.02 -9.83
C SER A 1155 -12.50 -31.83 -8.37
N VAL A 1156 -13.33 -30.83 -8.08
CA VAL A 1156 -13.79 -30.52 -6.72
C VAL A 1156 -15.10 -31.24 -6.40
N ASP A 1157 -15.16 -31.88 -5.23
CA ASP A 1157 -16.36 -32.49 -4.66
C ASP A 1157 -16.83 -31.63 -3.48
N THR A 1158 -17.76 -30.70 -3.76
CA THR A 1158 -18.21 -29.70 -2.78
C THR A 1158 -19.08 -30.27 -1.67
N GLN A 1159 -19.66 -31.47 -1.86
CA GLN A 1159 -20.40 -32.18 -0.81
C GLN A 1159 -19.45 -32.91 0.13
N ALA A 1160 -18.41 -33.58 -0.41
CA ALA A 1160 -17.41 -34.27 0.40
C ALA A 1160 -16.28 -33.36 0.92
N ARG A 1161 -16.22 -32.10 0.48
CA ARG A 1161 -15.15 -31.10 0.76
C ARG A 1161 -13.73 -31.61 0.43
N VAL A 1162 -13.61 -32.35 -0.67
CA VAL A 1162 -12.31 -32.81 -1.20
C VAL A 1162 -12.07 -32.36 -2.63
N VAL A 1163 -10.81 -32.09 -2.97
CA VAL A 1163 -10.35 -31.94 -4.34
C VAL A 1163 -9.65 -33.22 -4.76
N ARG A 1164 -10.04 -33.79 -5.90
CA ARG A 1164 -9.43 -34.99 -6.49
C ARG A 1164 -8.51 -34.59 -7.63
N ALA A 1165 -7.35 -35.25 -7.74
CA ALA A 1165 -6.42 -35.06 -8.86
C ALA A 1165 -5.70 -36.37 -9.19
N GLN A 1166 -5.22 -36.53 -10.43
CA GLN A 1166 -4.46 -37.71 -10.85
C GLN A 1166 -2.94 -37.44 -10.89
N THR A 1167 -2.14 -38.42 -10.47
CA THR A 1167 -0.66 -38.36 -10.52
C THR A 1167 -0.06 -39.71 -10.88
N GLU A 1168 1.05 -39.70 -11.62
CA GLU A 1168 1.87 -40.89 -11.91
C GLU A 1168 3.03 -41.09 -10.92
N HIS A 1169 3.14 -40.24 -9.90
CA HIS A 1169 4.22 -40.28 -8.91
C HIS A 1169 3.78 -39.80 -7.52
N PHE A 1170 4.69 -39.85 -6.54
CA PHE A 1170 4.53 -39.23 -5.22
C PHE A 1170 5.53 -38.07 -4.99
N SER A 1171 5.02 -37.02 -4.34
CA SER A 1171 5.68 -35.79 -3.89
C SER A 1171 4.89 -35.20 -2.69
N LEU A 1172 5.21 -33.98 -2.29
CA LEU A 1172 4.29 -33.11 -1.53
C LEU A 1172 3.19 -32.58 -2.47
N TYR A 1173 1.93 -32.71 -2.04
CA TYR A 1173 0.76 -32.10 -2.66
C TYR A 1173 0.03 -31.18 -1.70
N GLN A 1174 -0.63 -30.15 -2.21
CA GLN A 1174 -1.48 -29.26 -1.41
C GLN A 1174 -2.61 -28.69 -2.27
N VAL A 1175 -3.79 -28.49 -1.69
CA VAL A 1175 -4.88 -27.76 -2.34
C VAL A 1175 -4.62 -26.26 -2.21
N PHE A 1176 -4.46 -25.58 -3.34
CA PHE A 1176 -4.46 -24.13 -3.40
C PHE A 1176 -5.69 -23.63 -4.16
N ALA A 1177 -6.26 -22.54 -3.69
CA ALA A 1177 -7.01 -21.65 -4.55
C ALA A 1177 -6.03 -20.78 -5.35
N ALA A 1178 -6.27 -20.63 -6.64
CA ALA A 1178 -5.55 -19.72 -7.52
C ALA A 1178 -6.50 -18.66 -8.08
N PRO A 1179 -6.01 -17.48 -8.51
CA PRO A 1179 -6.80 -16.61 -9.35
C PRO A 1179 -7.09 -17.39 -10.65
N GLN A 1180 -8.36 -17.65 -10.96
CA GLN A 1180 -8.68 -18.11 -12.31
C GLN A 1180 -8.24 -17.01 -13.29
N ALA A 1181 -7.41 -17.36 -14.27
CA ALA A 1181 -7.25 -16.52 -15.45
C ALA A 1181 -8.66 -16.28 -16.03
N PRO A 1182 -8.98 -15.05 -16.49
CA PRO A 1182 -10.35 -14.64 -16.76
C PRO A 1182 -10.91 -15.36 -18.00
N SER A 1183 -11.42 -16.57 -17.78
CA SER A 1183 -12.07 -17.38 -18.81
C SER A 1183 -13.27 -16.63 -19.36
N VAL A 1184 -13.19 -16.26 -20.65
CA VAL A 1184 -14.23 -15.47 -21.31
C VAL A 1184 -15.56 -16.21 -21.20
N ALA A 1185 -16.55 -15.56 -20.57
CA ALA A 1185 -17.84 -16.18 -20.25
C ALA A 1185 -18.45 -16.87 -21.48
N ALA A 1186 -18.87 -18.13 -21.29
CA ALA A 1186 -19.20 -19.05 -22.37
C ALA A 1186 -20.48 -18.65 -23.13
N GLY A 1187 -20.34 -17.75 -24.12
CA GLY A 1187 -21.43 -17.30 -24.99
C GLY A 1187 -21.12 -16.05 -25.82
N GLU A 1188 -20.21 -15.20 -25.36
CA GLU A 1188 -19.90 -13.91 -25.99
C GLU A 1188 -18.62 -13.95 -26.87
N LEU A 1189 -18.38 -12.90 -27.65
CA LEU A 1189 -17.18 -12.70 -28.48
C LEU A 1189 -16.33 -11.59 -27.85
N ALA A 1190 -15.32 -11.97 -27.05
CA ALA A 1190 -14.44 -11.05 -26.33
C ALA A 1190 -13.04 -11.67 -26.17
N PHE A 1191 -11.98 -10.85 -26.16
CA PHE A 1191 -10.61 -11.37 -26.02
C PHE A 1191 -10.19 -11.58 -24.56
N GLY A 1192 -9.88 -12.82 -24.21
CA GLY A 1192 -9.24 -13.22 -22.94
C GLY A 1192 -7.73 -12.95 -22.99
N GLU A 1193 -6.89 -13.93 -22.69
CA GLU A 1193 -5.45 -13.82 -22.92
C GLU A 1193 -5.09 -13.84 -24.43
N VAL A 1194 -4.19 -12.94 -24.85
CA VAL A 1194 -3.69 -12.87 -26.23
C VAL A 1194 -2.22 -12.46 -26.21
N TYR A 1195 -1.32 -13.42 -26.44
CA TYR A 1195 0.13 -13.23 -26.37
C TYR A 1195 0.87 -14.17 -27.33
N ALA A 1196 2.20 -14.09 -27.36
CA ALA A 1196 3.04 -15.01 -28.12
C ALA A 1196 4.16 -15.56 -27.25
N TYR A 1197 4.44 -16.87 -27.33
CA TYR A 1197 5.41 -17.57 -26.50
C TYR A 1197 6.18 -18.64 -27.29
N PRO A 1198 7.46 -18.95 -26.96
CA PRO A 1198 8.34 -18.16 -26.11
C PRO A 1198 8.68 -16.80 -26.75
N ASN A 1199 8.84 -15.77 -25.92
CA ASN A 1199 9.15 -14.41 -26.36
C ASN A 1199 10.30 -13.83 -25.50
N PRO A 1200 11.51 -13.60 -26.05
CA PRO A 1200 11.91 -13.85 -27.43
C PRO A 1200 11.96 -15.34 -27.80
N ALA A 1201 11.57 -15.65 -29.03
CA ALA A 1201 11.74 -16.98 -29.62
C ALA A 1201 13.21 -17.15 -30.04
N ARG A 1202 13.95 -18.02 -29.35
CA ARG A 1202 15.40 -18.20 -29.52
C ARG A 1202 15.76 -19.53 -30.19
N ARG A 1203 16.90 -19.58 -30.90
CA ARG A 1203 17.53 -20.80 -31.44
C ARG A 1203 16.60 -21.61 -32.35
N GLY A 1204 15.89 -20.94 -33.25
CA GLY A 1204 15.01 -21.59 -34.23
C GLY A 1204 13.73 -22.24 -33.65
N ARG A 1205 13.32 -21.90 -32.41
CA ARG A 1205 11.97 -22.25 -31.93
C ARG A 1205 10.93 -21.37 -32.63
N ASN A 1206 9.83 -21.98 -33.05
CA ASN A 1206 8.66 -21.29 -33.58
C ASN A 1206 7.87 -20.65 -32.42
N PRO A 1207 7.53 -19.34 -32.48
CA PRO A 1207 6.62 -18.72 -31.52
C PRO A 1207 5.17 -19.19 -31.78
N VAL A 1208 4.51 -19.60 -30.71
CA VAL A 1208 3.07 -19.87 -30.66
C VAL A 1208 2.35 -18.60 -30.26
N ILE A 1209 1.41 -18.14 -31.08
CA ILE A 1209 0.47 -17.06 -30.76
C ILE A 1209 -0.75 -17.70 -30.08
N HIS A 1210 -0.96 -17.40 -28.81
CA HIS A 1210 -2.15 -17.78 -28.05
C HIS A 1210 -3.24 -16.71 -28.21
N VAL A 1211 -4.49 -17.14 -28.40
CA VAL A 1211 -5.66 -16.27 -28.55
C VAL A 1211 -6.88 -16.90 -27.89
N GLU A 1212 -7.30 -16.37 -26.75
CA GLU A 1212 -8.65 -16.55 -26.25
C GLU A 1212 -9.58 -15.49 -26.85
N ALA A 1213 -10.69 -15.93 -27.45
CA ALA A 1213 -11.64 -15.05 -28.14
C ALA A 1213 -13.10 -15.27 -27.70
N GLY A 1214 -13.31 -16.06 -26.65
CA GLY A 1214 -14.63 -16.56 -26.32
C GLY A 1214 -15.19 -17.39 -27.47
N SER A 1215 -16.47 -17.24 -27.77
CA SER A 1215 -17.20 -18.09 -28.71
C SER A 1215 -17.04 -17.69 -30.20
N ALA A 1216 -15.80 -17.48 -30.67
CA ALA A 1216 -15.53 -17.11 -32.06
C ALA A 1216 -15.79 -18.26 -33.06
N ASP A 1217 -16.36 -17.92 -34.21
CA ASP A 1217 -16.52 -18.82 -35.36
C ASP A 1217 -15.19 -18.96 -36.13
N SER A 1218 -14.42 -17.87 -36.20
CA SER A 1218 -13.10 -17.82 -36.84
C SER A 1218 -12.17 -16.76 -36.22
N VAL A 1219 -10.87 -17.02 -36.28
CA VAL A 1219 -9.78 -16.13 -35.84
C VAL A 1219 -8.75 -16.01 -36.95
N GLN A 1220 -8.57 -14.80 -37.49
CA GLN A 1220 -7.53 -14.47 -38.46
C GLN A 1220 -6.34 -13.80 -37.77
N ILE A 1221 -5.15 -14.36 -37.95
CA ILE A 1221 -3.88 -13.87 -37.40
C ILE A 1221 -3.03 -13.33 -38.55
N ARG A 1222 -2.45 -12.14 -38.38
CA ARG A 1222 -1.52 -11.50 -39.32
C ARG A 1222 -0.25 -11.07 -38.59
N VAL A 1223 0.92 -11.35 -39.14
CA VAL A 1223 2.21 -10.95 -38.56
C VAL A 1223 2.92 -9.98 -39.51
N TYR A 1224 3.36 -8.87 -38.96
CA TYR A 1224 4.06 -7.77 -39.63
C TYR A 1224 5.46 -7.60 -39.05
N ASP A 1225 6.40 -7.10 -39.84
CA ASP A 1225 7.70 -6.63 -39.34
C ASP A 1225 7.63 -5.20 -38.77
N SER A 1226 8.77 -4.67 -38.31
CA SER A 1226 8.88 -3.30 -37.79
C SER A 1226 8.76 -2.19 -38.84
N ALA A 1227 8.72 -2.51 -40.14
CA ALA A 1227 8.41 -1.58 -41.22
C ALA A 1227 6.91 -1.59 -41.59
N GLY A 1228 6.12 -2.49 -40.99
CA GLY A 1228 4.70 -2.67 -41.30
C GLY A 1228 4.44 -3.58 -42.49
N GLU A 1229 5.43 -4.32 -42.99
CA GLU A 1229 5.26 -5.25 -44.10
C GLU A 1229 4.71 -6.59 -43.58
N LEU A 1230 3.67 -7.13 -44.24
CA LEU A 1230 3.02 -8.38 -43.83
C LEU A 1230 3.92 -9.59 -44.15
N LYS A 1231 4.45 -10.25 -43.13
CA LYS A 1231 5.31 -11.45 -43.25
C LYS A 1231 4.56 -12.76 -43.11
N HIS A 1232 3.37 -12.77 -42.49
CA HIS A 1232 2.56 -13.97 -42.38
C HIS A 1232 1.06 -13.67 -42.22
N SER A 1233 0.21 -14.59 -42.66
CA SER A 1233 -1.21 -14.61 -42.33
C SER A 1233 -1.70 -16.04 -42.21
N ALA A 1234 -2.57 -16.29 -41.23
CA ALA A 1234 -3.25 -17.56 -41.00
C ALA A 1234 -4.72 -17.30 -40.62
N GLU A 1235 -5.59 -18.26 -40.86
CA GLU A 1235 -6.99 -18.21 -40.45
C GLU A 1235 -7.40 -19.54 -39.85
N LEU A 1236 -7.94 -19.50 -38.64
CA LEU A 1236 -8.37 -20.63 -37.86
C LEU A 1236 -9.89 -20.59 -37.73
N SER A 1237 -10.56 -21.72 -37.89
CA SER A 1237 -12.02 -21.78 -37.93
C SER A 1237 -12.56 -22.97 -37.12
N GLY A 1238 -13.79 -22.80 -36.63
CA GLY A 1238 -14.48 -23.75 -35.77
C GLY A 1238 -14.63 -23.24 -34.33
N PRO A 1239 -15.74 -23.58 -33.65
CA PRO A 1239 -16.09 -23.00 -32.35
C PRO A 1239 -15.13 -23.48 -31.26
N ARG A 1240 -14.26 -22.57 -30.79
CA ARG A 1240 -13.32 -22.80 -29.70
C ARG A 1240 -13.18 -21.54 -28.85
N SER A 1241 -13.06 -21.70 -27.54
CA SER A 1241 -12.77 -20.60 -26.60
C SER A 1241 -11.37 -20.01 -26.78
N ALA A 1242 -10.40 -20.87 -27.14
CA ALA A 1242 -9.01 -20.53 -27.35
C ALA A 1242 -8.44 -21.15 -28.65
N PHE A 1243 -7.44 -20.47 -29.21
CA PHE A 1243 -6.75 -20.82 -30.44
C PHE A 1243 -5.24 -20.64 -30.24
N GLU A 1244 -4.44 -21.63 -30.62
CA GLU A 1244 -2.99 -21.53 -30.66
C GLU A 1244 -2.50 -21.59 -32.11
N TYR A 1245 -1.52 -20.74 -32.44
CA TYR A 1245 -0.89 -20.73 -33.76
C TYR A 1245 0.64 -20.67 -33.70
N ALA A 1246 1.29 -21.81 -33.95
CA ALA A 1246 2.74 -21.88 -34.13
C ALA A 1246 3.14 -21.30 -35.50
N TRP A 1247 3.82 -20.15 -35.51
CA TRP A 1247 4.35 -19.57 -36.74
C TRP A 1247 5.74 -20.12 -37.08
N ASP A 1248 5.90 -20.71 -38.28
CA ASP A 1248 7.20 -21.13 -38.79
C ASP A 1248 8.09 -19.91 -39.14
N VAL A 1249 9.12 -19.70 -38.32
CA VAL A 1249 10.09 -18.60 -38.49
C VAL A 1249 11.28 -19.00 -39.38
N GLY A 1250 11.23 -20.15 -40.06
CA GLY A 1250 12.23 -20.60 -41.02
C GLY A 1250 12.61 -19.52 -42.04
N GLY A 1251 11.63 -18.81 -42.61
CA GLY A 1251 11.83 -17.69 -43.53
C GLY A 1251 12.04 -16.31 -42.89
N ALA A 1252 11.80 -16.14 -41.58
CA ALA A 1252 11.84 -14.83 -40.91
C ALA A 1252 13.27 -14.39 -40.53
N GLY A 1253 13.54 -13.09 -40.50
CA GLY A 1253 14.79 -12.53 -39.96
C GLY A 1253 14.77 -12.43 -38.43
N SER A 1254 15.93 -12.26 -37.79
CA SER A 1254 15.98 -11.85 -36.38
C SER A 1254 15.49 -10.40 -36.25
N GLY A 1255 14.53 -10.14 -35.35
CA GLY A 1255 13.87 -8.85 -35.24
C GLY A 1255 12.62 -8.85 -34.37
N VAL A 1256 11.96 -7.70 -34.28
CA VAL A 1256 10.67 -7.53 -33.60
C VAL A 1256 9.54 -7.61 -34.63
N TYR A 1257 8.53 -8.41 -34.32
CA TYR A 1257 7.33 -8.62 -35.14
C TYR A 1257 6.09 -8.20 -34.36
N ILE A 1258 5.12 -7.63 -35.07
CA ILE A 1258 3.82 -7.22 -34.55
C ILE A 1258 2.80 -8.22 -35.08
N PHE A 1259 2.05 -8.87 -34.20
CA PHE A 1259 0.90 -9.69 -34.61
C PHE A 1259 -0.41 -8.95 -34.37
N VAL A 1260 -1.35 -9.16 -35.28
CA VAL A 1260 -2.71 -8.62 -35.26
C VAL A 1260 -3.67 -9.80 -35.34
N VAL A 1261 -4.68 -9.80 -34.48
CA VAL A 1261 -5.68 -10.85 -34.37
C VAL A 1261 -7.06 -10.24 -34.57
N ASN A 1262 -7.83 -10.79 -35.51
CA ASN A 1262 -9.24 -10.47 -35.73
C ASN A 1262 -10.07 -11.73 -35.42
N ALA A 1263 -10.85 -11.72 -34.34
CA ALA A 1263 -11.79 -12.79 -34.02
C ALA A 1263 -13.21 -12.40 -34.43
N SER A 1264 -13.97 -13.32 -35.03
CA SER A 1264 -15.29 -13.04 -35.59
C SER A 1264 -16.33 -14.07 -35.16
N LYS A 1265 -17.57 -13.61 -34.97
CA LYS A 1265 -18.75 -14.45 -34.70
C LYS A 1265 -20.00 -13.82 -35.31
N GLY A 1266 -20.77 -14.58 -36.10
CA GLY A 1266 -22.09 -14.16 -36.59
C GLY A 1266 -22.14 -12.83 -37.37
N GLY A 1267 -21.02 -12.38 -37.94
CA GLY A 1267 -20.89 -11.09 -38.65
C GLY A 1267 -20.29 -9.95 -37.81
N SER A 1268 -20.17 -10.10 -36.49
CA SER A 1268 -19.41 -9.19 -35.62
C SER A 1268 -17.93 -9.61 -35.57
N SER A 1269 -17.02 -8.63 -35.47
CA SER A 1269 -15.58 -8.89 -35.36
C SER A 1269 -14.89 -7.96 -34.35
N ILE A 1270 -14.01 -8.53 -33.53
CA ILE A 1270 -13.16 -7.82 -32.57
C ILE A 1270 -11.68 -7.92 -32.99
N ARG A 1271 -10.88 -6.88 -32.69
CA ARG A 1271 -9.45 -6.82 -33.05
C ARG A 1271 -8.54 -6.53 -31.84
N ARG A 1272 -7.41 -7.25 -31.74
CA ARG A 1272 -6.31 -6.98 -30.79
C ARG A 1272 -4.96 -7.13 -31.51
N SER A 1273 -3.89 -6.59 -30.94
CA SER A 1273 -2.52 -6.76 -31.46
C SER A 1273 -1.49 -6.84 -30.33
N GLY A 1274 -0.38 -7.52 -30.59
CA GLY A 1274 0.75 -7.66 -29.67
C GLY A 1274 2.09 -7.70 -30.41
N ARG A 1275 3.19 -7.85 -29.66
CA ARG A 1275 4.56 -7.88 -30.21
C ARG A 1275 5.39 -9.04 -29.64
N PHE A 1276 6.23 -9.64 -30.48
CA PHE A 1276 7.25 -10.60 -30.05
C PHE A 1276 8.56 -10.43 -30.81
N MET A 1277 9.62 -11.02 -30.30
CA MET A 1277 10.95 -10.97 -30.90
C MET A 1277 11.40 -12.36 -31.33
N VAL A 1278 11.95 -12.47 -32.54
CA VAL A 1278 12.61 -13.68 -33.05
C VAL A 1278 14.11 -13.45 -33.02
N ILE A 1279 14.86 -14.42 -32.49
CA ILE A 1279 16.31 -14.43 -32.42
C ILE A 1279 16.80 -15.80 -32.92
N LYS A 1280 17.26 -15.84 -34.17
CA LYS A 1280 17.95 -17.01 -34.72
C LYS A 1280 19.29 -17.21 -34.03
#